data_AF-A0A965S063-F1
#
_entry.id   AF-A0A965S063-F1
#
_cell.length_a   1.000
_cell.length_b   1.000
_cell.length_c   1.000
_cell.angle_alpha   90.00
_cell.angle_beta   90.00
_cell.angle_gamma   90.00
#
_symmetry.space_group_name_H-M   'P 1'
#
loop_
_entity.id
_entity.type
_entity.pdbx_description
1 polymer ?
#
loop_
_entity_poly.entity_id
_entity_poly.type
_entity_poly.pdbx_seq_one_letter_code
_entity_poly.pdbx_strand_id
1 'polypeptide(L)'
;MATSNNSTRINFASSKNQFEYPDFLEIQLKSFREFFQLETTPENRDSEGLFKVFAENFPITDTRNQFVLEFLDYFIDPPRYSIAECIERGLTYSVPLKAKLKLYCTDPEHEDFETIVQDVYLGTIPYMTPKGSFVVNGAERVIVSQLHRSPGVFFGQSRHANGTKLYSARIIPFKGSWIEFATDINNIMYAYIDRKKKLPVTTLFRAIGYETDKDILEIFGLADEVKVNKANLKKLVGRRLAARVLKTWIEDFVDEDTGEVVSIERNEVILDRELVITDDHLDAILDSGAKSLILHKEDANSTDYTIIYNTLQKDISNSEKEAVEHIYRQLRNADPPDYETAKSVFEKLFFSDTRYDLGEVGRFRLNKKLGLDSSEESRVLTKNDIIKIIKYLIELINSKADIDDIDHLSNRRVRTVGEQLYSQFGVGLARMARTIRERMNVRDNEVFTPIDLINAKTLSSVINSFFGTNQLSQFMDQTNPLSEVTHKRRLSALGPGGLSRERAGFEVRDVHYTHYGRLCTIETPEGPNIGLISSLCVFAKVNKLGFIETPYRKVENGKVALHDEPIYLAAEEEDSKTIAQANAIIDDNGNFLSDLVKARFEGDFPVLPPKDLHLMDVGANQIASIAASSIPFLEHDDANRALMGSNMQRQAVPLLRPNSPIVGTGIERLVARDSRVLINSEGNGVVEYVDANEIVIRYDWTEEDKLVSFDSEVSRYSLTKFMKTNQSTCINLKPIVKKGDRVEAGQVLCEGYATQAGELALGQNLKVAFMPWKGYNFEDAIVISEKVVRNDIFTSIHIDEYSLEVRDTKRGMEELTSDIPNVSEEATKDLDENGLIRIGAEIKEGDILIGKITPKGETDPSPEEKLLRAIFGDKAGDVKDASLKAGPSLRGVVIEKKLFSRAIKDRKSKNQDKPILETIDAEYQKDFADLKEKLVDKLILILGEHKSAGVFNNFKEELIKKGTKFTHKALFALDYSIVNPLNWTADASINQLISRLIHNFNIKSNDILGNYKRRKFHISVGDELPAGIVKLAKVYVAKKRKLKVGDKMAGRHGNKGIVANIVRAEDMPFLADGTPVDIVLNPLGVPSRMNLGQIYETVLGWAGEKLGVKFATPIFDGATPQEIDEWSAKAGIPKSGKTYLHDGGTGERFHQPATVGVIYMLKLSHMVDDKMHARSTGPYSMITQQPLGGKAQFGGQRFGEMEVWALEAFGASNILQEILTVKSDDVNGRAKAYEAIVKGDNIPEPGIPESFNVLLHELRGLCLNVSMD
;
A
#
# COMPACT_ATOMS: atom_id res chain seq x y z
N MET A 1 41.81 -2.46 -27.55
CA MET A 1 41.40 -1.76 -26.32
C MET A 1 40.51 -0.59 -26.73
N ALA A 2 39.21 -0.82 -26.86
CA ALA A 2 38.23 0.24 -27.05
C ALA A 2 37.73 0.60 -25.65
N THR A 3 38.03 1.81 -25.21
CA THR A 3 37.54 2.40 -23.96
C THR A 3 36.01 2.42 -23.97
N SER A 4 35.40 1.45 -23.28
CA SER A 4 34.03 1.59 -22.79
C SER A 4 34.03 2.76 -21.81
N ASN A 5 33.64 3.94 -22.29
CA ASN A 5 33.30 5.07 -21.43
C ASN A 5 32.09 4.69 -20.58
N ASN A 6 32.31 3.93 -19.50
CA ASN A 6 31.41 3.94 -18.35
C ASN A 6 31.43 5.37 -17.84
N SER A 7 30.40 6.18 -18.15
CA SER A 7 30.32 7.57 -17.71
C SER A 7 30.10 7.61 -16.20
N THR A 8 31.17 7.46 -15.42
CA THR A 8 31.15 7.66 -13.97
C THR A 8 31.03 9.15 -13.71
N ARG A 9 29.94 9.58 -13.05
CA ARG A 9 29.79 10.96 -12.56
C ARG A 9 30.97 11.32 -11.67
N ILE A 10 31.44 12.56 -11.77
CA ILE A 10 32.44 13.10 -10.84
C ILE A 10 31.72 13.34 -9.51
N ASN A 11 32.10 12.58 -8.48
CA ASN A 11 31.46 12.61 -7.16
C ASN A 11 32.19 13.59 -6.22
N PHE A 12 31.43 14.44 -5.55
CA PHE A 12 31.93 15.42 -4.56
C PHE A 12 31.84 14.95 -3.10
N ALA A 13 31.32 13.74 -2.84
CA ALA A 13 31.22 13.19 -1.49
C ALA A 13 32.58 13.17 -0.78
N SER A 14 32.63 13.69 0.44
CA SER A 14 33.80 13.63 1.30
C SER A 14 33.98 12.23 1.94
N SER A 15 32.88 11.50 2.13
CA SER A 15 32.90 10.15 2.72
C SER A 15 33.32 9.08 1.71
N LYS A 16 34.45 8.39 1.97
CA LYS A 16 35.04 7.39 1.08
C LYS A 16 34.42 5.99 1.18
N ASN A 17 33.95 5.59 2.36
CA ASN A 17 33.36 4.27 2.60
C ASN A 17 31.84 4.38 2.63
N GLN A 18 31.19 4.36 1.47
CA GLN A 18 29.72 4.36 1.36
C GLN A 18 29.18 2.93 1.41
N PHE A 19 28.17 2.69 2.24
CA PHE A 19 27.46 1.40 2.29
C PHE A 19 26.51 1.27 1.09
N GLU A 20 26.37 0.06 0.57
CA GLU A 20 25.49 -0.20 -0.56
C GLU A 20 24.02 0.01 -0.20
N TYR A 21 23.27 0.60 -1.13
CA TYR A 21 21.83 0.79 -0.96
C TYR A 21 21.09 -0.55 -1.06
N PRO A 22 20.08 -0.80 -0.21
CA PRO A 22 19.23 -1.98 -0.34
C PRO A 22 18.34 -1.88 -1.61
N ASP A 23 17.84 -3.02 -2.10
CA ASP A 23 16.84 -3.03 -3.18
C ASP A 23 15.60 -2.24 -2.72
N PHE A 24 15.28 -1.17 -3.45
CA PHE A 24 14.18 -0.27 -3.10
C PHE A 24 12.81 -0.95 -3.09
N LEU A 25 12.62 -2.08 -3.77
CA LEU A 25 11.35 -2.81 -3.80
C LEU A 25 11.32 -4.03 -2.87
N GLU A 26 12.37 -4.27 -2.08
CA GLU A 26 12.51 -5.46 -1.22
C GLU A 26 11.29 -5.66 -0.32
N ILE A 27 10.79 -4.60 0.35
CA ILE A 27 9.65 -4.68 1.30
C ILE A 27 8.41 -5.32 0.68
N GLN A 28 8.07 -4.95 -0.55
CA GLN A 28 6.87 -5.45 -1.23
C GLN A 28 7.06 -6.90 -1.66
N LEU A 29 8.20 -7.17 -2.31
CA LEU A 29 8.49 -8.46 -2.92
C LEU A 29 8.77 -9.54 -1.88
N LYS A 30 9.59 -9.22 -0.88
CA LYS A 30 9.97 -10.12 0.22
C LYS A 30 8.72 -10.50 1.02
N SER A 31 7.93 -9.52 1.45
CA SER A 31 6.69 -9.76 2.21
C SER A 31 5.71 -10.66 1.46
N PHE A 32 5.55 -10.47 0.15
CA PHE A 32 4.64 -11.30 -0.65
C PHE A 32 5.18 -12.71 -0.86
N ARG A 33 6.50 -12.85 -1.09
CA ARG A 33 7.17 -14.17 -1.22
C ARG A 33 7.10 -14.95 0.09
N GLU A 34 7.37 -14.31 1.23
CA GLU A 34 7.29 -14.90 2.58
C GLU A 34 5.85 -15.35 2.90
N PHE A 35 4.83 -14.65 2.40
CA PHE A 35 3.43 -15.06 2.59
C PHE A 35 3.05 -16.31 1.78
N PHE A 36 3.47 -16.40 0.51
CA PHE A 36 3.06 -17.47 -0.39
C PHE A 36 3.98 -18.69 -0.45
N GLN A 37 5.24 -18.57 -0.03
CA GLN A 37 6.22 -19.66 0.14
C GLN A 37 6.24 -20.70 -0.99
N LEU A 38 6.13 -20.27 -2.25
CA LEU A 38 6.00 -21.20 -3.38
C LEU A 38 7.23 -22.05 -3.65
N GLU A 39 8.41 -21.50 -3.35
CA GLU A 39 9.70 -22.12 -3.65
C GLU A 39 10.22 -23.00 -2.50
N THR A 40 9.50 -23.10 -1.38
CA THR A 40 9.87 -23.98 -0.26
C THR A 40 9.20 -25.34 -0.38
N THR A 41 9.92 -26.38 0.06
CA THR A 41 9.40 -27.74 0.20
C THR A 41 8.30 -27.78 1.27
N PRO A 42 7.30 -28.70 1.17
CA PRO A 42 6.24 -28.81 2.17
C PRO A 42 6.73 -28.87 3.62
N GLU A 43 7.82 -29.60 3.88
CA GLU A 43 8.44 -29.73 5.22
C GLU A 43 9.00 -28.41 5.79
N ASN A 44 9.31 -27.42 4.95
CA ASN A 44 9.86 -26.13 5.36
C ASN A 44 8.79 -25.02 5.43
N ARG A 45 7.51 -25.33 5.14
CA ARG A 45 6.39 -24.37 5.12
C ARG A 45 5.71 -24.17 6.49
N ASP A 46 6.10 -24.95 7.49
CA ASP A 46 5.32 -25.17 8.72
C ASP A 46 5.09 -23.93 9.61
N SER A 47 5.80 -22.81 9.43
CA SER A 47 5.87 -21.75 10.46
C SER A 47 5.32 -20.37 10.10
N GLU A 48 5.13 -20.00 8.83
CA GLU A 48 4.72 -18.62 8.46
C GLU A 48 3.87 -18.56 7.17
N GLY A 49 3.13 -17.46 6.98
CA GLY A 49 2.42 -17.17 5.71
C GLY A 49 1.04 -17.82 5.58
N LEU A 50 0.69 -18.24 4.35
CA LEU A 50 -0.62 -18.79 4.01
C LEU A 50 -0.90 -20.13 4.70
N PHE A 51 0.14 -20.97 4.90
CA PHE A 51 0.02 -22.26 5.58
C PHE A 51 -0.48 -22.07 7.02
N LYS A 52 0.11 -21.11 7.76
CA LYS A 52 -0.30 -20.76 9.13
C LYS A 52 -1.78 -20.32 9.20
N VAL A 53 -2.27 -19.57 8.21
CA VAL A 53 -3.71 -19.20 8.15
C VAL A 53 -4.59 -20.44 8.02
N PHE A 54 -4.20 -21.43 7.21
CA PHE A 54 -4.93 -22.69 7.12
C PHE A 54 -4.84 -23.48 8.43
N ALA A 55 -3.65 -23.63 9.00
CA ALA A 55 -3.44 -24.32 10.27
C ALA A 55 -4.19 -23.70 11.45
N GLU A 56 -4.45 -22.38 11.45
CA GLU A 56 -5.26 -21.73 12.49
C GLU A 56 -6.76 -22.00 12.37
N ASN A 57 -7.25 -22.36 11.17
CA ASN A 57 -8.68 -22.59 10.92
C ASN A 57 -9.04 -24.08 10.79
N PHE A 58 -8.05 -24.95 10.59
CA PHE A 58 -8.19 -26.40 10.48
C PHE A 58 -7.44 -27.08 11.64
N PRO A 59 -7.88 -28.26 12.13
CA PRO A 59 -8.96 -29.08 11.60
C PRO A 59 -10.36 -28.53 11.93
N ILE A 60 -11.31 -28.75 11.01
CA ILE A 60 -12.72 -28.40 11.22
C ILE A 60 -13.45 -29.68 11.61
N THR A 61 -14.04 -29.66 12.79
CA THR A 61 -14.89 -30.75 13.29
C THR A 61 -16.37 -30.39 13.26
N ASP A 62 -17.20 -31.42 13.12
CA ASP A 62 -18.63 -31.35 13.36
C ASP A 62 -18.95 -31.00 14.84
N THR A 63 -20.18 -30.54 15.15
CA THR A 63 -20.63 -30.35 16.54
C THR A 63 -20.56 -31.63 17.38
N ARG A 64 -20.70 -32.80 16.75
CA ARG A 64 -20.58 -34.11 17.42
C ARG A 64 -19.16 -34.69 17.40
N ASN A 65 -18.20 -34.00 16.79
CA ASN A 65 -16.82 -34.47 16.58
C ASN A 65 -16.71 -35.83 15.86
N GLN A 66 -17.69 -36.22 15.04
CA GLN A 66 -17.64 -37.47 14.25
C GLN A 66 -16.84 -37.31 12.97
N PHE A 67 -17.10 -36.25 12.20
CA PHE A 67 -16.38 -35.94 10.97
C PHE A 67 -15.29 -34.88 11.22
N VAL A 68 -14.09 -35.16 10.73
CA VAL A 68 -12.93 -34.26 10.82
C VAL A 68 -12.39 -33.97 9.43
N LEU A 69 -12.37 -32.69 9.06
CA LEU A 69 -11.71 -32.21 7.85
C LEU A 69 -10.36 -31.58 8.23
N GLU A 70 -9.29 -32.23 7.79
CA GLU A 70 -7.91 -31.86 8.04
C GLU A 70 -7.29 -31.23 6.78
N PHE A 71 -6.45 -30.22 6.99
CA PHE A 71 -5.68 -29.56 5.94
C PHE A 71 -4.26 -30.16 5.90
N LEU A 72 -3.81 -30.58 4.72
CA LEU A 72 -2.47 -31.16 4.54
C LEU A 72 -1.49 -30.18 3.87
N ASP A 73 -1.85 -29.63 2.71
CA ASP A 73 -0.99 -28.70 1.96
C ASP A 73 -1.83 -27.86 0.98
N TYR A 74 -1.23 -26.84 0.37
CA TYR A 74 -1.83 -26.08 -0.73
C TYR A 74 -0.93 -26.03 -1.97
N PHE A 75 -1.58 -25.88 -3.12
CA PHE A 75 -0.93 -25.75 -4.41
C PHE A 75 -1.48 -24.53 -5.15
N ILE A 76 -0.59 -23.86 -5.85
CA ILE A 76 -0.93 -22.73 -6.71
C ILE A 76 -0.69 -23.14 -8.14
N ASP A 77 -1.77 -23.17 -8.92
CA ASP A 77 -1.67 -23.43 -10.34
C ASP A 77 -1.10 -22.21 -11.07
N PRO A 78 -0.44 -22.40 -12.23
CA PRO A 78 0.02 -21.29 -13.04
C PRO A 78 -1.15 -20.39 -13.49
N PRO A 79 -0.92 -19.08 -13.68
CA PRO A 79 -1.95 -18.13 -14.07
C PRO A 79 -2.51 -18.46 -15.45
N ARG A 80 -3.82 -18.23 -15.62
CA ARG A 80 -4.56 -18.51 -16.87
C ARG A 80 -4.20 -17.57 -18.01
N TYR A 81 -3.79 -16.36 -17.69
CA TYR A 81 -3.46 -15.31 -18.65
C TYR A 81 -2.14 -14.68 -18.24
N SER A 82 -1.40 -14.18 -19.23
CA SER A 82 -0.23 -13.35 -19.00
C SER A 82 -0.62 -11.97 -18.47
N ILE A 83 0.35 -11.25 -17.90
CA ILE A 83 0.15 -9.90 -17.37
C ILE A 83 -0.35 -8.95 -18.48
N ALA A 84 0.24 -9.03 -19.68
CA ALA A 84 -0.15 -8.22 -20.83
C ALA A 84 -1.60 -8.49 -21.26
N GLU A 85 -1.99 -9.77 -21.37
CA GLU A 85 -3.37 -10.14 -21.71
C GLU A 85 -4.36 -9.67 -20.66
N CYS A 86 -4.01 -9.72 -19.37
CA CYS A 86 -4.88 -9.21 -18.31
C CYS A 86 -5.13 -7.70 -18.44
N ILE A 87 -4.09 -6.92 -18.69
CA ILE A 87 -4.20 -5.45 -18.90
C ILE A 87 -5.07 -5.16 -20.11
N GLU A 88 -4.82 -5.83 -21.23
CA GLU A 88 -5.55 -5.60 -22.48
C GLU A 88 -7.03 -5.96 -22.39
N ARG A 89 -7.34 -7.12 -21.79
CA ARG A 89 -8.70 -7.66 -21.69
C ARG A 89 -9.50 -7.07 -20.54
N GLY A 90 -8.90 -6.30 -19.63
CA GLY A 90 -9.59 -5.80 -18.44
C GLY A 90 -9.76 -6.86 -17.35
N LEU A 91 -8.90 -7.89 -17.31
CA LEU A 91 -8.97 -9.01 -16.38
C LEU A 91 -8.01 -8.81 -15.19
N THR A 92 -8.22 -9.60 -14.13
CA THR A 92 -7.33 -9.62 -12.97
C THR A 92 -6.28 -10.71 -13.15
N TYR A 93 -5.00 -10.34 -13.03
CA TYR A 93 -3.90 -11.31 -13.04
C TYR A 93 -3.93 -12.11 -11.75
N SER A 94 -4.38 -13.35 -11.86
CA SER A 94 -4.68 -14.19 -10.71
C SER A 94 -4.24 -15.63 -10.94
N VAL A 95 -3.92 -16.28 -9.84
CA VAL A 95 -3.51 -17.68 -9.78
C VAL A 95 -4.61 -18.51 -9.10
N PRO A 96 -4.96 -19.70 -9.62
CA PRO A 96 -5.90 -20.60 -8.96
C PRO A 96 -5.26 -21.23 -7.72
N LEU A 97 -5.93 -21.12 -6.56
CA LEU A 97 -5.53 -21.78 -5.31
C LEU A 97 -6.29 -23.10 -5.14
N LYS A 98 -5.54 -24.17 -4.83
CA LYS A 98 -6.06 -25.47 -4.43
C LYS A 98 -5.50 -25.86 -3.06
N ALA A 99 -6.30 -26.54 -2.25
CA ALA A 99 -5.88 -27.12 -0.98
C ALA A 99 -6.11 -28.63 -0.99
N LYS A 100 -5.14 -29.39 -0.50
CA LYS A 100 -5.24 -30.83 -0.29
C LYS A 100 -5.84 -31.09 1.08
N LEU A 101 -7.05 -31.62 1.08
CA LEU A 101 -7.85 -31.83 2.29
C LEU A 101 -8.10 -33.31 2.49
N LYS A 102 -8.10 -33.73 3.75
CA LYS A 102 -8.37 -35.10 4.18
C LYS A 102 -9.63 -35.09 5.05
N LEU A 103 -10.64 -35.84 4.63
CA LEU A 103 -11.87 -36.04 5.39
C LEU A 103 -11.89 -37.47 5.92
N TYR A 104 -12.06 -37.63 7.22
CA TYR A 104 -12.19 -38.93 7.87
C TYR A 104 -13.24 -38.88 8.98
N CYS A 105 -13.84 -40.05 9.26
CA CYS A 105 -14.77 -40.25 10.37
C CYS A 105 -14.04 -40.94 11.53
N THR A 106 -14.28 -40.49 12.76
CA THR A 106 -13.74 -41.10 13.98
C THR A 106 -14.70 -42.06 14.67
N ASP A 107 -15.95 -42.14 14.20
CA ASP A 107 -16.98 -42.99 14.79
C ASP A 107 -16.88 -44.46 14.31
N PRO A 108 -16.72 -45.44 15.21
CA PRO A 108 -16.72 -46.86 14.86
C PRO A 108 -18.03 -47.37 14.24
N GLU A 109 -19.17 -46.70 14.45
CA GLU A 109 -20.47 -47.11 13.89
C GLU A 109 -20.62 -46.78 12.40
N HIS A 110 -19.74 -45.95 11.84
CA HIS A 110 -19.70 -45.59 10.42
C HIS A 110 -18.54 -46.31 9.69
N GLU A 111 -18.52 -47.65 9.73
CA GLU A 111 -17.50 -48.48 9.06
C GLU A 111 -17.43 -48.27 7.53
N ASP A 112 -18.51 -47.81 6.89
CA ASP A 112 -18.58 -47.59 5.44
C ASP A 112 -17.91 -46.28 4.96
N PHE A 113 -17.46 -45.40 5.87
CA PHE A 113 -16.90 -44.10 5.49
C PHE A 113 -15.37 -44.17 5.26
N GLU A 114 -14.97 -44.30 3.99
CA GLU A 114 -13.55 -44.29 3.60
C GLU A 114 -12.89 -42.93 3.84
N THR A 115 -11.62 -42.93 4.25
CA THR A 115 -10.83 -41.69 4.35
C THR A 115 -10.54 -41.15 2.95
N ILE A 116 -11.07 -39.98 2.63
CA ILE A 116 -10.92 -39.35 1.31
C ILE A 116 -9.88 -38.22 1.39
N VAL A 117 -8.84 -38.29 0.56
CA VAL A 117 -7.87 -37.22 0.35
C VAL A 117 -8.06 -36.64 -1.05
N GLN A 118 -8.34 -35.34 -1.14
CA GLN A 118 -8.65 -34.70 -2.42
C GLN A 118 -8.12 -33.27 -2.50
N ASP A 119 -7.70 -32.86 -3.70
CA ASP A 119 -7.35 -31.48 -4.01
C ASP A 119 -8.60 -30.66 -4.36
N VAL A 120 -8.94 -29.71 -3.50
CA VAL A 120 -10.13 -28.86 -3.64
C VAL A 120 -9.74 -27.45 -4.10
N TYR A 121 -10.43 -26.96 -5.12
CA TYR A 121 -10.25 -25.58 -5.61
C TYR A 121 -10.95 -24.56 -4.69
N LEU A 122 -10.18 -23.59 -4.18
CA LEU A 122 -10.65 -22.59 -3.22
C LEU A 122 -10.92 -21.22 -3.83
N GLY A 123 -10.58 -21.01 -5.10
CA GLY A 123 -10.79 -19.74 -5.80
C GLY A 123 -9.53 -19.23 -6.51
N THR A 124 -9.65 -18.07 -7.15
CA THR A 124 -8.52 -17.36 -7.76
C THR A 124 -8.05 -16.25 -6.85
N ILE A 125 -6.74 -16.06 -6.74
CA ILE A 125 -6.14 -15.01 -5.93
C ILE A 125 -5.32 -14.08 -6.84
N PRO A 126 -5.46 -12.75 -6.73
CA PRO A 126 -4.58 -11.81 -7.42
C PRO A 126 -3.11 -12.04 -7.05
N TYR A 127 -2.24 -12.18 -8.05
CA TYR A 127 -0.82 -12.48 -7.84
C TYR A 127 0.04 -11.24 -8.14
N MET A 128 1.15 -11.10 -7.41
CA MET A 128 2.04 -9.94 -7.57
C MET A 128 2.91 -10.09 -8.83
N THR A 129 3.08 -9.00 -9.58
CA THR A 129 3.99 -8.94 -10.71
C THR A 129 5.45 -8.85 -10.23
N PRO A 130 6.46 -9.18 -11.07
CA PRO A 130 7.87 -9.00 -10.73
C PRO A 130 8.27 -7.56 -10.39
N LYS A 131 7.43 -6.58 -10.76
CA LYS A 131 7.59 -5.15 -10.47
C LYS A 131 7.06 -4.75 -9.08
N GLY A 132 6.43 -5.65 -8.32
CA GLY A 132 5.81 -5.33 -7.03
C GLY A 132 4.46 -4.62 -7.15
N SER A 133 3.71 -4.88 -8.23
CA SER A 133 2.34 -4.36 -8.46
C SER A 133 1.35 -5.52 -8.64
N PHE A 134 0.05 -5.23 -8.68
CA PHE A 134 -1.01 -6.20 -8.95
C PHE A 134 -1.86 -5.71 -10.13
N VAL A 135 -2.24 -6.59 -11.05
CA VAL A 135 -3.20 -6.23 -12.12
C VAL A 135 -4.60 -6.63 -11.67
N VAL A 136 -5.46 -5.65 -11.44
CA VAL A 136 -6.85 -5.84 -11.00
C VAL A 136 -7.77 -5.15 -12.00
N ASN A 137 -8.65 -5.92 -12.64
CA ASN A 137 -9.56 -5.45 -13.70
C ASN A 137 -8.83 -4.68 -14.81
N GLY A 138 -7.68 -5.19 -15.25
CA GLY A 138 -6.81 -4.61 -16.28
C GLY A 138 -6.01 -3.38 -15.88
N ALA A 139 -6.16 -2.88 -14.65
CA ALA A 139 -5.37 -1.75 -14.15
C ALA A 139 -4.30 -2.21 -13.16
N GLU A 140 -3.10 -1.65 -13.26
CA GLU A 140 -2.05 -1.88 -12.27
C GLU A 140 -2.33 -1.11 -10.98
N ARG A 141 -2.28 -1.82 -9.86
CA ARG A 141 -2.50 -1.34 -8.49
C ARG A 141 -1.32 -1.66 -7.60
N VAL A 142 -1.18 -0.89 -6.53
CA VAL A 142 -0.21 -1.09 -5.46
C VAL A 142 -0.95 -1.18 -4.14
N ILE A 143 -0.54 -2.11 -3.28
CA ILE A 143 -1.01 -2.16 -1.89
C ILE A 143 -0.03 -1.36 -1.05
N VAL A 144 -0.51 -0.24 -0.53
CA VAL A 144 0.26 0.64 0.35
C VAL A 144 0.43 -0.02 1.71
N SER A 145 1.65 0.01 2.24
CA SER A 145 1.93 -0.53 3.57
C SER A 145 1.31 0.40 4.64
N GLN A 146 0.73 -0.17 5.68
CA GLN A 146 -0.04 0.60 6.67
C GLN A 146 0.75 0.80 7.95
N LEU A 147 0.88 2.05 8.42
CA LEU A 147 1.43 2.36 9.74
C LEU A 147 0.28 2.40 10.75
N HIS A 148 0.32 1.53 11.75
CA HIS A 148 -0.73 1.47 12.77
C HIS A 148 -0.14 1.27 14.16
N ARG A 149 -0.93 1.50 15.22
CA ARG A 149 -0.46 1.26 16.59
C ARG A 149 -0.18 -0.22 16.78
N SER A 150 1.00 -0.53 17.34
CA SER A 150 1.36 -1.92 17.65
C SER A 150 0.43 -2.47 18.74
N PRO A 151 0.07 -3.76 18.72
CA PRO A 151 -0.52 -4.41 19.87
C PRO A 151 0.39 -4.30 21.10
N GLY A 152 -0.20 -4.26 22.29
CA GLY A 152 0.53 -4.12 23.56
C GLY A 152 -0.20 -3.25 24.58
N VAL A 153 0.51 -2.85 25.63
CA VAL A 153 0.03 -1.94 26.67
C VAL A 153 0.59 -0.53 26.46
N PHE A 154 -0.23 0.49 26.68
CA PHE A 154 0.13 1.89 26.55
C PHE A 154 -0.28 2.66 27.79
N PHE A 155 0.65 3.39 28.38
CA PHE A 155 0.42 4.24 29.54
C PHE A 155 0.30 5.69 29.13
N GLY A 156 -0.83 6.32 29.44
CA GLY A 156 -1.15 7.68 29.02
C GLY A 156 -1.57 8.58 30.18
N GLN A 157 -1.50 9.88 29.94
CA GLN A 157 -2.03 10.90 30.84
C GLN A 157 -2.97 11.83 30.06
N SER A 158 -4.13 12.12 30.63
CA SER A 158 -5.07 13.13 30.11
C SER A 158 -5.34 14.18 31.18
N ARG A 159 -5.79 15.37 30.78
CA ARG A 159 -6.24 16.41 31.71
C ARG A 159 -7.75 16.53 31.63
N HIS A 160 -8.41 16.41 32.77
CA HIS A 160 -9.84 16.68 32.87
C HIS A 160 -10.07 18.21 32.83
N ALA A 161 -11.29 18.64 32.48
CA ALA A 161 -11.64 20.07 32.33
C ALA A 161 -11.42 20.90 33.62
N ASN A 162 -11.39 20.24 34.78
CA ASN A 162 -11.10 20.85 36.09
C ASN A 162 -9.59 20.94 36.42
N GLY A 163 -8.71 20.54 35.50
CA GLY A 163 -7.25 20.58 35.66
C GLY A 163 -6.60 19.34 36.28
N THR A 164 -7.39 18.40 36.82
CA THR A 164 -6.86 17.15 37.39
C THR A 164 -6.23 16.28 36.30
N LYS A 165 -5.05 15.72 36.58
CA LYS A 165 -4.39 14.74 35.72
C LYS A 165 -5.03 13.37 35.94
N LEU A 166 -5.47 12.72 34.87
CA LEU A 166 -5.98 11.37 34.88
C LEU A 166 -4.98 10.47 34.15
N TYR A 167 -4.67 9.33 34.74
CA TYR A 167 -3.76 8.34 34.17
C TYR A 167 -4.55 7.16 33.63
N SER A 168 -4.07 6.57 32.55
CA SER A 168 -4.67 5.36 32.00
C SER A 168 -3.65 4.38 31.45
N ALA A 169 -3.99 3.09 31.50
CA ALA A 169 -3.28 2.00 30.87
C ALA A 169 -4.23 1.31 29.89
N ARG A 170 -3.93 1.38 28.59
CA ARG A 170 -4.76 0.81 27.53
C ARG A 170 -4.06 -0.41 26.93
N ILE A 171 -4.74 -1.56 26.94
CA ILE A 171 -4.30 -2.79 26.28
C ILE A 171 -5.00 -2.90 24.92
N ILE A 172 -4.19 -2.97 23.87
CA ILE A 172 -4.63 -3.14 22.49
C ILE A 172 -4.22 -4.55 22.03
N PRO A 173 -5.16 -5.48 21.84
CA PRO A 173 -4.84 -6.78 21.27
C PRO A 173 -4.64 -6.71 19.76
N PHE A 174 -4.04 -7.76 19.19
CA PHE A 174 -4.03 -7.99 17.76
C PHE A 174 -5.43 -8.38 17.26
N LYS A 175 -6.13 -9.22 18.03
CA LYS A 175 -7.53 -9.65 17.81
C LYS A 175 -8.23 -9.75 19.17
N GLY A 176 -9.42 -9.17 19.30
CA GLY A 176 -10.21 -9.24 20.54
C GLY A 176 -10.67 -7.87 21.05
N SER A 177 -11.28 -7.86 22.24
CA SER A 177 -11.81 -6.66 22.89
C SER A 177 -10.72 -5.81 23.55
N TRP A 178 -10.88 -4.50 23.56
CA TRP A 178 -9.92 -3.59 24.20
C TRP A 178 -10.21 -3.48 25.69
N ILE A 179 -9.16 -3.41 26.50
CA ILE A 179 -9.26 -3.14 27.94
C ILE A 179 -8.53 -1.84 28.24
N GLU A 180 -9.15 -0.95 29.00
CA GLU A 180 -8.54 0.29 29.46
C GLU A 180 -8.74 0.45 30.96
N PHE A 181 -7.66 0.62 31.71
CA PHE A 181 -7.68 1.00 33.11
C PHE A 181 -7.47 2.50 33.19
N ALA A 182 -8.34 3.25 33.87
CA ALA A 182 -8.19 4.68 34.01
C ALA A 182 -8.58 5.16 35.40
N THR A 183 -7.93 6.22 35.85
CA THR A 183 -8.26 6.91 37.11
C THR A 183 -9.33 7.97 36.89
N ASP A 184 -10.20 8.14 37.87
CA ASP A 184 -11.18 9.23 37.94
C ASP A 184 -10.67 10.39 38.81
N ILE A 185 -11.39 11.51 38.81
CA ILE A 185 -11.09 12.75 39.56
C ILE A 185 -11.02 12.48 41.08
N ASN A 186 -11.73 11.47 41.56
CA ASN A 186 -11.78 11.08 42.97
C ASN A 186 -10.72 10.04 43.35
N ASN A 187 -9.68 9.83 42.53
CA ASN A 187 -8.67 8.79 42.71
C ASN A 187 -9.31 7.40 42.92
N ILE A 188 -10.22 7.04 42.00
CA ILE A 188 -10.81 5.70 41.89
C ILE A 188 -10.37 5.12 40.55
N MET A 189 -10.00 3.84 40.52
CA MET A 189 -9.58 3.17 39.30
C MET A 189 -10.74 2.36 38.68
N TYR A 190 -11.00 2.61 37.41
CA TYR A 190 -12.02 1.91 36.63
C TYR A 190 -11.39 1.13 35.48
N ALA A 191 -11.96 -0.04 35.19
CA ALA A 191 -11.74 -0.81 33.98
C ALA A 191 -12.87 -0.51 32.97
N TYR A 192 -12.50 -0.34 31.71
CA TYR A 192 -13.38 -0.14 30.57
C TYR A 192 -13.13 -1.26 29.57
N ILE A 193 -14.20 -1.98 29.20
CA ILE A 193 -14.15 -3.01 28.15
C ILE A 193 -14.82 -2.43 26.91
N ASP A 194 -14.11 -2.40 25.78
CA ASP A 194 -14.54 -1.82 24.49
C ASP A 194 -15.10 -0.38 24.59
N ARG A 195 -14.61 0.41 25.55
CA ARG A 195 -15.06 1.78 25.84
C ARG A 195 -16.58 1.90 26.14
N LYS A 196 -17.20 0.83 26.65
CA LYS A 196 -18.64 0.81 26.97
C LYS A 196 -18.94 1.42 28.34
N LYS A 197 -18.92 0.61 29.40
CA LYS A 197 -19.32 1.00 30.77
C LYS A 197 -18.14 0.84 31.72
N LYS A 198 -18.10 1.70 32.73
CA LYS A 198 -17.06 1.72 33.77
C LYS A 198 -17.34 0.66 34.83
N LEU A 199 -16.34 -0.16 35.12
CA LEU A 199 -16.35 -1.20 36.15
C LEU A 199 -15.24 -0.89 37.16
N PRO A 200 -15.47 -0.95 38.48
CA PRO A 200 -14.35 -0.88 39.43
C PRO A 200 -13.33 -1.99 39.13
N VAL A 201 -12.04 -1.68 39.18
CA VAL A 201 -10.97 -2.67 38.88
C VAL A 201 -11.02 -3.86 39.84
N THR A 202 -11.48 -3.65 41.08
CA THR A 202 -11.62 -4.71 42.08
C THR A 202 -12.73 -5.71 41.71
N THR A 203 -13.82 -5.25 41.09
CA THR A 203 -14.86 -6.13 40.54
C THR A 203 -14.29 -7.04 39.45
N LEU A 204 -13.35 -6.52 38.63
CA LEU A 204 -12.65 -7.33 37.64
C LEU A 204 -11.72 -8.35 38.29
N PHE A 205 -10.99 -8.00 39.36
CA PHE A 205 -10.16 -8.95 40.09
C PHE A 205 -10.97 -10.12 40.67
N ARG A 206 -12.15 -9.85 41.23
CA ARG A 206 -13.06 -10.91 41.69
C ARG A 206 -13.49 -11.84 40.58
N ALA A 207 -13.88 -11.29 39.42
CA ALA A 207 -14.25 -12.08 38.26
C ALA A 207 -13.11 -12.95 37.69
N ILE A 208 -11.86 -12.61 37.99
CA ILE A 208 -10.66 -13.35 37.57
C ILE A 208 -10.27 -14.44 38.62
N GLY A 209 -10.95 -14.50 39.77
CA GLY A 209 -10.75 -15.51 40.81
C GLY A 209 -9.99 -15.03 42.05
N TYR A 210 -9.86 -13.72 42.27
CA TYR A 210 -9.45 -13.15 43.57
C TYR A 210 -10.71 -12.80 44.38
N GLU A 211 -11.31 -13.82 45.00
CA GLU A 211 -12.67 -13.77 45.53
C GLU A 211 -12.82 -12.80 46.70
N THR A 212 -11.88 -12.82 47.64
CA THR A 212 -12.01 -12.08 48.91
C THR A 212 -11.25 -10.75 48.89
N ASP A 213 -11.69 -9.81 49.73
CA ASP A 213 -10.96 -8.55 49.97
C ASP A 213 -9.50 -8.81 50.38
N LYS A 214 -9.26 -9.93 51.08
CA LYS A 214 -7.92 -10.41 51.47
C LYS A 214 -7.02 -10.59 50.26
N ASP A 215 -7.49 -11.39 49.30
CA ASP A 215 -6.68 -11.78 48.14
C ASP A 215 -6.28 -10.55 47.33
N ILE A 216 -7.20 -9.59 47.17
CA ILE A 216 -6.94 -8.34 46.46
C ILE A 216 -5.91 -7.47 47.21
N LEU A 217 -6.02 -7.34 48.53
CA LEU A 217 -5.10 -6.53 49.34
C LEU A 217 -3.71 -7.16 49.47
N GLU A 218 -3.61 -8.49 49.49
CA GLU A 218 -2.33 -9.22 49.54
C GLU A 218 -1.52 -9.04 48.25
N ILE A 219 -2.16 -8.97 47.07
CA ILE A 219 -1.49 -8.71 45.78
C ILE A 219 -0.60 -7.46 45.84
N PHE A 220 -1.06 -6.44 46.55
CA PHE A 220 -0.39 -5.14 46.70
C PHE A 220 0.37 -5.00 48.03
N GLY A 221 0.32 -6.00 48.91
CA GLY A 221 1.02 -5.98 50.21
C GLY A 221 0.46 -4.95 51.21
N LEU A 222 -0.86 -4.71 51.17
CA LEU A 222 -1.54 -3.60 51.87
C LEU A 222 -2.25 -3.99 53.17
N ALA A 223 -2.11 -5.24 53.59
CA ALA A 223 -2.89 -5.84 54.65
C ALA A 223 -2.00 -6.52 55.71
N ASP A 224 -2.29 -6.28 56.99
CA ASP A 224 -1.82 -7.10 58.11
C ASP A 224 -2.94 -8.09 58.50
N GLU A 225 -2.66 -9.38 58.45
CA GLU A 225 -3.59 -10.42 58.92
C GLU A 225 -3.40 -10.70 60.42
N VAL A 226 -4.47 -10.54 61.20
CA VAL A 226 -4.46 -10.85 62.63
C VAL A 226 -5.57 -11.84 62.98
N LYS A 227 -5.22 -12.96 63.63
CA LYS A 227 -6.19 -13.98 64.06
C LYS A 227 -7.14 -13.45 65.13
N VAL A 228 -8.43 -13.78 64.99
CA VAL A 228 -9.52 -13.32 65.87
C VAL A 228 -9.52 -14.13 67.17
N ASN A 229 -8.82 -13.60 68.18
CA ASN A 229 -8.83 -14.13 69.55
C ASN A 229 -9.12 -12.99 70.52
N LYS A 230 -9.81 -13.25 71.64
CA LYS A 230 -10.14 -12.25 72.69
C LYS A 230 -8.94 -11.41 73.16
N ALA A 231 -7.73 -11.98 73.15
CA ALA A 231 -6.49 -11.30 73.52
C ALA A 231 -5.91 -10.38 72.43
N ASN A 232 -6.10 -10.71 71.16
CA ASN A 232 -5.62 -9.91 70.02
C ASN A 232 -6.56 -8.75 69.74
N LEU A 233 -7.88 -8.97 69.81
CA LEU A 233 -8.92 -7.97 69.56
C LEU A 233 -8.76 -6.69 70.40
N LYS A 234 -8.41 -6.81 71.69
CA LYS A 234 -8.15 -5.65 72.56
C LYS A 234 -6.93 -4.82 72.15
N LYS A 235 -5.95 -5.39 71.44
CA LYS A 235 -4.77 -4.67 70.91
C LYS A 235 -5.06 -3.98 69.58
N LEU A 236 -6.20 -4.27 68.95
CA LEU A 236 -6.58 -3.74 67.63
C LEU A 236 -7.50 -2.51 67.71
N VAL A 237 -7.94 -2.14 68.92
CA VAL A 237 -8.78 -0.96 69.16
C VAL A 237 -8.02 0.30 68.74
N GLY A 238 -8.62 1.10 67.85
CA GLY A 238 -8.00 2.27 67.23
C GLY A 238 -7.34 2.03 65.87
N ARG A 239 -7.19 0.78 65.40
CA ARG A 239 -6.77 0.48 64.01
C ARG A 239 -7.98 0.47 63.06
N ARG A 240 -7.72 0.72 61.77
CA ARG A 240 -8.74 0.75 60.70
C ARG A 240 -8.86 -0.60 60.01
N LEU A 241 -10.10 -0.99 59.72
CA LEU A 241 -10.41 -2.18 58.91
C LEU A 241 -10.14 -1.92 57.42
N ALA A 242 -9.34 -2.78 56.80
CA ALA A 242 -9.05 -2.73 55.36
C ALA A 242 -10.04 -3.56 54.52
N ALA A 243 -10.68 -4.57 55.11
CA ALA A 243 -11.64 -5.46 54.48
C ALA A 243 -12.98 -5.49 55.24
N ARG A 244 -14.07 -5.83 54.54
CA ARG A 244 -15.38 -6.06 55.19
C ARG A 244 -15.33 -7.30 56.09
N VAL A 245 -16.07 -7.24 57.20
CA VAL A 245 -16.35 -8.43 58.02
C VAL A 245 -17.70 -8.97 57.59
N LEU A 246 -17.70 -10.14 56.93
CA LEU A 246 -18.88 -10.80 56.40
C LEU A 246 -19.29 -11.96 57.30
N LYS A 247 -20.60 -12.18 57.40
CA LYS A 247 -21.17 -13.43 57.89
C LYS A 247 -21.72 -14.20 56.69
N THR A 248 -21.12 -15.35 56.43
CA THR A 248 -21.45 -16.24 55.31
C THR A 248 -22.21 -17.45 55.82
N TRP A 249 -23.34 -17.78 55.18
CA TRP A 249 -24.01 -19.07 55.39
C TRP A 249 -24.58 -19.60 54.08
N ILE A 250 -24.74 -20.92 54.01
CA ILE A 250 -25.30 -21.62 52.84
C ILE A 250 -26.78 -21.87 53.12
N GLU A 251 -27.63 -21.42 52.21
CA GLU A 251 -29.08 -21.63 52.25
C GLU A 251 -29.46 -22.54 51.08
N ASP A 252 -29.93 -23.74 51.37
CA ASP A 252 -30.37 -24.70 50.37
C ASP A 252 -31.79 -24.37 49.93
N PHE A 253 -31.96 -24.03 48.65
CA PHE A 253 -33.24 -23.77 48.03
C PHE A 253 -33.66 -24.99 47.20
N VAL A 254 -34.94 -25.36 47.25
CA VAL A 254 -35.49 -26.39 46.37
C VAL A 254 -36.26 -25.68 45.28
N ASP A 255 -35.83 -25.82 44.03
CA ASP A 255 -36.54 -25.24 42.89
C ASP A 255 -37.84 -26.01 42.66
N GLU A 256 -38.99 -25.33 42.74
CA GLU A 256 -40.32 -25.95 42.67
C GLU A 256 -40.63 -26.56 41.29
N ASP A 257 -39.96 -26.08 40.23
CA ASP A 257 -40.18 -26.54 38.85
C ASP A 257 -39.25 -27.71 38.45
N THR A 258 -38.05 -27.80 39.02
CA THR A 258 -37.03 -28.82 38.65
C THR A 258 -36.78 -29.87 39.74
N GLY A 259 -37.14 -29.60 41.00
CA GLY A 259 -36.88 -30.49 42.13
C GLY A 259 -35.41 -30.58 42.55
N GLU A 260 -34.52 -29.78 41.95
CA GLU A 260 -33.10 -29.73 42.29
C GLU A 260 -32.86 -28.85 43.53
N VAL A 261 -31.98 -29.33 44.42
CA VAL A 261 -31.54 -28.59 45.61
C VAL A 261 -30.37 -27.69 45.18
N VAL A 262 -30.62 -26.39 45.10
CA VAL A 262 -29.62 -25.37 44.77
C VAL A 262 -29.16 -24.69 46.05
N SER A 263 -27.92 -24.96 46.45
CA SER A 263 -27.26 -24.28 47.57
C SER A 263 -26.85 -22.87 47.17
N ILE A 264 -27.39 -21.84 47.83
CA ILE A 264 -27.05 -20.44 47.60
C ILE A 264 -26.26 -19.91 48.80
N GLU A 265 -25.05 -19.42 48.55
CA GLU A 265 -24.26 -18.73 49.57
C GLU A 265 -24.76 -17.29 49.75
N ARG A 266 -25.14 -16.91 50.98
CA ARG A 266 -25.57 -15.56 51.33
C ARG A 266 -24.55 -14.88 52.24
N ASN A 267 -24.27 -13.62 51.93
CA ASN A 267 -23.28 -12.80 52.61
C ASN A 267 -23.98 -11.61 53.26
N GLU A 268 -23.90 -11.50 54.58
CA GLU A 268 -24.33 -10.31 55.33
C GLU A 268 -23.10 -9.49 55.77
N VAL A 269 -23.12 -8.19 55.50
CA VAL A 269 -22.03 -7.27 55.88
C VAL A 269 -22.26 -6.80 57.33
N ILE A 270 -21.40 -7.22 58.26
CA ILE A 270 -21.47 -6.82 59.68
C ILE A 270 -20.72 -5.51 59.93
N LEU A 271 -19.50 -5.39 59.40
CA LEU A 271 -18.70 -4.17 59.48
C LEU A 271 -18.20 -3.78 58.10
N ASP A 272 -18.33 -2.50 57.79
CA ASP A 272 -17.89 -1.93 56.51
C ASP A 272 -16.41 -1.51 56.55
N ARG A 273 -15.84 -1.26 55.36
CA ARG A 273 -14.42 -0.87 55.17
C ARG A 273 -14.14 0.52 55.78
N GLU A 274 -12.89 0.83 56.11
CA GLU A 274 -12.42 2.12 56.70
C GLU A 274 -12.97 2.44 58.11
N LEU A 275 -13.71 1.53 58.72
CA LEU A 275 -14.29 1.70 60.05
C LEU A 275 -13.21 1.48 61.13
N VAL A 276 -13.12 2.43 62.06
CA VAL A 276 -12.18 2.36 63.20
C VAL A 276 -12.75 1.41 64.25
N ILE A 277 -11.96 0.42 64.67
CA ILE A 277 -12.42 -0.55 65.67
C ILE A 277 -12.55 0.14 67.03
N THR A 278 -13.78 0.19 67.55
CA THR A 278 -14.15 0.64 68.91
C THR A 278 -14.56 -0.57 69.74
N ASP A 279 -14.68 -0.40 71.06
CA ASP A 279 -15.03 -1.51 71.97
C ASP A 279 -16.39 -2.16 71.64
N ASP A 280 -17.36 -1.39 71.14
CA ASP A 280 -18.69 -1.88 70.76
C ASP A 280 -18.66 -2.85 69.56
N HIS A 281 -17.63 -2.78 68.71
CA HIS A 281 -17.49 -3.64 67.52
C HIS A 281 -16.88 -5.01 67.84
N LEU A 282 -16.26 -5.18 69.01
CA LEU A 282 -15.52 -6.39 69.36
C LEU A 282 -16.43 -7.61 69.51
N ASP A 283 -17.61 -7.42 70.11
CA ASP A 283 -18.59 -8.50 70.31
C ASP A 283 -19.24 -8.90 68.98
N ALA A 284 -19.56 -7.93 68.11
CA ALA A 284 -20.08 -8.18 66.77
C ALA A 284 -19.09 -8.96 65.87
N ILE A 285 -17.79 -8.70 65.99
CA ILE A 285 -16.75 -9.44 65.27
C ILE A 285 -16.63 -10.88 65.78
N LEU A 286 -16.71 -11.10 67.09
CA LEU A 286 -16.66 -12.45 67.65
C LEU A 286 -17.88 -13.28 67.24
N ASP A 287 -19.06 -12.66 67.21
CA ASP A 287 -20.32 -13.31 66.82
C ASP A 287 -20.42 -13.57 65.30
N SER A 288 -19.63 -12.86 64.48
CA SER A 288 -19.56 -13.07 63.02
C SER A 288 -18.97 -14.42 62.62
N GLY A 289 -18.15 -15.03 63.49
CA GLY A 289 -17.42 -16.27 63.18
C GLY A 289 -16.18 -16.08 62.26
N ALA A 290 -15.75 -14.84 61.99
CA ALA A 290 -14.57 -14.56 61.17
C ALA A 290 -13.27 -15.10 61.81
N LYS A 291 -12.44 -15.81 61.03
CA LYS A 291 -11.18 -16.44 61.50
C LYS A 291 -10.02 -15.45 61.66
N SER A 292 -9.96 -14.43 60.81
CA SER A 292 -8.93 -13.39 60.82
C SER A 292 -9.54 -12.04 60.48
N LEU A 293 -8.94 -10.97 61.03
CA LEU A 293 -9.23 -9.58 60.67
C LEU A 293 -8.08 -9.05 59.80
N ILE A 294 -8.44 -8.19 58.85
CA ILE A 294 -7.51 -7.57 57.92
C ILE A 294 -7.50 -6.06 58.17
N LEU A 295 -6.32 -5.56 58.53
CA LEU A 295 -6.11 -4.17 58.92
C LEU A 295 -5.19 -3.47 57.94
N HIS A 296 -5.30 -2.14 57.88
CA HIS A 296 -4.36 -1.33 57.12
C HIS A 296 -2.94 -1.50 57.67
N LYS A 297 -1.99 -1.75 56.79
CA LYS A 297 -0.57 -1.81 57.11
C LYS A 297 -0.05 -0.42 57.52
N GLU A 298 0.74 -0.33 58.58
CA GLU A 298 1.24 0.94 59.15
C GLU A 298 2.51 1.49 58.47
N ASP A 299 2.98 0.87 57.39
CA ASP A 299 4.20 1.27 56.66
C ASP A 299 4.01 2.54 55.80
N ALA A 300 5.10 3.32 55.65
CA ALA A 300 5.14 4.56 54.83
C ALA A 300 4.81 4.38 53.33
N ASN A 301 4.86 3.14 52.80
CA ASN A 301 4.44 2.83 51.42
C ASN A 301 2.91 2.68 51.26
N SER A 302 2.12 2.75 52.34
CA SER A 302 0.65 2.66 52.31
C SER A 302 0.00 3.81 51.54
N THR A 303 0.60 5.01 51.53
CA THR A 303 0.07 6.18 50.82
C THR A 303 0.04 5.97 49.30
N ASP A 304 0.99 5.23 48.75
CA ASP A 304 1.16 5.02 47.31
C ASP A 304 0.02 4.22 46.67
N TYR A 305 -0.71 3.41 47.47
CA TYR A 305 -1.78 2.52 47.00
C TYR A 305 -3.18 2.91 47.50
N THR A 306 -3.34 4.13 48.02
CA THR A 306 -4.65 4.63 48.49
C THR A 306 -5.77 4.53 47.46
N ILE A 307 -5.44 4.58 46.17
CA ILE A 307 -6.38 4.37 45.07
C ILE A 307 -7.10 3.01 45.12
N ILE A 308 -6.45 1.95 45.60
CA ILE A 308 -7.04 0.62 45.71
C ILE A 308 -8.10 0.58 46.81
N TYR A 309 -7.86 1.24 47.96
CA TYR A 309 -8.85 1.35 49.03
C TYR A 309 -10.10 2.13 48.57
N ASN A 310 -9.92 3.27 47.91
CA ASN A 310 -11.02 4.04 47.34
C ASN A 310 -11.83 3.25 46.30
N THR A 311 -11.13 2.42 45.51
CA THR A 311 -11.77 1.57 44.49
C THR A 311 -12.55 0.43 45.13
N LEU A 312 -12.00 -0.24 46.14
CA LEU A 312 -12.70 -1.25 46.95
C LEU A 312 -13.96 -0.67 47.57
N GLN A 313 -13.94 0.57 48.07
CA GLN A 313 -15.12 1.20 48.66
C GLN A 313 -16.29 1.37 47.67
N LYS A 314 -15.99 1.55 46.37
CA LYS A 314 -17.01 1.65 45.31
C LYS A 314 -17.45 0.31 44.74
N ASP A 315 -16.78 -0.78 45.09
CA ASP A 315 -17.13 -2.13 44.66
C ASP A 315 -18.37 -2.65 45.39
N ILE A 316 -19.39 -2.99 44.62
CA ILE A 316 -20.67 -3.49 45.13
C ILE A 316 -20.61 -5.03 45.28
N SER A 317 -19.76 -5.71 44.52
CA SER A 317 -19.65 -7.18 44.51
C SER A 317 -18.82 -7.71 45.68
N ASN A 318 -19.21 -8.87 46.21
CA ASN A 318 -18.51 -9.53 47.31
C ASN A 318 -17.98 -10.93 46.95
N SER A 319 -18.50 -11.56 45.89
CA SER A 319 -18.07 -12.88 45.40
C SER A 319 -17.75 -12.87 43.90
N GLU A 320 -17.06 -13.92 43.41
CA GLU A 320 -16.80 -14.10 41.97
C GLU A 320 -18.12 -14.19 41.19
N LYS A 321 -19.12 -14.92 41.72
CA LYS A 321 -20.43 -15.08 41.07
C LYS A 321 -21.13 -13.74 40.84
N GLU A 322 -21.25 -12.93 41.88
CA GLU A 322 -21.85 -11.59 41.79
C GLU A 322 -21.09 -10.69 40.81
N ALA A 323 -19.75 -10.74 40.81
CA ALA A 323 -18.92 -9.94 39.93
C ALA A 323 -19.10 -10.32 38.45
N VAL A 324 -19.10 -11.62 38.13
CA VAL A 324 -19.30 -12.14 36.77
C VAL A 324 -20.70 -11.79 36.25
N GLU A 325 -21.74 -11.96 37.06
CA GLU A 325 -23.11 -11.56 36.69
C GLU A 325 -23.23 -10.05 36.47
N HIS A 326 -22.62 -9.24 37.33
CA HIS A 326 -22.64 -7.79 37.20
C HIS A 326 -21.93 -7.35 35.90
N ILE A 327 -20.78 -7.95 35.57
CA ILE A 327 -20.08 -7.71 34.31
C ILE A 327 -20.95 -8.13 33.11
N TYR A 328 -21.60 -9.29 33.18
CA TYR A 328 -22.49 -9.77 32.12
C TYR A 328 -23.65 -8.81 31.86
N ARG A 329 -24.34 -8.36 32.92
CA ARG A 329 -25.42 -7.37 32.84
C ARG A 329 -24.93 -6.06 32.22
N GLN A 330 -23.73 -5.59 32.59
CA GLN A 330 -23.17 -4.38 32.00
C GLN A 330 -22.84 -4.53 30.51
N LEU A 331 -22.33 -5.70 30.09
CA LEU A 331 -21.90 -5.92 28.70
C LEU A 331 -23.07 -6.15 27.74
N ARG A 332 -24.12 -6.85 28.19
CA ARG A 332 -25.27 -7.27 27.36
C ARG A 332 -26.59 -6.55 27.65
N ASN A 333 -26.66 -5.74 28.72
CA ASN A 333 -27.89 -5.10 29.20
C ASN A 333 -29.04 -6.10 29.44
N ALA A 334 -28.69 -7.35 29.81
CA ALA A 334 -29.63 -8.43 30.08
C ALA A 334 -29.07 -9.30 31.21
N ASP A 335 -29.97 -9.94 31.97
CA ASP A 335 -29.56 -10.90 33.00
C ASP A 335 -29.00 -12.18 32.37
N PRO A 336 -27.99 -12.80 33.01
CA PRO A 336 -27.45 -14.07 32.54
C PRO A 336 -28.48 -15.19 32.72
N PRO A 337 -28.59 -16.13 31.76
CA PRO A 337 -29.46 -17.29 31.91
C PRO A 337 -28.99 -18.21 33.05
N ASP A 338 -27.67 -18.35 33.21
CA ASP A 338 -27.01 -19.18 34.21
C ASP A 338 -25.57 -18.68 34.44
N TYR A 339 -24.96 -19.08 35.58
CA TYR A 339 -23.62 -18.65 35.96
C TYR A 339 -22.54 -19.21 35.01
N GLU A 340 -22.66 -20.44 34.52
CA GLU A 340 -21.66 -21.04 33.64
C GLU A 340 -21.59 -20.32 32.30
N THR A 341 -22.74 -19.96 31.73
CA THR A 341 -22.81 -19.14 30.51
C THR A 341 -22.19 -17.76 30.75
N ALA A 342 -22.45 -17.12 31.89
CA ALA A 342 -21.87 -15.83 32.22
C ALA A 342 -20.34 -15.90 32.36
N LYS A 343 -19.84 -16.92 33.06
CA LYS A 343 -18.40 -17.20 33.23
C LYS A 343 -17.74 -17.52 31.91
N SER A 344 -18.34 -18.38 31.10
CA SER A 344 -17.84 -18.73 29.76
C SER A 344 -17.75 -17.51 28.85
N VAL A 345 -18.74 -16.60 28.90
CA VAL A 345 -18.71 -15.35 28.13
C VAL A 345 -17.57 -14.46 28.61
N PHE A 346 -17.34 -14.34 29.92
CA PHE A 346 -16.23 -13.57 30.48
C PHE A 346 -14.87 -14.15 30.10
N GLU A 347 -14.67 -15.47 30.27
CA GLU A 347 -13.42 -16.14 29.93
C GLU A 347 -13.08 -16.01 28.45
N LYS A 348 -14.08 -16.13 27.57
CA LYS A 348 -13.93 -15.94 26.12
C LYS A 348 -13.56 -14.53 25.70
N LEU A 349 -13.65 -13.52 26.57
CA LEU A 349 -13.26 -12.15 26.22
C LEU A 349 -11.75 -11.96 26.23
N PHE A 350 -11.02 -12.57 27.16
CA PHE A 350 -9.61 -12.24 27.41
C PHE A 350 -8.68 -13.45 27.50
N PHE A 351 -9.22 -14.62 27.88
CA PHE A 351 -8.43 -15.81 28.21
C PHE A 351 -8.57 -16.94 27.17
N SER A 352 -9.45 -16.79 26.18
CA SER A 352 -9.58 -17.76 25.07
C SER A 352 -8.75 -17.32 23.86
N ASP A 353 -7.84 -18.19 23.47
CA ASP A 353 -7.06 -18.19 22.23
C ASP A 353 -7.90 -17.98 20.95
N THR A 354 -9.12 -18.52 20.89
CA THR A 354 -9.98 -18.42 19.70
C THR A 354 -10.46 -16.99 19.44
N ARG A 355 -10.68 -16.21 20.51
CA ARG A 355 -11.32 -14.88 20.45
C ARG A 355 -10.37 -13.73 20.78
N TYR A 356 -9.35 -13.99 21.59
CA TYR A 356 -8.39 -13.00 22.04
C TYR A 356 -6.97 -13.43 21.70
N ASP A 357 -6.22 -12.52 21.09
CA ASP A 357 -4.83 -12.74 20.69
C ASP A 357 -4.08 -11.41 20.75
N LEU A 358 -3.01 -11.36 21.55
CA LEU A 358 -2.06 -10.25 21.59
C LEU A 358 -1.12 -10.26 20.36
N GLY A 359 -1.01 -11.40 19.70
CA GLY A 359 0.01 -11.67 18.69
C GLY A 359 1.41 -11.75 19.29
N GLU A 360 2.37 -12.19 18.48
CA GLU A 360 3.79 -12.27 18.85
C GLU A 360 4.32 -10.88 19.26
N VAL A 361 3.97 -9.84 18.50
CA VAL A 361 4.36 -8.46 18.80
C VAL A 361 3.78 -7.96 20.11
N GLY A 362 2.49 -8.19 20.36
CA GLY A 362 1.84 -7.70 21.58
C GLY A 362 2.39 -8.36 22.83
N ARG A 363 2.69 -9.67 22.77
CA ARG A 363 3.31 -10.40 23.87
C ARG A 363 4.74 -9.93 24.13
N PHE A 364 5.56 -9.80 23.08
CA PHE A 364 6.92 -9.27 23.18
C PHE A 364 6.94 -7.88 23.82
N ARG A 365 6.08 -6.97 23.36
CA ARG A 365 5.99 -5.60 23.91
C ARG A 365 5.55 -5.57 25.36
N LEU A 366 4.54 -6.36 25.72
CA LEU A 366 4.05 -6.46 27.09
C LEU A 366 5.14 -6.96 28.03
N ASN A 367 5.85 -8.03 27.63
CA ASN A 367 6.94 -8.61 28.41
C ASN A 367 8.09 -7.62 28.61
N LYS A 368 8.53 -6.98 27.53
CA LYS A 368 9.64 -6.01 27.58
C LYS A 368 9.30 -4.78 28.43
N LYS A 369 8.08 -4.24 28.31
CA LYS A 369 7.64 -3.06 29.06
C LYS A 369 7.48 -3.33 30.56
N LEU A 370 7.00 -4.52 30.93
CA LEU A 370 6.73 -4.89 32.32
C LEU A 370 7.86 -5.71 32.97
N GLY A 371 8.94 -6.01 32.23
CA GLY A 371 10.05 -6.85 32.69
C GLY A 371 9.60 -8.27 33.06
N LEU A 372 8.80 -8.92 32.20
CA LEU A 372 8.29 -10.28 32.42
C LEU A 372 9.12 -11.32 31.67
N ASP A 373 9.58 -12.36 32.37
CA ASP A 373 10.27 -13.52 31.79
C ASP A 373 9.30 -14.61 31.30
N SER A 374 8.08 -14.23 30.91
CA SER A 374 7.04 -15.17 30.50
C SER A 374 7.24 -15.66 29.06
N SER A 375 6.89 -16.92 28.77
CA SER A 375 7.00 -17.48 27.40
C SER A 375 6.28 -16.61 26.36
N GLU A 376 6.95 -16.41 25.22
CA GLU A 376 6.43 -15.69 24.05
C GLU A 376 5.30 -16.46 23.34
N GLU A 377 5.14 -17.76 23.62
CA GLU A 377 4.09 -18.61 23.06
C GLU A 377 2.70 -18.32 23.66
N SER A 378 2.65 -17.78 24.88
CA SER A 378 1.38 -17.43 25.52
C SER A 378 0.85 -16.11 24.95
N ARG A 379 -0.08 -16.19 24.01
CA ARG A 379 -0.62 -15.03 23.28
C ARG A 379 -1.89 -14.41 23.88
N VAL A 380 -2.45 -15.01 24.93
CA VAL A 380 -3.61 -14.47 25.66
C VAL A 380 -3.15 -13.63 26.85
N LEU A 381 -4.05 -12.79 27.38
CA LEU A 381 -3.76 -12.08 28.64
C LEU A 381 -3.76 -13.07 29.81
N THR A 382 -2.74 -13.00 30.66
CA THR A 382 -2.70 -13.77 31.91
C THR A 382 -3.11 -12.92 33.11
N LYS A 383 -3.50 -13.57 34.20
CA LYS A 383 -3.83 -12.89 35.47
C LYS A 383 -2.66 -12.05 35.99
N ASN A 384 -1.43 -12.56 35.83
CA ASN A 384 -0.22 -11.87 36.26
C ASN A 384 0.04 -10.59 35.45
N ASP A 385 -0.26 -10.62 34.14
CA ASP A 385 -0.11 -9.44 33.28
C ASP A 385 -0.98 -8.29 33.77
N ILE A 386 -2.26 -8.56 34.06
CA ILE A 386 -3.21 -7.54 34.54
C ILE A 386 -2.72 -6.90 35.84
N ILE A 387 -2.21 -7.72 36.78
CA ILE A 387 -1.67 -7.24 38.06
C ILE A 387 -0.46 -6.33 37.83
N LYS A 388 0.48 -6.74 36.97
CA LYS A 388 1.69 -5.97 36.68
C LYS A 388 1.39 -4.65 35.97
N ILE A 389 0.41 -4.64 35.05
CA ILE A 389 -0.07 -3.40 34.42
C ILE A 389 -0.62 -2.43 35.46
N ILE A 390 -1.43 -2.91 36.40
CA ILE A 390 -2.02 -2.06 37.45
C ILE A 390 -0.94 -1.55 38.40
N LYS A 391 0.06 -2.38 38.77
CA LYS A 391 1.21 -1.93 39.57
C LYS A 391 1.99 -0.81 38.86
N TYR A 392 2.29 -0.97 37.58
CA TYR A 392 2.96 0.06 36.79
C TYR A 392 2.13 1.34 36.67
N LEU A 393 0.80 1.23 36.51
CA LEU A 393 -0.10 2.40 36.50
C LEU A 393 -0.07 3.16 37.84
N ILE A 394 0.08 2.45 38.97
CA ILE A 394 0.23 3.08 40.29
C ILE A 394 1.59 3.76 40.43
N GLU A 395 2.66 3.14 39.94
CA GLU A 395 3.99 3.77 39.87
C GLU A 395 3.97 5.06 39.03
N LEU A 396 3.23 5.07 37.92
CA LEU A 396 3.01 6.24 37.08
C LEU A 396 2.27 7.36 37.83
N ILE A 397 1.20 7.04 38.57
CA ILE A 397 0.46 8.01 39.40
C ILE A 397 1.40 8.67 40.42
N ASN A 398 2.29 7.87 41.01
CA ASN A 398 3.27 8.31 42.00
C ASN A 398 4.54 8.93 41.38
N SER A 399 4.56 9.16 40.07
CA SER A 399 5.69 9.77 39.32
C SER A 399 7.01 9.00 39.44
N LYS A 400 6.94 7.67 39.62
CA LYS A 400 8.10 6.76 39.63
C LYS A 400 8.39 6.15 38.25
N ALA A 401 7.48 6.33 37.29
CA ALA A 401 7.57 5.83 35.93
C ALA A 401 7.20 6.93 34.93
N ASP A 402 7.68 6.79 33.70
CA ASP A 402 7.41 7.72 32.60
C ASP A 402 6.19 7.31 31.77
N ILE A 403 5.58 8.32 31.12
CA ILE A 403 4.42 8.17 30.23
C ILE A 403 4.92 7.69 28.85
N ASP A 404 4.12 6.85 28.17
CA ASP A 404 4.45 6.43 26.82
C ASP A 404 4.14 7.51 25.80
N ASP A 405 5.11 7.79 24.93
CA ASP A 405 4.88 8.61 23.73
C ASP A 405 4.23 7.76 22.63
N ILE A 406 2.95 8.02 22.35
CA ILE A 406 2.14 7.28 21.37
C ILE A 406 2.71 7.38 19.95
N ASP A 407 3.47 8.43 19.65
CA ASP A 407 3.96 8.75 18.32
C ASP A 407 5.36 8.18 18.05
N HIS A 408 6.04 7.71 19.11
CA HIS A 408 7.27 6.95 19.01
C HIS A 408 7.14 5.76 18.05
N LEU A 409 8.12 5.51 17.19
CA LEU A 409 8.07 4.41 16.21
C LEU A 409 8.19 3.01 16.83
N SER A 410 8.50 2.88 18.12
CA SER A 410 8.32 1.60 18.84
C SER A 410 6.85 1.31 19.18
N ASN A 411 6.02 2.35 19.19
CA ASN A 411 4.59 2.29 19.45
C ASN A 411 3.75 2.15 18.17
N ARG A 412 4.40 2.21 17.01
CA ARG A 412 3.79 2.09 15.69
C ARG A 412 4.52 1.03 14.88
N ARG A 413 3.78 0.18 14.20
CA ARG A 413 4.33 -0.87 13.33
C ARG A 413 3.77 -0.76 11.92
N VAL A 414 4.53 -1.30 10.97
CA VAL A 414 4.16 -1.39 9.57
C VAL A 414 3.50 -2.74 9.32
N ARG A 415 2.27 -2.72 8.82
CA ARG A 415 1.61 -3.88 8.21
C ARG A 415 1.96 -3.93 6.74
N THR A 416 2.80 -4.90 6.41
CA THR A 416 3.21 -5.22 5.04
C THR A 416 2.07 -5.87 4.26
N VAL A 417 2.25 -6.06 2.95
CA VAL A 417 1.21 -6.66 2.08
C VAL A 417 0.89 -8.09 2.48
N GLY A 418 1.90 -8.89 2.82
CA GLY A 418 1.73 -10.27 3.30
C GLY A 418 0.86 -10.35 4.56
N GLU A 419 1.10 -9.49 5.55
CA GLU A 419 0.27 -9.44 6.77
C GLU A 419 -1.16 -8.95 6.50
N GLN A 420 -1.33 -7.98 5.61
CA GLN A 420 -2.66 -7.51 5.23
C GLN A 420 -3.45 -8.65 4.56
N LEU A 421 -2.81 -9.39 3.65
CA LEU A 421 -3.39 -10.59 3.04
C LEU A 421 -3.69 -11.66 4.08
N TYR A 422 -2.76 -11.95 4.99
CA TYR A 422 -2.95 -12.89 6.10
C TYR A 422 -4.27 -12.62 6.85
N SER A 423 -4.50 -11.37 7.24
CA SER A 423 -5.72 -10.96 7.93
C SER A 423 -6.98 -11.18 7.08
N GLN A 424 -6.94 -10.86 5.78
CA GLN A 424 -8.10 -11.06 4.89
C GLN A 424 -8.38 -12.53 4.60
N PHE A 425 -7.34 -13.35 4.41
CA PHE A 425 -7.45 -14.79 4.26
C PHE A 425 -8.03 -15.43 5.53
N GLY A 426 -7.58 -14.99 6.72
CA GLY A 426 -8.14 -15.45 8.00
C GLY A 426 -9.64 -15.18 8.11
N VAL A 427 -10.12 -13.99 7.72
CA VAL A 427 -11.56 -13.67 7.70
C VAL A 427 -12.31 -14.53 6.67
N GLY A 428 -11.71 -14.75 5.49
CA GLY A 428 -12.30 -15.58 4.43
C GLY A 428 -12.43 -17.05 4.83
N LEU A 429 -11.37 -17.63 5.38
CA LEU A 429 -11.35 -19.01 5.87
C LEU A 429 -12.24 -19.21 7.10
N ALA A 430 -12.29 -18.26 8.04
CA ALA A 430 -13.19 -18.37 9.18
C ALA A 430 -14.68 -18.39 8.77
N ARG A 431 -15.06 -17.64 7.71
CA ARG A 431 -16.41 -17.71 7.12
C ARG A 431 -16.64 -19.05 6.44
N MET A 432 -15.66 -19.54 5.69
CA MET A 432 -15.72 -20.83 5.02
C MET A 432 -15.85 -21.98 6.03
N ALA A 433 -15.06 -21.97 7.10
CA ALA A 433 -15.08 -22.98 8.16
C ALA A 433 -16.45 -23.08 8.83
N ARG A 434 -17.13 -21.95 9.06
CA ARG A 434 -18.51 -21.94 9.55
C ARG A 434 -19.47 -22.63 8.59
N THR A 435 -19.40 -22.29 7.30
CA THR A 435 -20.26 -22.91 6.27
C THR A 435 -19.96 -24.41 6.10
N ILE A 436 -18.69 -24.83 6.20
CA ILE A 436 -18.30 -26.24 6.17
C ILE A 436 -18.92 -26.97 7.36
N ARG A 437 -18.77 -26.43 8.58
CA ARG A 437 -19.34 -27.03 9.79
C ARG A 437 -20.86 -27.15 9.68
N GLU A 438 -21.55 -26.10 9.25
CA GLU A 438 -23.01 -26.14 9.04
C GLU A 438 -23.42 -27.21 8.01
N ARG A 439 -22.66 -27.38 6.92
CA ARG A 439 -22.94 -28.39 5.89
C ARG A 439 -22.66 -29.82 6.34
N MET A 440 -21.65 -30.04 7.19
CA MET A 440 -21.37 -31.35 7.79
C MET A 440 -22.58 -31.82 8.61
N ASN A 441 -23.05 -30.98 9.55
CA ASN A 441 -24.20 -31.29 10.42
C ASN A 441 -25.51 -31.58 9.64
N VAL A 442 -25.70 -30.97 8.47
CA VAL A 442 -26.91 -31.17 7.66
C VAL A 442 -26.86 -32.49 6.88
N ARG A 443 -25.66 -33.02 6.63
CA ARG A 443 -25.42 -34.16 5.72
C ARG A 443 -24.99 -35.44 6.43
N ASP A 444 -25.26 -35.56 7.73
CA ASP A 444 -24.90 -36.73 8.56
C ASP A 444 -25.30 -38.10 7.95
N ASN A 445 -26.34 -38.16 7.10
CA ASN A 445 -26.86 -39.41 6.54
C ASN A 445 -26.41 -39.73 5.10
N GLU A 446 -25.51 -38.94 4.48
CA GLU A 446 -25.04 -39.15 3.09
C GLU A 446 -23.51 -39.30 3.02
N VAL A 447 -23.00 -40.09 2.06
CA VAL A 447 -21.56 -40.11 1.74
C VAL A 447 -21.23 -38.85 0.94
N PHE A 448 -20.54 -37.89 1.54
CA PHE A 448 -20.12 -36.64 0.90
C PHE A 448 -18.59 -36.52 0.79
N THR A 449 -18.14 -35.76 -0.20
CA THR A 449 -16.71 -35.50 -0.43
C THR A 449 -16.30 -34.10 0.06
N PRO A 450 -15.00 -33.82 0.25
CA PRO A 450 -14.52 -32.48 0.60
C PRO A 450 -14.98 -31.37 -0.37
N ILE A 451 -15.14 -31.67 -1.67
CA ILE A 451 -15.59 -30.70 -2.69
C ILE A 451 -17.01 -30.22 -2.41
N ASP A 452 -17.89 -31.10 -1.92
CA ASP A 452 -19.30 -30.77 -1.72
C ASP A 452 -19.52 -29.80 -0.54
N LEU A 453 -18.60 -29.84 0.44
CA LEU A 453 -18.63 -28.99 1.62
C LEU A 453 -18.16 -27.56 1.34
N ILE A 454 -17.31 -27.37 0.34
CA ILE A 454 -16.59 -26.11 0.14
C ILE A 454 -17.23 -25.24 -0.94
N ASN A 455 -17.29 -23.94 -0.68
CA ASN A 455 -17.72 -22.95 -1.66
C ASN A 455 -16.63 -21.90 -1.89
N ALA A 456 -15.94 -21.98 -3.03
CA ALA A 456 -14.87 -21.05 -3.39
C ALA A 456 -15.28 -19.56 -3.42
N LYS A 457 -16.58 -19.24 -3.59
CA LYS A 457 -17.06 -17.84 -3.62
C LYS A 457 -16.89 -17.12 -2.28
N THR A 458 -16.94 -17.84 -1.16
CA THR A 458 -16.85 -17.22 0.18
C THR A 458 -15.49 -16.55 0.36
N LEU A 459 -14.40 -17.25 0.04
CA LEU A 459 -13.04 -16.71 0.09
C LEU A 459 -12.80 -15.66 -1.01
N SER A 460 -13.14 -15.98 -2.26
CA SER A 460 -12.89 -15.10 -3.40
C SER A 460 -13.56 -13.73 -3.24
N SER A 461 -14.75 -13.68 -2.64
CA SER A 461 -15.47 -12.41 -2.41
C SER A 461 -14.74 -11.44 -1.47
N VAL A 462 -14.13 -11.96 -0.40
CA VAL A 462 -13.37 -11.16 0.58
C VAL A 462 -12.11 -10.61 -0.06
N ILE A 463 -11.36 -11.46 -0.77
CA ILE A 463 -10.13 -11.07 -1.45
C ILE A 463 -10.42 -10.05 -2.56
N ASN A 464 -11.42 -10.28 -3.40
CA ASN A 464 -11.80 -9.32 -4.45
C ASN A 464 -12.25 -7.97 -3.87
N SER A 465 -12.95 -7.97 -2.73
CA SER A 465 -13.28 -6.72 -2.03
C SER A 465 -12.04 -6.00 -1.53
N PHE A 466 -11.06 -6.72 -0.97
CA PHE A 466 -9.80 -6.12 -0.51
C PHE A 466 -9.03 -5.45 -1.66
N PHE A 467 -8.82 -6.16 -2.77
CA PHE A 467 -8.09 -5.59 -3.91
C PHE A 467 -8.90 -4.53 -4.67
N GLY A 468 -10.23 -4.62 -4.66
CA GLY A 468 -11.13 -3.74 -5.42
C GLY A 468 -11.48 -2.43 -4.73
N THR A 469 -11.93 -2.48 -3.46
CA THR A 469 -12.55 -1.33 -2.76
C THR A 469 -11.75 -0.80 -1.57
N ASN A 470 -10.74 -1.52 -1.06
CA ASN A 470 -9.95 -1.06 0.07
C ASN A 470 -9.14 0.20 -0.28
N GLN A 471 -9.11 1.17 0.63
CA GLN A 471 -8.35 2.42 0.51
C GLN A 471 -6.83 2.21 0.36
N LEU A 472 -6.31 1.08 0.85
CA LEU A 472 -4.89 0.73 0.75
C LEU A 472 -4.53 0.12 -0.62
N SER A 473 -5.51 -0.40 -1.38
CA SER A 473 -5.33 -0.86 -2.75
C SER A 473 -5.58 0.29 -3.72
N GLN A 474 -4.51 0.97 -4.13
CA GLN A 474 -4.57 2.20 -4.92
C GLN A 474 -4.14 1.94 -6.36
N PHE A 475 -4.69 2.71 -7.31
CA PHE A 475 -4.16 2.73 -8.68
C PHE A 475 -2.70 3.17 -8.65
N MET A 476 -1.84 2.47 -9.36
CA MET A 476 -0.42 2.80 -9.36
C MET A 476 -0.19 4.15 -10.05
N ASP A 477 0.50 5.06 -9.35
CA ASP A 477 1.06 6.30 -9.90
C ASP A 477 2.21 5.97 -10.89
N GLN A 478 1.90 5.86 -12.18
CA GLN A 478 2.80 5.53 -13.31
C GLN A 478 3.07 6.75 -14.20
N THR A 479 3.28 7.91 -13.60
CA THR A 479 3.69 9.07 -14.39
C THR A 479 5.11 8.87 -14.90
N ASN A 480 6.02 8.37 -14.05
CA ASN A 480 7.42 8.11 -14.36
C ASN A 480 7.99 7.05 -13.39
N PRO A 481 9.21 6.50 -13.63
CA PRO A 481 9.79 5.46 -12.77
C PRO A 481 9.94 5.86 -11.29
N LEU A 482 10.30 7.12 -11.00
CA LEU A 482 10.43 7.61 -9.63
C LEU A 482 9.09 7.59 -8.88
N SER A 483 8.01 7.98 -9.57
CA SER A 483 6.65 7.92 -9.04
C SER A 483 6.26 6.49 -8.67
N GLU A 484 6.65 5.49 -9.47
CA GLU A 484 6.33 4.08 -9.18
C GLU A 484 7.07 3.57 -7.94
N VAL A 485 8.39 3.82 -7.86
CA VAL A 485 9.22 3.36 -6.74
C VAL A 485 8.78 4.01 -5.43
N THR A 486 8.55 5.33 -5.44
CA THR A 486 8.07 6.07 -4.25
C THR A 486 6.69 5.62 -3.80
N HIS A 487 5.78 5.29 -4.72
CA HIS A 487 4.45 4.79 -4.36
C HIS A 487 4.50 3.40 -3.71
N LYS A 488 5.36 2.51 -4.20
CA LYS A 488 5.54 1.16 -3.63
C LYS A 488 6.16 1.18 -2.22
N ARG A 489 6.95 2.21 -1.90
CA ARG A 489 7.57 2.46 -0.59
C ARG A 489 6.77 3.41 0.31
N ARG A 490 5.55 3.76 -0.08
CA ARG A 490 4.67 4.65 0.67
C ARG A 490 4.11 3.93 1.91
N LEU A 491 4.02 4.68 3.00
CA LEU A 491 3.37 4.28 4.24
C LEU A 491 2.15 5.16 4.49
N SER A 492 1.05 4.53 4.90
CA SER A 492 -0.21 5.21 5.19
C SER A 492 -0.66 4.93 6.62
N ALA A 493 -0.88 5.97 7.42
CA ALA A 493 -1.55 5.86 8.71
C ALA A 493 -3.08 5.67 8.58
N LEU A 494 -3.62 5.88 7.38
CA LEU A 494 -5.03 5.70 7.05
C LEU A 494 -5.37 4.23 6.77
N GLY A 495 -6.66 3.89 6.82
CA GLY A 495 -7.18 2.56 6.48
C GLY A 495 -7.75 1.80 7.68
N PRO A 496 -8.20 0.55 7.48
CA PRO A 496 -8.84 -0.25 8.52
C PRO A 496 -7.87 -0.50 9.69
N GLY A 497 -8.28 -0.19 10.92
CA GLY A 497 -7.43 -0.30 12.12
C GLY A 497 -6.41 0.84 12.28
N GLY A 498 -6.36 1.78 11.34
CA GLY A 498 -5.55 3.00 11.42
C GLY A 498 -6.38 4.22 11.85
N LEU A 499 -5.91 5.41 11.47
CA LEU A 499 -6.57 6.68 11.77
C LEU A 499 -7.48 7.12 10.60
N SER A 500 -8.48 7.95 10.91
CA SER A 500 -9.23 8.71 9.89
C SER A 500 -8.72 10.14 9.85
N ARG A 501 -8.92 10.82 8.71
CA ARG A 501 -8.46 12.22 8.51
C ARG A 501 -8.98 13.18 9.58
N GLU A 502 -10.23 13.01 9.99
CA GLU A 502 -10.93 13.85 10.97
C GLU A 502 -10.52 13.56 12.41
N ARG A 503 -10.15 12.30 12.71
CA ARG A 503 -9.73 11.89 14.06
C ARG A 503 -8.24 12.09 14.30
N ALA A 504 -7.44 12.25 13.24
CA ALA A 504 -6.02 12.46 13.36
C ALA A 504 -5.73 13.90 13.84
N GLY A 505 -5.31 14.01 15.10
CA GLY A 505 -4.87 15.26 15.70
C GLY A 505 -3.55 15.79 15.13
N PHE A 506 -3.07 16.90 15.70
CA PHE A 506 -1.82 17.54 15.30
C PHE A 506 -0.60 16.67 15.61
N GLU A 507 -0.55 16.06 16.80
CA GLU A 507 0.58 15.25 17.31
C GLU A 507 1.02 14.17 16.31
N VAL A 508 0.06 13.39 15.80
CA VAL A 508 0.31 12.29 14.84
C VAL A 508 0.86 12.78 13.50
N ARG A 509 0.59 14.04 13.13
CA ARG A 509 1.03 14.63 11.86
C ARG A 509 2.41 15.28 11.95
N ASP A 510 2.90 15.50 13.16
CA ASP A 510 4.17 16.15 13.41
C ASP A 510 5.36 15.21 13.17
N VAL A 511 6.55 15.80 13.06
CA VAL A 511 7.79 15.05 12.87
C VAL A 511 8.39 14.71 14.23
N HIS A 512 8.49 13.41 14.52
CA HIS A 512 9.10 12.88 15.73
C HIS A 512 10.59 12.54 15.50
N TYR A 513 11.45 12.64 16.53
CA TYR A 513 12.91 12.40 16.38
C TYR A 513 13.23 10.97 15.89
N THR A 514 12.46 9.97 16.32
CA THR A 514 12.59 8.58 15.85
C THR A 514 12.36 8.38 14.36
N HIS A 515 11.76 9.35 13.65
CA HIS A 515 11.64 9.29 12.20
C HIS A 515 13.01 9.29 11.51
N TYR A 516 14.06 9.77 12.17
CA TYR A 516 15.43 9.81 11.65
C TYR A 516 15.85 8.44 11.09
N GLY A 517 16.27 8.42 9.83
CA GLY A 517 16.72 7.19 9.16
C GLY A 517 15.62 6.19 8.79
N ARG A 518 14.36 6.42 9.17
CA ARG A 518 13.23 5.48 9.05
C ARG A 518 12.13 6.02 8.14
N LEU A 519 11.59 7.18 8.49
CA LEU A 519 10.55 7.88 7.75
C LEU A 519 11.08 9.21 7.26
N CYS A 520 10.90 9.49 5.97
CA CYS A 520 11.31 10.77 5.41
C CYS A 520 10.45 11.90 6.00
N THR A 521 11.14 12.90 6.53
CA THR A 521 10.51 14.08 7.16
C THR A 521 10.11 15.16 6.15
N ILE A 522 10.57 15.03 4.90
CA ILE A 522 10.36 16.00 3.82
C ILE A 522 9.24 15.53 2.87
N GLU A 523 9.22 14.24 2.49
CA GLU A 523 8.30 13.72 1.47
C GLU A 523 6.95 13.32 2.08
N THR A 524 6.00 14.25 2.05
CA THR A 524 4.58 14.02 2.37
C THR A 524 3.69 14.79 1.38
N PRO A 525 2.47 14.32 1.06
CA PRO A 525 1.51 15.11 0.31
C PRO A 525 1.14 16.41 1.04
N GLU A 526 0.98 17.49 0.29
CA GLU A 526 0.40 18.74 0.79
C GLU A 526 -1.12 18.57 1.04
N GLY A 527 -1.67 19.35 1.97
CA GLY A 527 -3.11 19.40 2.25
C GLY A 527 -3.56 18.43 3.36
N PRO A 528 -4.77 17.84 3.28
CA PRO A 528 -5.40 17.16 4.42
C PRO A 528 -4.70 15.86 4.84
N ASN A 529 -3.82 15.32 4.00
CA ASN A 529 -3.07 14.09 4.26
C ASN A 529 -1.65 14.34 4.79
N ILE A 530 -1.26 15.59 5.05
CA ILE A 530 0.05 15.93 5.59
C ILE A 530 0.34 15.15 6.88
N GLY A 531 1.51 14.50 6.94
CA GLY A 531 1.96 13.68 8.08
C GLY A 531 1.26 12.32 8.22
N LEU A 532 0.17 12.07 7.49
CA LEU A 532 -0.55 10.78 7.50
C LEU A 532 -0.07 9.82 6.42
N ILE A 533 0.59 10.35 5.39
CA ILE A 533 1.20 9.60 4.31
C ILE A 533 2.66 10.01 4.25
N SER A 534 3.55 9.06 4.49
CA SER A 534 4.99 9.28 4.50
C SER A 534 5.69 8.27 3.59
N SER A 535 6.95 8.55 3.28
CA SER A 535 7.80 7.69 2.46
C SER A 535 8.91 7.09 3.32
N LEU A 536 9.28 5.83 3.08
CA LEU A 536 10.42 5.22 3.74
C LEU A 536 11.74 5.90 3.33
N CYS A 537 12.66 6.04 4.28
CA CYS A 537 14.01 6.51 3.99
C CYS A 537 14.78 5.52 3.08
N VAL A 538 15.89 5.97 2.50
CA VAL A 538 16.63 5.17 1.50
C VAL A 538 17.14 3.83 2.06
N PHE A 539 17.70 3.83 3.28
CA PHE A 539 18.26 2.64 3.91
C PHE A 539 17.31 1.90 4.85
N ALA A 540 16.12 2.44 5.08
CA ALA A 540 15.18 1.87 6.04
C ALA A 540 14.74 0.45 5.63
N LYS A 541 14.71 -0.46 6.61
CA LYS A 541 14.18 -1.82 6.48
C LYS A 541 13.05 -2.03 7.48
N VAL A 542 12.23 -3.06 7.24
CA VAL A 542 11.18 -3.49 8.16
C VAL A 542 11.56 -4.88 8.65
N ASN A 543 11.61 -5.05 9.97
CA ASN A 543 11.93 -6.33 10.58
C ASN A 543 10.71 -7.26 10.61
N LYS A 544 10.92 -8.50 11.08
CA LYS A 544 9.85 -9.52 11.15
C LYS A 544 8.66 -9.11 12.02
N LEU A 545 8.88 -8.30 13.06
CA LEU A 545 7.82 -7.81 13.96
C LEU A 545 7.05 -6.62 13.37
N GLY A 546 7.53 -6.07 12.24
CA GLY A 546 6.95 -4.92 11.57
C GLY A 546 7.46 -3.56 12.06
N PHE A 547 8.53 -3.51 12.86
CA PHE A 547 9.18 -2.25 13.22
C PHE A 547 10.15 -1.79 12.14
N ILE A 548 10.30 -0.47 11.99
CA ILE A 548 11.20 0.13 11.02
C ILE A 548 12.57 0.28 11.65
N GLU A 549 13.59 -0.23 10.96
CA GLU A 549 14.98 -0.21 11.39
C GLU A 549 15.83 0.61 10.43
N THR A 550 16.93 1.13 10.95
CA THR A 550 17.90 1.91 10.18
C THR A 550 19.32 1.45 10.53
N PRO A 551 20.26 1.45 9.57
CA PRO A 551 21.60 0.91 9.81
C PRO A 551 22.55 1.91 10.47
N TYR A 552 23.43 1.41 11.32
CA TYR A 552 24.47 2.17 12.02
C TYR A 552 25.81 1.43 12.01
N ARG A 553 26.91 2.18 12.05
CA ARG A 553 28.26 1.66 12.29
C ARG A 553 28.54 1.66 13.78
N LYS A 554 29.14 0.58 14.28
CA LYS A 554 29.60 0.50 15.67
C LYS A 554 30.84 1.38 15.87
N VAL A 555 30.88 2.04 17.02
CA VAL A 555 32.06 2.79 17.49
C VAL A 555 32.54 2.12 18.77
N GLU A 556 33.78 1.61 18.74
CA GLU A 556 34.41 0.97 19.89
C GLU A 556 35.65 1.75 20.30
N ASN A 557 35.69 2.23 21.55
CA ASN A 557 36.80 3.02 22.10
C ASN A 557 37.21 4.24 21.25
N GLY A 558 36.23 4.90 20.61
CA GLY A 558 36.47 6.05 19.73
C GLY A 558 36.95 5.70 18.31
N LYS A 559 36.85 4.42 17.91
CA LYS A 559 37.16 3.95 16.56
C LYS A 559 35.92 3.38 15.89
N VAL A 560 35.61 3.86 14.69
CA VAL A 560 34.50 3.39 13.85
C VAL A 560 34.89 2.08 13.16
N ALA A 561 34.04 1.06 13.26
CA ALA A 561 34.20 -0.19 12.53
C ALA A 561 33.80 -0.01 11.05
N LEU A 562 34.80 0.24 10.19
CA LEU A 562 34.58 0.50 8.76
C LEU A 562 34.43 -0.77 7.90
N HIS A 563 34.97 -1.91 8.35
CA HIS A 563 34.98 -3.17 7.60
C HIS A 563 33.88 -4.15 8.01
N ASP A 564 33.20 -3.89 9.14
CA ASP A 564 32.12 -4.73 9.62
C ASP A 564 30.79 -4.34 8.96
N GLU A 565 29.87 -5.29 8.84
CA GLU A 565 28.52 -4.99 8.36
C GLU A 565 27.78 -4.06 9.34
N PRO A 566 27.08 -3.03 8.84
CA PRO A 566 26.28 -2.15 9.68
C PRO A 566 25.19 -2.92 10.44
N ILE A 567 24.94 -2.52 11.69
CA ILE A 567 23.85 -3.08 12.49
C ILE A 567 22.57 -2.29 12.26
N TYR A 568 21.47 -3.00 12.03
CA TYR A 568 20.14 -2.41 11.95
C TYR A 568 19.54 -2.33 13.35
N LEU A 569 19.06 -1.14 13.74
CA LEU A 569 18.43 -0.93 15.05
C LEU A 569 17.01 -0.39 14.92
N ALA A 570 16.11 -0.93 15.73
CA ALA A 570 14.77 -0.37 15.91
C ALA A 570 14.81 0.91 16.76
N ALA A 571 13.75 1.72 16.72
CA ALA A 571 13.71 2.99 17.45
C ALA A 571 13.97 2.83 18.96
N GLU A 572 13.37 1.81 19.58
CA GLU A 572 13.55 1.53 21.02
C GLU A 572 14.98 1.10 21.40
N GLU A 573 15.70 0.44 20.48
CA GLU A 573 17.09 0.01 20.73
C GLU A 573 18.07 1.18 20.61
N GLU A 574 17.65 2.25 19.93
CA GLU A 574 18.41 3.44 19.66
C GLU A 574 18.41 4.44 20.82
N ASP A 575 17.31 4.55 21.58
CA ASP A 575 17.10 5.61 22.59
C ASP A 575 18.20 5.67 23.66
N SER A 576 18.86 4.54 23.96
CA SER A 576 19.96 4.47 24.93
C SER A 576 21.37 4.73 24.36
N LYS A 577 21.49 5.07 23.07
CA LYS A 577 22.77 5.16 22.35
C LYS A 577 23.07 6.58 21.88
N THR A 578 24.33 6.98 21.99
CA THR A 578 24.85 8.23 21.42
C THR A 578 25.37 7.97 20.01
N ILE A 579 24.89 8.75 19.04
CA ILE A 579 25.11 8.49 17.60
C ILE A 579 25.78 9.69 16.95
N ALA A 580 26.93 9.47 16.32
CA ALA A 580 27.63 10.49 15.55
C ALA A 580 27.07 10.65 14.13
N GLN A 581 27.11 11.89 13.65
CA GLN A 581 26.73 12.25 12.28
C GLN A 581 27.61 11.57 11.21
N ALA A 582 27.03 11.26 10.04
CA ALA A 582 27.73 10.60 8.93
C ALA A 582 28.92 11.41 8.35
N ASN A 583 28.87 12.74 8.42
CA ASN A 583 29.88 13.67 7.90
C ASN A 583 30.98 14.02 8.92
N ALA A 584 31.06 13.31 10.05
CA ALA A 584 32.18 13.46 10.97
C ALA A 584 33.49 13.06 10.28
N ILE A 585 34.53 13.88 10.46
CA ILE A 585 35.81 13.68 9.78
C ILE A 585 36.58 12.54 10.46
N ILE A 586 36.78 11.46 9.71
CA ILE A 586 37.49 10.25 10.16
C ILE A 586 38.71 9.97 9.27
N ASP A 587 39.71 9.29 9.83
CA ASP A 587 40.83 8.74 9.05
C ASP A 587 40.45 7.42 8.36
N ASP A 588 41.32 6.93 7.46
CA ASP A 588 41.09 5.67 6.74
C ASP A 588 41.08 4.43 7.68
N ASN A 589 41.53 4.58 8.94
CA ASN A 589 41.48 3.55 9.97
C ASN A 589 40.22 3.62 10.86
N GLY A 590 39.38 4.64 10.68
CA GLY A 590 38.15 4.85 11.46
C GLY A 590 38.30 5.69 12.74
N ASN A 591 39.44 6.35 12.98
CA ASN A 591 39.59 7.27 14.11
C ASN A 591 39.03 8.66 13.78
N PHE A 592 38.37 9.30 14.74
CA PHE A 592 37.93 10.68 14.60
C PHE A 592 39.12 11.65 14.68
N LEU A 593 39.19 12.60 13.74
CA LEU A 593 40.26 13.62 13.73
C LEU A 593 39.98 14.79 14.69
N SER A 594 38.72 14.98 15.07
CA SER A 594 38.28 16.04 16.00
C SER A 594 38.15 15.51 17.43
N ASP A 595 38.66 16.28 18.40
CA ASP A 595 38.56 15.95 19.83
C ASP A 595 37.12 15.92 20.37
N LEU A 596 36.22 16.66 19.72
CA LEU A 596 34.80 16.76 20.04
C LEU A 596 33.97 16.56 18.78
N VAL A 597 32.97 15.69 18.87
CA VAL A 597 32.10 15.29 17.75
C VAL A 597 30.65 15.62 18.11
N LYS A 598 29.91 16.17 17.15
CA LYS A 598 28.47 16.37 17.29
C LYS A 598 27.77 15.02 17.24
N ALA A 599 26.98 14.73 18.27
CA ALA A 599 26.23 13.51 18.40
C ALA A 599 24.75 13.81 18.63
N ARG A 600 23.93 12.78 18.46
CA ARG A 600 22.52 12.76 18.84
C ARG A 600 22.33 11.78 19.99
N PHE A 601 21.49 12.18 20.94
CA PHE A 601 21.00 11.33 22.02
C PHE A 601 19.50 11.61 22.15
N GLU A 602 18.67 10.64 21.79
CA GLU A 602 17.21 10.81 21.67
C GLU A 602 16.85 12.02 20.77
N GLY A 603 16.23 13.06 21.35
CA GLY A 603 15.90 14.33 20.70
C GLY A 603 16.94 15.44 20.87
N ASP A 604 17.98 15.22 21.68
CA ASP A 604 19.02 16.21 21.98
C ASP A 604 20.28 16.04 21.10
N PHE A 605 21.04 17.13 20.96
CA PHE A 605 22.24 17.19 20.11
C PHE A 605 23.52 17.54 20.90
N PRO A 606 24.00 16.66 21.80
CA PRO A 606 25.19 16.92 22.59
C PRO A 606 26.47 16.90 21.74
N VAL A 607 27.51 17.59 22.22
CA VAL A 607 28.86 17.55 21.64
C VAL A 607 29.75 16.77 22.60
N LEU A 608 30.20 15.58 22.18
CA LEU A 608 30.83 14.59 23.03
C LEU A 608 32.24 14.24 22.53
N PRO A 609 33.15 13.78 23.40
CA PRO A 609 34.41 13.20 22.97
C PRO A 609 34.17 11.86 22.27
N PRO A 610 35.03 11.44 21.32
CA PRO A 610 34.87 10.20 20.56
C PRO A 610 34.68 8.93 21.40
N LYS A 611 35.21 8.89 22.63
CA LYS A 611 35.12 7.74 23.53
C LYS A 611 33.71 7.46 24.05
N ASP A 612 32.87 8.49 24.10
CA ASP A 612 31.50 8.40 24.62
C ASP A 612 30.48 8.11 23.50
N LEU A 613 30.96 7.94 22.26
CA LEU A 613 30.14 7.58 21.11
C LEU A 613 29.96 6.06 21.03
N HIS A 614 28.73 5.63 20.80
CA HIS A 614 28.41 4.21 20.61
C HIS A 614 28.28 3.85 19.13
N LEU A 615 27.72 4.75 18.33
CA LEU A 615 27.33 4.49 16.93
C LEU A 615 27.66 5.69 16.03
N MET A 616 27.66 5.45 14.73
CA MET A 616 27.77 6.46 13.68
C MET A 616 26.81 6.15 12.53
N ASP A 617 26.19 7.17 11.96
CA ASP A 617 25.34 7.04 10.76
C ASP A 617 26.13 6.47 9.57
N VAL A 618 25.43 5.76 8.68
CA VAL A 618 26.06 5.07 7.54
C VAL A 618 26.21 5.97 6.32
N GLY A 619 25.29 6.91 6.12
CA GLY A 619 25.32 7.85 5.00
C GLY A 619 24.53 9.12 5.29
N ALA A 620 24.95 10.24 4.72
CA ALA A 620 24.33 11.54 4.96
C ALA A 620 22.88 11.62 4.44
N ASN A 621 22.54 10.84 3.41
CA ASN A 621 21.19 10.76 2.86
C ASN A 621 20.26 9.77 3.58
N GLN A 622 20.72 9.14 4.66
CA GLN A 622 19.93 8.20 5.45
C GLN A 622 18.63 8.82 6.00
N ILE A 623 18.62 10.13 6.28
CA ILE A 623 17.43 10.87 6.76
C ILE A 623 16.34 11.08 5.70
N ALA A 624 16.67 10.98 4.41
CA ALA A 624 15.78 11.35 3.32
C ALA A 624 15.16 10.15 2.61
N SER A 625 14.08 10.38 1.87
CA SER A 625 13.53 9.41 0.91
C SER A 625 14.29 9.44 -0.41
N ILE A 626 13.95 8.51 -1.31
CA ILE A 626 14.53 8.42 -2.66
C ILE A 626 14.29 9.71 -3.47
N ALA A 627 13.07 10.25 -3.44
CA ALA A 627 12.74 11.46 -4.20
C ALA A 627 13.44 12.70 -3.66
N ALA A 628 13.51 12.87 -2.34
CA ALA A 628 14.25 13.96 -1.71
C ALA A 628 15.76 13.82 -1.95
N SER A 629 16.30 12.60 -1.88
CA SER A 629 17.71 12.29 -2.17
C SER A 629 18.11 12.48 -3.63
N SER A 630 17.15 12.70 -4.54
CA SER A 630 17.40 13.00 -5.96
C SER A 630 17.53 14.52 -6.24
N ILE A 631 17.37 15.36 -5.22
CA ILE A 631 17.53 16.82 -5.30
C ILE A 631 18.97 17.17 -4.94
N PRO A 632 19.79 17.70 -5.88
CA PRO A 632 21.13 18.17 -5.54
C PRO A 632 21.05 19.43 -4.66
N PHE A 633 22.08 19.72 -3.86
CA PHE A 633 22.13 20.92 -3.01
C PHE A 633 20.92 21.10 -2.07
N LEU A 634 20.33 19.99 -1.62
CA LEU A 634 19.16 20.00 -0.75
C LEU A 634 19.40 20.77 0.55
N GLU A 635 20.63 20.75 1.05
CA GLU A 635 21.09 21.49 2.23
C GLU A 635 20.98 23.02 2.11
N HIS A 636 20.78 23.54 0.89
CA HIS A 636 20.63 24.96 0.59
C HIS A 636 19.17 25.38 0.30
N ASP A 637 18.22 24.46 0.46
CA ASP A 637 16.79 24.72 0.24
C ASP A 637 16.00 24.66 1.54
N ASP A 638 15.00 25.54 1.67
CA ASP A 638 13.99 25.42 2.72
C ASP A 638 13.23 24.08 2.61
N ALA A 639 12.90 23.49 3.76
CA ALA A 639 12.24 22.18 3.83
C ALA A 639 10.90 22.14 3.08
N ASN A 640 10.11 23.24 3.08
CA ASN A 640 8.86 23.28 2.34
C ASN A 640 9.08 23.28 0.83
N ARG A 641 10.18 23.88 0.35
CA ARG A 641 10.56 23.84 -1.07
C ARG A 641 11.07 22.47 -1.47
N ALA A 642 11.85 21.81 -0.60
CA ALA A 642 12.26 20.43 -0.80
C ALA A 642 11.05 19.47 -0.87
N LEU A 643 10.05 19.65 -0.01
CA LEU A 643 8.78 18.90 -0.03
C LEU A 643 8.07 19.10 -1.37
N MET A 644 7.94 20.35 -1.83
CA MET A 644 7.36 20.64 -3.14
C MET A 644 8.17 20.03 -4.29
N GLY A 645 9.50 20.10 -4.23
CA GLY A 645 10.42 19.54 -5.21
C GLY A 645 10.29 18.03 -5.36
N SER A 646 10.29 17.30 -4.24
CA SER A 646 10.09 15.84 -4.23
C SER A 646 8.71 15.44 -4.78
N ASN A 647 7.66 16.18 -4.42
CA ASN A 647 6.30 15.96 -4.94
C ASN A 647 6.17 16.25 -6.44
N MET A 648 6.80 17.31 -6.95
CA MET A 648 6.73 17.69 -8.36
C MET A 648 7.52 16.74 -9.26
N GLN A 649 8.63 16.18 -8.79
CA GLN A 649 9.38 15.17 -9.54
C GLN A 649 8.51 13.94 -9.88
N ARG A 650 7.61 13.53 -8.98
CA ARG A 650 6.65 12.42 -9.22
C ARG A 650 5.59 12.76 -10.28
N GLN A 651 5.36 14.05 -10.55
CA GLN A 651 4.40 14.53 -11.54
C GLN A 651 5.04 14.80 -12.91
N ALA A 652 6.36 14.65 -13.04
CA ALA A 652 7.07 14.91 -14.29
C ALA A 652 6.69 13.89 -15.37
N VAL A 653 6.26 14.38 -16.54
CA VAL A 653 5.86 13.49 -17.64
C VAL A 653 7.08 13.03 -18.47
N PRO A 654 7.12 11.77 -18.92
CA PRO A 654 8.20 11.27 -19.77
C PRO A 654 8.25 12.03 -21.10
N LEU A 655 9.42 12.56 -21.42
CA LEU A 655 9.66 13.29 -22.65
C LEU A 655 10.00 12.33 -23.80
N LEU A 656 9.76 12.77 -25.04
CA LEU A 656 10.12 12.04 -26.26
C LEU A 656 11.63 11.76 -26.34
N ARG A 657 12.43 12.70 -25.84
CA ARG A 657 13.89 12.64 -25.79
C ARG A 657 14.34 13.01 -24.37
N PRO A 658 14.37 12.06 -23.43
CA PRO A 658 14.82 12.36 -22.07
C PRO A 658 16.31 12.70 -22.07
N ASN A 659 16.71 13.62 -21.21
CA ASN A 659 18.13 13.95 -20.98
C ASN A 659 18.42 13.80 -19.49
N SER A 660 19.50 13.11 -19.17
CA SER A 660 19.95 12.88 -17.80
C SER A 660 20.48 14.18 -17.19
N PRO A 661 20.28 14.40 -15.89
CA PRO A 661 20.69 15.66 -15.26
C PRO A 661 22.22 15.76 -15.24
N ILE A 662 22.75 16.92 -15.66
CA ILE A 662 24.20 17.18 -15.60
C ILE A 662 24.67 17.17 -14.13
N VAL A 663 23.91 17.82 -13.25
CA VAL A 663 24.11 17.81 -11.80
C VAL A 663 23.10 16.84 -11.19
N GLY A 664 23.55 15.65 -10.77
CA GLY A 664 22.72 14.66 -10.09
C GLY A 664 23.21 14.41 -8.67
N THR A 665 22.66 13.41 -7.99
CA THR A 665 23.13 12.98 -6.66
C THR A 665 23.83 11.63 -6.68
N GLY A 666 23.68 10.85 -7.76
CA GLY A 666 24.23 9.50 -7.92
C GLY A 666 23.20 8.38 -7.68
N ILE A 667 22.06 8.69 -7.08
CA ILE A 667 20.98 7.71 -6.85
C ILE A 667 20.18 7.39 -8.12
N GLU A 668 20.27 8.22 -9.15
CA GLU A 668 19.45 8.14 -10.37
C GLU A 668 19.58 6.80 -11.10
N ARG A 669 20.78 6.21 -11.11
CA ARG A 669 21.03 4.90 -11.73
C ARG A 669 20.36 3.76 -10.97
N LEU A 670 20.38 3.84 -9.63
CA LEU A 670 19.76 2.84 -8.76
C LEU A 670 18.24 2.89 -8.88
N VAL A 671 17.65 4.09 -8.88
CA VAL A 671 16.20 4.26 -9.08
C VAL A 671 15.75 3.69 -10.43
N ALA A 672 16.51 3.94 -11.50
CA ALA A 672 16.20 3.40 -12.82
C ALA A 672 16.28 1.86 -12.84
N ARG A 673 17.35 1.27 -12.28
CA ARG A 673 17.57 -0.18 -12.20
C ARG A 673 16.50 -0.87 -11.36
N ASP A 674 16.26 -0.38 -10.15
CA ASP A 674 15.39 -1.03 -9.14
C ASP A 674 13.90 -0.78 -9.42
N SER A 675 13.56 0.17 -10.30
CA SER A 675 12.17 0.33 -10.79
C SER A 675 11.63 -0.92 -11.49
N ARG A 676 12.52 -1.75 -12.06
CA ARG A 676 12.20 -2.95 -12.87
C ARG A 676 11.26 -2.67 -14.05
N VAL A 677 11.21 -1.41 -14.48
CA VAL A 677 10.53 -1.02 -15.74
C VAL A 677 11.47 -1.22 -16.92
N LEU A 678 12.78 -1.02 -16.70
CA LEU A 678 13.83 -1.35 -17.64
C LEU A 678 14.19 -2.83 -17.53
N ILE A 679 14.71 -3.38 -18.63
CA ILE A 679 15.23 -4.74 -18.68
C ILE A 679 16.69 -4.70 -18.22
N ASN A 680 16.99 -5.49 -17.20
CA ASN A 680 18.32 -5.65 -16.64
C ASN A 680 18.90 -7.02 -17.06
N SER A 681 20.21 -7.10 -17.21
CA SER A 681 20.93 -8.35 -17.45
C SER A 681 20.80 -9.29 -16.24
N GLU A 682 20.51 -10.57 -16.46
CA GLU A 682 20.45 -11.59 -15.41
C GLU A 682 21.85 -11.99 -14.91
N GLY A 683 22.84 -11.95 -15.81
CA GLY A 683 24.21 -12.33 -15.50
C GLY A 683 25.24 -11.63 -16.38
N ASN A 684 26.48 -12.10 -16.27
CA ASN A 684 27.54 -11.67 -17.17
C ASN A 684 27.41 -12.41 -18.50
N GLY A 685 27.53 -11.69 -19.62
CA GLY A 685 27.36 -12.30 -20.94
C GLY A 685 27.76 -11.39 -22.10
N VAL A 686 27.51 -11.85 -23.31
CA VAL A 686 27.76 -11.13 -24.56
C VAL A 686 26.48 -10.98 -25.34
N VAL A 687 26.25 -9.77 -25.86
CA VAL A 687 25.07 -9.45 -26.67
C VAL A 687 25.23 -10.04 -28.07
N GLU A 688 24.37 -11.01 -28.41
CA GLU A 688 24.43 -11.73 -29.69
C GLU A 688 23.61 -11.03 -30.78
N TYR A 689 22.46 -10.47 -30.41
CA TYR A 689 21.56 -9.76 -31.32
C TYR A 689 20.82 -8.64 -30.59
N VAL A 690 20.60 -7.52 -31.30
CA VAL A 690 19.85 -6.36 -30.81
C VAL A 690 19.06 -5.77 -31.96
N ASP A 691 17.77 -5.54 -31.74
CA ASP A 691 16.98 -4.65 -32.56
C ASP A 691 16.09 -3.73 -31.69
N ALA A 692 15.16 -3.02 -32.32
CA ALA A 692 14.27 -2.13 -31.58
C ALA A 692 13.32 -2.89 -30.64
N ASN A 693 12.95 -4.14 -30.94
CA ASN A 693 11.91 -4.91 -30.27
C ASN A 693 12.46 -6.01 -29.36
N GLU A 694 13.66 -6.54 -29.60
CA GLU A 694 14.26 -7.58 -28.80
C GLU A 694 15.77 -7.42 -28.60
N ILE A 695 16.25 -7.98 -27.49
CA ILE A 695 17.66 -8.09 -27.11
C ILE A 695 17.95 -9.56 -26.81
N VAL A 696 19.01 -10.10 -27.40
CA VAL A 696 19.45 -11.49 -27.21
C VAL A 696 20.83 -11.50 -26.59
N ILE A 697 20.96 -12.11 -25.42
CA ILE A 697 22.22 -12.19 -24.67
C ILE A 697 22.57 -13.65 -24.48
N ARG A 698 23.84 -13.96 -24.70
CA ARG A 698 24.45 -15.25 -24.35
C ARG A 698 25.19 -15.09 -23.04
N TYR A 699 24.75 -15.80 -22.00
CA TYR A 699 25.34 -15.73 -20.67
C TYR A 699 26.54 -16.68 -20.52
N ASP A 700 27.51 -16.25 -19.71
CA ASP A 700 28.69 -17.02 -19.36
C ASP A 700 28.28 -18.09 -18.32
N TRP A 701 27.90 -19.29 -18.76
CA TRP A 701 27.53 -20.40 -17.85
C TRP A 701 28.75 -21.24 -17.45
N THR A 702 28.82 -21.63 -16.18
CA THR A 702 29.79 -22.62 -15.72
C THR A 702 29.40 -24.02 -16.18
N GLU A 703 30.35 -24.96 -16.23
CA GLU A 703 30.07 -26.37 -16.59
C GLU A 703 29.02 -27.00 -15.65
N GLU A 704 29.00 -26.61 -14.37
CA GLU A 704 27.99 -27.05 -13.39
C GLU A 704 26.60 -26.48 -13.69
N ASP A 705 26.49 -25.20 -14.05
CA ASP A 705 25.22 -24.57 -14.41
C ASP A 705 24.61 -25.19 -15.68
N LYS A 706 25.44 -25.55 -16.67
CA LYS A 706 25.01 -26.29 -17.88
C LYS A 706 24.46 -27.68 -17.53
N LEU A 707 25.07 -28.32 -16.54
CA LEU A 707 24.67 -29.64 -16.07
C LEU A 707 23.31 -29.60 -15.39
N VAL A 708 23.05 -28.55 -14.59
CA VAL A 708 21.87 -28.43 -13.71
C VAL A 708 20.69 -27.67 -14.33
N SER A 709 20.90 -26.81 -15.33
CA SER A 709 19.84 -26.02 -15.97
C SER A 709 19.18 -26.73 -17.16
N PHE A 710 17.89 -26.49 -17.41
CA PHE A 710 17.15 -27.01 -18.59
C PHE A 710 16.97 -25.96 -19.70
N ASP A 711 17.40 -24.72 -19.44
CA ASP A 711 17.30 -23.61 -20.39
C ASP A 711 18.55 -23.52 -21.28
N SER A 712 18.49 -22.67 -22.30
CA SER A 712 19.63 -22.35 -23.15
C SER A 712 20.51 -21.27 -22.54
N GLU A 713 21.80 -21.27 -22.84
CA GLU A 713 22.75 -20.18 -22.52
C GLU A 713 22.31 -18.82 -23.11
N VAL A 714 21.40 -18.85 -24.08
CA VAL A 714 20.86 -17.67 -24.77
C VAL A 714 19.51 -17.28 -24.18
N SER A 715 19.42 -16.06 -23.65
CA SER A 715 18.18 -15.44 -23.16
C SER A 715 17.68 -14.38 -24.13
N ARG A 716 16.36 -14.37 -24.36
CA ARG A 716 15.65 -13.43 -25.25
C ARG A 716 14.79 -12.47 -24.42
N TYR A 717 14.97 -11.18 -24.63
CA TYR A 717 14.23 -10.12 -23.96
C TYR A 717 13.40 -9.33 -24.96
N SER A 718 12.08 -9.29 -24.80
CA SER A 718 11.18 -8.46 -25.60
C SER A 718 11.00 -7.08 -24.97
N LEU A 719 11.15 -6.02 -25.76
CA LEU A 719 11.07 -4.62 -25.36
C LEU A 719 9.65 -4.07 -25.48
N THR A 720 9.18 -3.40 -24.43
CA THR A 720 7.88 -2.72 -24.42
C THR A 720 7.86 -1.51 -25.37
N LYS A 721 6.91 -1.50 -26.29
CA LYS A 721 6.70 -0.43 -27.28
C LYS A 721 5.35 0.27 -27.10
N PHE A 722 5.38 1.60 -27.05
CA PHE A 722 4.20 2.47 -27.04
C PHE A 722 3.04 1.97 -26.16
N MET A 723 3.36 1.52 -24.95
CA MET A 723 2.37 1.01 -24.01
C MET A 723 1.77 2.16 -23.20
N LYS A 724 0.44 2.14 -23.02
CA LYS A 724 -0.29 3.10 -22.18
C LYS A 724 -0.05 2.83 -20.69
N THR A 725 0.13 3.89 -19.91
CA THR A 725 0.14 3.87 -18.44
C THR A 725 -1.22 4.26 -17.85
N ASN A 726 -1.42 4.08 -16.54
CA ASN A 726 -2.61 4.54 -15.83
C ASN A 726 -2.91 6.04 -16.01
N GLN A 727 -1.88 6.90 -16.10
CA GLN A 727 -2.01 8.36 -16.28
C GLN A 727 -2.01 8.79 -17.76
N SER A 728 -2.28 7.85 -18.69
CA SER A 728 -2.25 8.08 -20.15
C SER A 728 -0.89 8.56 -20.69
N THR A 729 0.21 8.38 -19.95
CA THR A 729 1.57 8.58 -20.47
C THR A 729 2.03 7.32 -21.24
N CYS A 730 3.19 7.39 -21.89
CA CYS A 730 3.71 6.36 -22.77
C CYS A 730 4.98 5.70 -22.22
N ILE A 731 4.97 4.37 -22.13
CA ILE A 731 6.18 3.55 -21.94
C ILE A 731 6.67 3.10 -23.31
N ASN A 732 7.87 3.53 -23.67
CA ASN A 732 8.53 3.14 -24.91
C ASN A 732 10.02 2.92 -24.62
N LEU A 733 10.47 1.67 -24.75
CA LEU A 733 11.84 1.26 -24.47
C LEU A 733 12.65 1.11 -25.75
N LYS A 734 13.94 1.44 -25.69
CA LYS A 734 14.92 1.33 -26.78
C LYS A 734 16.18 0.67 -26.24
N PRO A 735 16.88 -0.16 -27.03
CA PRO A 735 18.13 -0.76 -26.58
C PRO A 735 19.23 0.30 -26.39
N ILE A 736 20.04 0.14 -25.34
CA ILE A 736 21.28 0.90 -25.12
C ILE A 736 22.46 0.13 -25.73
N VAL A 737 22.47 -1.19 -25.52
CA VAL A 737 23.55 -2.09 -25.91
C VAL A 737 23.59 -2.33 -27.43
N LYS A 738 24.77 -2.69 -27.93
CA LYS A 738 25.01 -3.07 -29.33
C LYS A 738 25.46 -4.52 -29.41
N LYS A 739 25.30 -5.11 -30.58
CA LYS A 739 25.81 -6.47 -30.85
C LYS A 739 27.31 -6.54 -30.60
N GLY A 740 27.74 -7.53 -29.82
CA GLY A 740 29.13 -7.75 -29.43
C GLY A 740 29.53 -7.06 -28.12
N ASP A 741 28.68 -6.22 -27.53
CA ASP A 741 28.94 -5.63 -26.22
C ASP A 741 28.92 -6.71 -25.14
N ARG A 742 29.83 -6.60 -24.17
CA ARG A 742 29.82 -7.44 -22.96
C ARG A 742 28.98 -6.75 -21.89
N VAL A 743 28.11 -7.52 -21.25
CA VAL A 743 27.20 -7.03 -20.22
C VAL A 743 27.52 -7.66 -18.87
N GLU A 744 27.28 -6.90 -17.81
CA GLU A 744 27.44 -7.32 -16.42
C GLU A 744 26.10 -7.67 -15.79
N ALA A 745 26.10 -8.53 -14.77
CA ALA A 745 24.91 -8.84 -13.99
C ALA A 745 24.26 -7.57 -13.41
N GLY A 746 22.96 -7.39 -13.64
CA GLY A 746 22.21 -6.21 -13.19
C GLY A 746 22.42 -4.95 -14.03
N GLN A 747 23.20 -5.00 -15.12
CA GLN A 747 23.34 -3.87 -16.05
C GLN A 747 22.02 -3.60 -16.78
N VAL A 748 21.63 -2.34 -16.85
CA VAL A 748 20.46 -1.88 -17.61
C VAL A 748 20.73 -1.98 -19.11
N LEU A 749 19.87 -2.70 -19.84
CA LEU A 749 20.05 -3.00 -21.27
C LEU A 749 19.30 -2.04 -22.19
N CYS A 750 18.28 -1.37 -21.68
CA CYS A 750 17.40 -0.48 -22.44
C CYS A 750 17.17 0.87 -21.73
N GLU A 751 16.84 1.89 -22.51
CA GLU A 751 16.45 3.22 -22.05
C GLU A 751 15.05 3.58 -22.54
N GLY A 752 14.48 4.65 -21.99
CA GLY A 752 13.13 5.10 -22.29
C GLY A 752 12.30 5.29 -21.02
N TYR A 753 11.08 5.81 -21.16
CA TYR A 753 10.21 6.12 -20.02
C TYR A 753 10.92 6.95 -18.93
N ALA A 754 11.40 8.14 -19.31
CA ALA A 754 12.16 9.06 -18.44
C ALA A 754 13.49 8.49 -17.90
N THR A 755 14.22 7.74 -18.73
CA THR A 755 15.58 7.25 -18.45
C THR A 755 16.49 7.44 -19.67
N GLN A 756 17.79 7.61 -19.43
CA GLN A 756 18.81 7.72 -20.48
C GLN A 756 20.09 7.03 -20.01
N ALA A 757 20.65 6.14 -20.84
CA ALA A 757 21.89 5.41 -20.53
C ALA A 757 21.91 4.76 -19.12
N GLY A 758 20.76 4.25 -18.68
CA GLY A 758 20.61 3.60 -17.36
C GLY A 758 20.45 4.56 -16.17
N GLU A 759 20.38 5.87 -16.38
CA GLU A 759 20.09 6.87 -15.34
C GLU A 759 18.65 7.41 -15.45
N LEU A 760 18.07 7.80 -14.32
CA LEU A 760 16.81 8.53 -14.28
C LEU A 760 16.95 9.91 -14.95
N ALA A 761 16.06 10.18 -15.91
CA ALA A 761 16.06 11.35 -16.77
C ALA A 761 14.63 11.92 -16.92
N LEU A 762 14.12 12.51 -15.83
CA LEU A 762 12.77 13.09 -15.72
C LEU A 762 12.51 14.33 -16.60
N GLY A 763 13.55 14.99 -17.09
CA GLY A 763 13.45 16.32 -17.67
C GLY A 763 14.60 16.64 -18.61
N GLN A 764 15.07 17.87 -18.53
CA GLN A 764 15.81 18.51 -19.60
C GLN A 764 16.72 19.61 -19.04
N ASN A 765 17.99 19.61 -19.43
CA ASN A 765 18.94 20.66 -19.06
C ASN A 765 18.76 21.87 -20.01
N LEU A 766 18.47 23.06 -19.47
CA LEU A 766 18.22 24.28 -20.24
C LEU A 766 19.14 25.41 -19.84
N LYS A 767 19.55 26.25 -20.79
CA LYS A 767 20.28 27.49 -20.49
C LYS A 767 19.32 28.54 -19.94
N VAL A 768 19.49 28.90 -18.67
CA VAL A 768 18.62 29.83 -17.93
C VAL A 768 19.30 31.17 -17.67
N ALA A 769 18.52 32.24 -17.69
CA ALA A 769 18.88 33.53 -17.09
C ALA A 769 17.91 33.91 -15.96
N PHE A 770 18.46 34.33 -14.82
CA PHE A 770 17.69 34.90 -13.72
C PHE A 770 17.64 36.43 -13.87
N MET A 771 16.59 36.94 -14.50
CA MET A 771 16.35 38.38 -14.67
C MET A 771 14.87 38.67 -14.93
N PRO A 772 14.34 39.84 -14.54
CA PRO A 772 13.01 40.27 -14.97
C PRO A 772 13.00 40.50 -16.49
N TRP A 773 11.92 40.08 -17.16
CA TRP A 773 11.80 40.20 -18.61
C TRP A 773 10.43 40.70 -19.05
N LYS A 774 10.35 42.01 -19.35
CA LYS A 774 9.16 42.69 -19.93
C LYS A 774 7.82 42.37 -19.22
N GLY A 775 7.86 42.00 -17.94
CA GLY A 775 6.69 41.54 -17.17
C GLY A 775 6.18 40.13 -17.52
N TYR A 776 6.75 39.44 -18.51
CA TYR A 776 6.31 38.09 -18.91
C TYR A 776 6.64 37.00 -17.89
N ASN A 777 7.63 37.24 -17.03
CA ASN A 777 7.96 36.36 -15.91
C ASN A 777 7.52 36.93 -14.55
N PHE A 778 6.44 37.72 -14.53
CA PHE A 778 5.85 38.22 -13.28
C PHE A 778 5.38 37.06 -12.38
N GLU A 779 5.51 37.21 -11.06
CA GLU A 779 5.30 36.14 -10.09
C GLU A 779 6.15 34.90 -10.43
N ASP A 780 5.48 33.82 -10.80
CA ASP A 780 6.03 32.51 -11.15
C ASP A 780 5.91 32.19 -12.64
N ALA A 781 5.59 33.19 -13.47
CA ALA A 781 5.52 32.98 -14.89
C ALA A 781 6.90 32.67 -15.48
N ILE A 782 6.92 31.77 -16.47
CA ILE A 782 8.13 31.33 -17.16
C ILE A 782 8.06 31.81 -18.60
N VAL A 783 9.18 32.35 -19.07
CA VAL A 783 9.39 32.69 -20.48
C VAL A 783 10.28 31.63 -21.12
N ILE A 784 9.81 31.06 -22.23
CA ILE A 784 10.51 30.01 -22.96
C ILE A 784 10.88 30.49 -24.36
N SER A 785 12.07 30.12 -24.84
CA SER A 785 12.47 30.32 -26.23
C SER A 785 11.69 29.40 -27.17
N GLU A 786 11.27 29.91 -28.32
CA GLU A 786 10.65 29.16 -29.42
C GLU A 786 11.54 27.99 -29.88
N LYS A 787 12.87 28.13 -29.76
CA LYS A 787 13.85 27.06 -30.04
C LYS A 787 13.51 25.77 -29.28
N VAL A 788 13.06 25.88 -28.03
CA VAL A 788 12.71 24.74 -27.17
C VAL A 788 11.51 23.98 -27.73
N VAL A 789 10.53 24.71 -28.26
CA VAL A 789 9.31 24.14 -28.86
C VAL A 789 9.60 23.59 -30.26
N ARG A 790 10.39 24.32 -31.06
CA ARG A 790 10.79 23.94 -32.41
C ARG A 790 11.57 22.62 -32.43
N ASN A 791 12.48 22.44 -31.48
CA ASN A 791 13.31 21.24 -31.35
C ASN A 791 12.62 20.09 -30.59
N ASP A 792 11.33 20.22 -30.29
CA ASP A 792 10.52 19.23 -29.58
C ASP A 792 11.09 18.81 -28.19
N ILE A 793 11.81 19.71 -27.51
CA ILE A 793 12.57 19.41 -26.27
C ILE A 793 11.66 18.92 -25.13
N PHE A 794 10.51 19.59 -24.91
CA PHE A 794 9.50 19.21 -23.90
C PHE A 794 8.25 18.56 -24.49
N THR A 795 8.42 17.84 -25.60
CA THR A 795 7.30 17.10 -26.19
C THR A 795 7.11 15.76 -25.49
N SER A 796 5.88 15.45 -25.10
CA SER A 796 5.49 14.17 -24.48
C SER A 796 4.53 13.40 -25.40
N ILE A 797 4.55 12.07 -25.31
CA ILE A 797 3.57 11.20 -25.97
C ILE A 797 2.55 10.76 -24.93
N HIS A 798 1.27 10.94 -25.24
CA HIS A 798 0.16 10.45 -24.43
C HIS A 798 -0.63 9.42 -25.24
N ILE A 799 -1.08 8.37 -24.59
CA ILE A 799 -1.87 7.31 -25.23
C ILE A 799 -3.18 7.21 -24.47
N ASP A 800 -4.26 7.48 -25.18
CA ASP A 800 -5.60 7.36 -24.64
C ASP A 800 -6.27 6.11 -25.22
N GLU A 801 -7.04 5.44 -24.36
CA GLU A 801 -7.81 4.24 -24.69
C GLU A 801 -9.27 4.62 -24.81
N TYR A 802 -9.85 4.33 -25.97
CA TYR A 802 -11.26 4.53 -26.26
C TYR A 802 -11.90 3.16 -26.44
N SER A 803 -12.87 2.83 -25.59
CA SER A 803 -13.54 1.53 -25.62
C SER A 803 -15.03 1.67 -25.81
N LEU A 804 -15.62 0.75 -26.57
CA LEU A 804 -17.06 0.65 -26.75
C LEU A 804 -17.52 -0.81 -26.61
N GLU A 805 -18.55 -1.00 -25.81
CA GLU A 805 -19.13 -2.31 -25.52
C GLU A 805 -20.39 -2.53 -26.36
N VAL A 806 -20.54 -3.77 -26.82
CA VAL A 806 -21.75 -4.28 -27.47
C VAL A 806 -22.55 -5.05 -26.44
N ARG A 807 -23.76 -4.58 -26.18
CA ARG A 807 -24.66 -5.19 -25.19
C ARG A 807 -25.86 -5.83 -25.86
N ASP A 808 -26.37 -6.87 -25.22
CA ASP A 808 -27.67 -7.43 -25.57
C ASP A 808 -28.75 -6.64 -24.82
N THR A 809 -29.55 -5.86 -25.56
CA THR A 809 -30.63 -5.06 -24.98
C THR A 809 -31.96 -5.80 -25.10
N LYS A 810 -32.95 -5.41 -24.30
CA LYS A 810 -34.31 -5.98 -24.43
C LYS A 810 -34.92 -5.83 -25.83
N ARG A 811 -34.41 -4.90 -26.65
CA ARG A 811 -34.91 -4.60 -28.00
C ARG A 811 -34.13 -5.32 -29.11
N GLY A 812 -33.05 -6.01 -28.77
CA GLY A 812 -32.16 -6.67 -29.71
C GLY A 812 -30.69 -6.42 -29.37
N MET A 813 -29.82 -7.17 -30.04
CA MET A 813 -28.38 -7.06 -29.90
C MET A 813 -27.90 -5.76 -30.57
N GLU A 814 -27.03 -5.01 -29.90
CA GLU A 814 -26.28 -3.94 -30.56
C GLU A 814 -25.25 -4.54 -31.52
N GLU A 815 -24.85 -3.79 -32.54
CA GLU A 815 -23.87 -4.26 -33.52
C GLU A 815 -22.81 -3.19 -33.80
N LEU A 816 -21.58 -3.65 -34.03
CA LEU A 816 -20.50 -2.80 -34.56
C LEU A 816 -20.44 -3.00 -36.06
N THR A 817 -20.60 -1.91 -36.80
CA THR A 817 -20.63 -1.91 -38.26
C THR A 817 -20.17 -0.55 -38.78
N SER A 818 -19.67 -0.53 -40.01
CA SER A 818 -19.44 0.71 -40.77
C SER A 818 -20.72 1.28 -41.39
N ASP A 819 -21.80 0.50 -41.47
CA ASP A 819 -23.08 0.91 -42.04
C ASP A 819 -23.95 1.66 -41.00
N ILE A 820 -23.74 2.97 -40.90
CA ILE A 820 -24.35 3.84 -39.88
C ILE A 820 -25.37 4.76 -40.57
N PRO A 821 -26.64 4.81 -40.11
CA PRO A 821 -27.66 5.64 -40.73
C PRO A 821 -27.35 7.14 -40.57
N ASN A 822 -27.69 7.94 -41.59
CA ASN A 822 -27.52 9.40 -41.61
C ASN A 822 -26.07 9.89 -41.46
N VAL A 823 -25.08 9.06 -41.80
CA VAL A 823 -23.66 9.41 -41.84
C VAL A 823 -23.18 9.34 -43.29
N SER A 824 -22.35 10.31 -43.71
CA SER A 824 -21.78 10.31 -45.06
C SER A 824 -20.73 9.22 -45.24
N GLU A 825 -20.57 8.70 -46.46
CA GLU A 825 -19.52 7.71 -46.79
C GLU A 825 -18.10 8.25 -46.52
N GLU A 826 -17.91 9.57 -46.63
CA GLU A 826 -16.62 10.20 -46.31
C GLU A 826 -16.26 10.08 -44.82
N ALA A 827 -17.26 10.07 -43.92
CA ALA A 827 -17.04 9.91 -42.49
C ALA A 827 -16.80 8.44 -42.07
N THR A 828 -17.23 7.47 -42.89
CA THR A 828 -17.02 6.04 -42.65
C THR A 828 -15.84 5.44 -43.42
N LYS A 829 -15.18 6.23 -44.29
CA LYS A 829 -14.06 5.78 -45.15
C LYS A 829 -12.92 5.07 -44.41
N ASP A 830 -12.64 5.47 -43.17
CA ASP A 830 -11.53 4.96 -42.37
C ASP A 830 -11.96 3.80 -41.46
N LEU A 831 -13.24 3.41 -41.46
CA LEU A 831 -13.78 2.28 -40.69
C LEU A 831 -13.61 0.96 -41.47
N ASP A 832 -13.33 -0.12 -40.76
CA ASP A 832 -13.38 -1.47 -41.32
C ASP A 832 -14.80 -2.06 -41.27
N GLU A 833 -14.95 -3.30 -41.78
CA GLU A 833 -16.22 -4.05 -41.78
C GLU A 833 -16.82 -4.23 -40.37
N ASN A 834 -15.98 -4.20 -39.32
CA ASN A 834 -16.41 -4.30 -37.92
C ASN A 834 -16.66 -2.92 -37.29
N GLY A 835 -16.71 -1.85 -38.10
CA GLY A 835 -16.90 -0.48 -37.63
C GLY A 835 -15.72 0.10 -36.86
N LEU A 836 -14.51 -0.45 -36.97
CA LEU A 836 -13.32 0.05 -36.26
C LEU A 836 -12.40 0.86 -37.17
N ILE A 837 -12.00 2.04 -36.71
CA ILE A 837 -11.06 2.89 -37.43
C ILE A 837 -9.74 2.16 -37.76
N ARG A 838 -9.16 2.43 -38.93
CA ARG A 838 -7.89 1.81 -39.37
C ARG A 838 -6.69 2.31 -38.55
N ILE A 839 -5.69 1.44 -38.40
CA ILE A 839 -4.41 1.80 -37.77
C ILE A 839 -3.68 2.79 -38.68
N GLY A 840 -3.08 3.82 -38.09
CA GLY A 840 -2.40 4.90 -38.80
C GLY A 840 -3.30 6.01 -39.32
N ALA A 841 -4.61 5.98 -39.04
CA ALA A 841 -5.49 7.11 -39.33
C ALA A 841 -5.18 8.30 -38.42
N GLU A 842 -5.12 9.51 -39.01
CA GLU A 842 -5.05 10.76 -38.27
C GLU A 842 -6.46 11.21 -37.89
N ILE A 843 -6.71 11.34 -36.59
CA ILE A 843 -8.02 11.66 -36.04
C ILE A 843 -8.16 13.17 -35.89
N LYS A 844 -9.30 13.68 -36.35
CA LYS A 844 -9.80 15.03 -36.11
C LYS A 844 -11.08 14.99 -35.28
N GLU A 845 -11.51 16.17 -34.85
CA GLU A 845 -12.78 16.34 -34.14
C GLU A 845 -13.95 15.85 -35.00
N GLY A 846 -14.84 15.06 -34.40
CA GLY A 846 -16.03 14.52 -35.06
C GLY A 846 -15.85 13.18 -35.77
N ASP A 847 -14.62 12.76 -36.04
CA ASP A 847 -14.34 11.47 -36.70
C ASP A 847 -14.86 10.28 -35.87
N ILE A 848 -15.37 9.25 -36.55
CA ILE A 848 -15.89 8.04 -35.90
C ILE A 848 -14.73 7.10 -35.59
N LEU A 849 -14.53 6.79 -34.31
CA LEU A 849 -13.50 5.83 -33.87
C LEU A 849 -14.03 4.39 -33.90
N ILE A 850 -15.25 4.22 -33.39
CA ILE A 850 -15.95 2.94 -33.32
C ILE A 850 -17.40 3.15 -33.72
N GLY A 851 -17.79 2.60 -34.88
CA GLY A 851 -19.14 2.55 -35.40
C GLY A 851 -20.00 1.57 -34.59
N LYS A 852 -21.11 2.06 -34.03
CA LYS A 852 -22.09 1.23 -33.31
C LYS A 852 -23.51 1.66 -33.62
N ILE A 853 -24.36 0.65 -33.86
CA ILE A 853 -25.79 0.83 -34.02
C ILE A 853 -26.56 0.16 -32.88
N THR A 854 -27.60 0.83 -32.39
CA THR A 854 -28.50 0.30 -31.36
C THR A 854 -29.93 0.23 -31.92
N PRO A 855 -30.65 -0.90 -31.76
CA PRO A 855 -32.05 -1.00 -32.21
C PRO A 855 -32.94 0.01 -31.49
N LYS A 856 -33.71 0.78 -32.28
CA LYS A 856 -34.64 1.80 -31.81
C LYS A 856 -36.06 1.23 -31.82
N GLY A 857 -36.87 1.63 -30.85
CA GLY A 857 -38.32 1.35 -30.90
C GLY A 857 -39.03 2.36 -31.78
N GLU A 858 -40.15 1.96 -32.39
CA GLU A 858 -41.02 2.88 -33.13
C GLU A 858 -41.56 3.96 -32.17
N THR A 859 -41.27 5.22 -32.49
CA THR A 859 -41.83 6.40 -31.81
C THR A 859 -42.72 7.13 -32.80
N ASP A 860 -43.95 7.46 -32.40
CA ASP A 860 -44.85 8.26 -33.22
C ASP A 860 -44.22 9.64 -33.49
N PRO A 861 -43.90 9.98 -34.76
CA PRO A 861 -43.35 11.28 -35.11
C PRO A 861 -44.42 12.38 -34.94
N SER A 862 -43.99 13.61 -34.66
CA SER A 862 -44.89 14.76 -34.65
C SER A 862 -45.54 14.97 -36.04
N PRO A 863 -46.68 15.68 -36.16
CA PRO A 863 -47.29 15.97 -37.45
C PRO A 863 -46.33 16.61 -38.46
N GLU A 864 -45.44 17.49 -37.98
CA GLU A 864 -44.41 18.15 -38.79
C GLU A 864 -43.34 17.15 -39.27
N GLU A 865 -42.82 16.30 -38.38
CA GLU A 865 -41.87 15.24 -38.78
C GLU A 865 -42.52 14.22 -39.73
N LYS A 866 -43.80 13.90 -39.50
CA LYS A 866 -44.57 12.98 -40.35
C LYS A 866 -44.77 13.57 -41.75
N LEU A 867 -45.06 14.86 -41.84
CA LEU A 867 -45.14 15.58 -43.10
C LEU A 867 -43.78 15.62 -43.82
N LEU A 868 -42.69 15.95 -43.09
CA LEU A 868 -41.34 15.96 -43.65
C LEU A 868 -40.94 14.58 -44.20
N ARG A 869 -41.22 13.49 -43.47
CA ARG A 869 -40.97 12.12 -43.96
C ARG A 869 -41.80 11.78 -45.19
N ALA A 870 -43.06 12.24 -45.25
CA ALA A 870 -43.91 12.04 -46.41
C ALA A 870 -43.41 12.81 -47.65
N ILE A 871 -42.80 13.99 -47.46
CA ILE A 871 -42.24 14.80 -48.54
C ILE A 871 -40.92 14.21 -49.07
N PHE A 872 -40.00 13.81 -48.18
CA PHE A 872 -38.66 13.35 -48.55
C PHE A 872 -38.56 11.84 -48.80
N GLY A 873 -39.59 11.07 -48.44
CA GLY A 873 -39.61 9.61 -48.63
C GLY A 873 -38.64 8.85 -47.70
N ASP A 874 -38.07 9.52 -46.70
CA ASP A 874 -37.17 8.92 -45.73
C ASP A 874 -37.92 7.91 -44.85
N LYS A 875 -37.55 6.63 -44.97
CA LYS A 875 -38.00 5.59 -44.04
C LYS A 875 -37.38 5.84 -42.68
N ALA A 876 -38.15 5.63 -41.61
CA ALA A 876 -37.59 5.63 -40.26
C ALA A 876 -36.54 4.52 -40.17
N GLY A 877 -35.29 4.86 -39.85
CA GLY A 877 -34.29 3.85 -39.54
C GLY A 877 -34.67 3.11 -38.26
N ASP A 878 -34.71 1.78 -38.32
CA ASP A 878 -34.97 0.90 -37.16
C ASP A 878 -33.82 0.90 -36.14
N VAL A 879 -32.71 1.59 -36.47
CA VAL A 879 -31.49 1.66 -35.67
C VAL A 879 -31.05 3.10 -35.46
N LYS A 880 -30.41 3.36 -34.31
CA LYS A 880 -29.86 4.65 -33.92
C LYS A 880 -28.33 4.59 -33.92
N ASP A 881 -27.68 5.65 -34.42
CA ASP A 881 -26.24 5.87 -34.25
C ASP A 881 -25.89 6.02 -32.75
N ALA A 882 -25.10 5.07 -32.25
CA ALA A 882 -24.53 5.05 -30.91
C ALA A 882 -22.99 4.95 -30.97
N SER A 883 -22.41 5.41 -32.08
CA SER A 883 -20.98 5.33 -32.37
C SER A 883 -20.16 6.24 -31.47
N LEU A 884 -18.93 5.83 -31.18
CA LEU A 884 -17.97 6.62 -30.43
C LEU A 884 -17.24 7.58 -31.37
N LYS A 885 -17.50 8.89 -31.20
CA LYS A 885 -16.91 9.97 -31.99
C LYS A 885 -15.76 10.65 -31.24
N ALA A 886 -14.80 11.16 -32.00
CA ALA A 886 -13.68 11.93 -31.49
C ALA A 886 -14.15 13.28 -30.92
N GLY A 887 -13.82 13.54 -29.65
CA GLY A 887 -14.17 14.80 -29.00
C GLY A 887 -13.41 16.01 -29.57
N PRO A 888 -13.83 17.25 -29.25
CA PRO A 888 -13.26 18.48 -29.86
C PRO A 888 -11.75 18.68 -29.68
N SER A 889 -11.20 18.22 -28.56
CA SER A 889 -9.78 18.31 -28.25
C SER A 889 -8.96 17.09 -28.72
N LEU A 890 -9.62 16.07 -29.28
CA LEU A 890 -8.96 14.85 -29.72
C LEU A 890 -8.27 15.07 -31.06
N ARG A 891 -6.94 15.12 -31.03
CA ARG A 891 -6.08 15.05 -32.21
C ARG A 891 -4.95 14.06 -31.96
N GLY A 892 -4.76 13.13 -32.87
CA GLY A 892 -3.76 12.07 -32.69
C GLY A 892 -3.80 11.05 -33.80
N VAL A 893 -3.01 9.98 -33.64
CA VAL A 893 -2.90 8.89 -34.60
C VAL A 893 -3.35 7.60 -33.93
N VAL A 894 -4.16 6.80 -34.62
CA VAL A 894 -4.52 5.46 -34.18
C VAL A 894 -3.29 4.56 -34.25
N ILE A 895 -2.85 4.04 -33.10
CA ILE A 895 -1.67 3.15 -33.04
C ILE A 895 -2.07 1.68 -33.07
N GLU A 896 -3.20 1.33 -32.48
CA GLU A 896 -3.62 -0.05 -32.29
C GLU A 896 -5.14 -0.12 -32.11
N LYS A 897 -5.76 -1.21 -32.58
CA LYS A 897 -7.15 -1.55 -32.30
C LYS A 897 -7.26 -3.01 -31.89
N LYS A 898 -8.17 -3.31 -30.96
CA LYS A 898 -8.44 -4.67 -30.47
C LYS A 898 -9.94 -4.91 -30.46
N LEU A 899 -10.34 -6.11 -30.88
CA LEU A 899 -11.71 -6.58 -30.84
C LEU A 899 -11.73 -7.89 -30.04
N PHE A 900 -12.37 -7.85 -28.88
CA PHE A 900 -12.61 -9.03 -28.05
C PHE A 900 -14.05 -9.48 -28.27
N SER A 901 -14.25 -10.78 -28.45
CA SER A 901 -15.58 -11.33 -28.68
C SER A 901 -15.77 -12.62 -27.90
N ARG A 902 -16.94 -12.74 -27.26
CA ARG A 902 -17.30 -13.96 -26.58
C ARG A 902 -17.61 -15.04 -27.61
N ALA A 903 -17.00 -16.22 -27.47
CA ALA A 903 -17.25 -17.34 -28.37
C ALA A 903 -18.70 -17.86 -28.19
N ILE A 904 -19.56 -17.63 -29.20
CA ILE A 904 -20.89 -18.24 -29.28
C ILE A 904 -20.70 -19.65 -29.85
N LYS A 905 -20.87 -20.67 -29.01
CA LYS A 905 -20.59 -22.06 -29.38
C LYS A 905 -21.77 -22.72 -30.10
N ASP A 906 -21.75 -22.65 -31.42
CA ASP A 906 -22.61 -23.48 -32.26
C ASP A 906 -22.08 -24.92 -32.40
N ARG A 907 -22.95 -25.86 -32.83
CA ARG A 907 -22.58 -27.27 -33.06
C ARG A 907 -21.43 -27.44 -34.08
N LYS A 908 -21.29 -26.50 -35.03
CA LYS A 908 -20.22 -26.49 -36.04
C LYS A 908 -18.85 -26.10 -35.45
N SER A 909 -18.77 -25.07 -34.61
CA SER A 909 -17.49 -24.64 -34.02
C SER A 909 -16.93 -25.67 -33.05
N LYS A 910 -17.79 -26.32 -32.24
CA LYS A 910 -17.37 -27.42 -31.35
C LYS A 910 -16.73 -28.60 -32.09
N ASN A 911 -17.16 -28.90 -33.31
CA ASN A 911 -16.57 -29.97 -34.12
C ASN A 911 -15.20 -29.58 -34.71
N GLN A 912 -14.92 -28.29 -34.87
CA GLN A 912 -13.62 -27.78 -35.34
C GLN A 912 -12.60 -27.67 -34.18
N ASP A 913 -13.05 -27.34 -32.97
CA ASP A 913 -12.15 -27.19 -31.81
C ASP A 913 -11.56 -28.53 -31.31
N LYS A 914 -12.34 -29.61 -31.44
CA LYS A 914 -11.96 -30.95 -30.91
C LYS A 914 -10.62 -31.48 -31.44
N PRO A 915 -10.34 -31.52 -32.76
CA PRO A 915 -9.05 -31.97 -33.27
C PRO A 915 -7.87 -31.07 -32.84
N ILE A 916 -8.11 -29.77 -32.65
CA ILE A 916 -7.09 -28.82 -32.19
C ILE A 916 -6.70 -29.13 -30.74
N LEU A 917 -7.68 -29.44 -29.88
CA LEU A 917 -7.44 -29.84 -28.50
C LEU A 917 -6.65 -31.16 -28.40
N GLU A 918 -6.99 -32.16 -29.23
CA GLU A 918 -6.25 -33.43 -29.27
C GLU A 918 -4.79 -33.24 -29.71
N THR A 919 -4.54 -32.31 -30.63
CA THR A 919 -3.17 -31.95 -31.07
C THR A 919 -2.37 -31.32 -29.93
N ILE A 920 -2.99 -30.41 -29.16
CA ILE A 920 -2.34 -29.74 -28.02
C ILE A 920 -2.04 -30.72 -26.89
N ASP A 921 -2.93 -31.69 -26.64
CA ASP A 921 -2.72 -32.75 -25.65
C ASP A 921 -1.53 -33.64 -26.05
N ALA A 922 -1.39 -33.97 -27.33
CA ALA A 922 -0.26 -34.75 -27.85
C ALA A 922 1.08 -33.97 -27.80
N GLU A 923 1.07 -32.67 -28.15
CA GLU A 923 2.25 -31.79 -28.02
C GLU A 923 2.76 -31.75 -26.57
N TYR A 924 1.85 -31.57 -25.60
CA TYR A 924 2.23 -31.54 -24.17
C TYR A 924 2.84 -32.85 -23.69
N GLN A 925 2.25 -34.00 -24.05
CA GLN A 925 2.80 -35.30 -23.65
C GLN A 925 4.21 -35.52 -24.21
N LYS A 926 4.44 -35.08 -25.45
CA LYS A 926 5.76 -35.14 -26.09
C LYS A 926 6.77 -34.23 -25.38
N ASP A 927 6.44 -32.95 -25.20
CA ASP A 927 7.33 -31.97 -24.57
C ASP A 927 7.69 -32.37 -23.12
N PHE A 928 6.73 -32.92 -22.37
CA PHE A 928 6.97 -33.41 -21.02
C PHE A 928 7.84 -34.67 -20.99
N ALA A 929 7.63 -35.61 -21.93
CA ALA A 929 8.47 -36.79 -22.06
C ALA A 929 9.92 -36.42 -22.41
N ASP A 930 10.11 -35.51 -23.36
CA ASP A 930 11.43 -35.00 -23.78
C ASP A 930 12.15 -34.29 -22.61
N LEU A 931 11.42 -33.54 -21.78
CA LEU A 931 11.98 -32.91 -20.58
C LEU A 931 12.39 -33.96 -19.53
N LYS A 932 11.55 -34.98 -19.31
CA LYS A 932 11.84 -36.07 -18.36
C LYS A 932 13.05 -36.88 -18.79
N GLU A 933 13.19 -37.17 -20.08
CA GLU A 933 14.35 -37.88 -20.63
C GLU A 933 15.64 -37.09 -20.39
N LYS A 934 15.65 -35.78 -20.70
CA LYS A 934 16.80 -34.88 -20.42
C LYS A 934 17.15 -34.84 -18.93
N LEU A 935 16.17 -34.84 -18.03
CA LEU A 935 16.41 -34.89 -16.58
C LEU A 935 17.13 -36.17 -16.18
N VAL A 936 16.65 -37.32 -16.66
CA VAL A 936 17.24 -38.63 -16.32
C VAL A 936 18.68 -38.71 -16.83
N ASP A 937 18.95 -38.25 -18.05
CA ASP A 937 20.31 -38.23 -18.60
C ASP A 937 21.26 -37.36 -17.77
N LYS A 938 20.81 -36.17 -17.36
CA LYS A 938 21.56 -35.27 -16.47
C LYS A 938 21.77 -35.88 -15.08
N LEU A 939 20.74 -36.51 -14.50
CA LEU A 939 20.84 -37.19 -13.20
C LEU A 939 21.86 -38.33 -13.24
N ILE A 940 21.90 -39.12 -14.31
CA ILE A 940 22.89 -40.19 -14.48
C ILE A 940 24.30 -39.61 -14.55
N LEU A 941 24.47 -38.48 -15.24
CA LEU A 941 25.76 -37.81 -15.36
C LEU A 941 26.25 -37.25 -14.01
N ILE A 942 25.35 -36.73 -13.17
CA ILE A 942 25.65 -36.27 -11.80
C ILE A 942 25.91 -37.44 -10.84
N LEU A 943 25.10 -38.49 -10.91
CA LEU A 943 25.16 -39.63 -9.98
C LEU A 943 26.32 -40.58 -10.29
N GLY A 944 26.81 -40.61 -11.54
CA GLY A 944 27.99 -41.37 -11.95
C GLY A 944 27.98 -42.83 -11.47
N GLU A 945 29.02 -43.24 -10.74
CA GLU A 945 29.13 -44.57 -10.13
C GLU A 945 28.68 -44.64 -8.65
N HIS A 946 28.16 -43.54 -8.09
CA HIS A 946 27.77 -43.49 -6.68
C HIS A 946 26.57 -44.42 -6.38
N LYS A 947 26.62 -45.08 -5.22
CA LYS A 947 25.54 -45.95 -4.74
C LYS A 947 24.49 -45.14 -3.98
N SER A 948 23.23 -45.52 -4.12
CA SER A 948 22.10 -44.90 -3.41
C SER A 948 22.27 -45.01 -1.89
N ALA A 949 22.08 -43.90 -1.17
CA ALA A 949 21.97 -43.88 0.28
C ALA A 949 20.54 -44.17 0.78
N GLY A 950 19.59 -44.39 -0.14
CA GLY A 950 18.15 -44.54 0.08
C GLY A 950 17.41 -43.31 -0.45
N VAL A 951 16.56 -43.47 -1.47
CA VAL A 951 15.71 -42.37 -1.98
C VAL A 951 14.31 -42.55 -1.41
N PHE A 952 13.80 -41.51 -0.75
CA PHE A 952 12.48 -41.50 -0.12
C PHE A 952 11.53 -40.54 -0.85
N ASN A 953 10.23 -40.80 -0.78
CA ASN A 953 9.23 -39.79 -1.11
C ASN A 953 8.96 -38.85 0.09
N ASN A 954 8.18 -37.80 -0.14
CA ASN A 954 7.77 -36.84 0.90
C ASN A 954 6.94 -37.50 2.04
N PHE A 955 6.47 -38.73 1.85
CA PHE A 955 5.75 -39.53 2.85
C PHE A 955 6.63 -40.58 3.55
N LYS A 956 7.97 -40.50 3.38
CA LYS A 956 8.99 -41.42 3.94
C LYS A 956 8.92 -42.86 3.42
N GLU A 957 8.27 -43.10 2.30
CA GLU A 957 8.31 -44.39 1.61
C GLU A 957 9.60 -44.53 0.78
N GLU A 958 10.25 -45.69 0.86
CA GLU A 958 11.52 -45.96 0.18
C GLU A 958 11.28 -46.32 -1.30
N LEU A 959 11.72 -45.44 -2.21
CA LEU A 959 11.59 -45.60 -3.66
C LEU A 959 12.78 -46.35 -4.27
N ILE A 960 14.00 -46.07 -3.81
CA ILE A 960 15.23 -46.74 -4.25
C ILE A 960 16.00 -47.23 -3.02
N LYS A 961 16.22 -48.54 -2.96
CA LYS A 961 16.92 -49.20 -1.85
C LYS A 961 18.36 -48.72 -1.68
N LYS A 962 18.75 -48.55 -0.42
CA LYS A 962 20.14 -48.26 -0.04
C LYS A 962 21.13 -49.29 -0.62
N GLY A 963 22.20 -48.82 -1.23
CA GLY A 963 23.28 -49.62 -1.81
C GLY A 963 23.10 -50.01 -3.30
N THR A 964 21.94 -49.72 -3.91
CA THR A 964 21.70 -49.98 -5.34
C THR A 964 22.36 -48.93 -6.25
N LYS A 965 22.82 -49.34 -7.44
CA LYS A 965 23.29 -48.41 -8.49
C LYS A 965 22.07 -47.78 -9.19
N PHE A 966 22.12 -46.48 -9.45
CA PHE A 966 21.07 -45.78 -10.19
C PHE A 966 21.06 -46.26 -11.65
N THR A 967 19.90 -46.63 -12.17
CA THR A 967 19.72 -47.04 -13.57
C THR A 967 18.71 -46.12 -14.26
N HIS A 968 18.86 -45.93 -15.58
CA HIS A 968 17.95 -45.09 -16.38
C HIS A 968 16.47 -45.46 -16.18
N LYS A 969 16.16 -46.76 -16.23
CA LYS A 969 14.81 -47.29 -16.01
C LYS A 969 14.27 -47.02 -14.60
N ALA A 970 15.12 -47.11 -13.57
CA ALA A 970 14.69 -46.83 -12.20
C ALA A 970 14.40 -45.34 -11.98
N LEU A 971 15.23 -44.46 -12.54
CA LEU A 971 15.04 -43.00 -12.46
C LEU A 971 13.81 -42.54 -13.28
N PHE A 972 13.63 -43.06 -14.50
CA PHE A 972 12.49 -42.70 -15.35
C PHE A 972 11.13 -43.13 -14.75
N ALA A 973 11.12 -44.16 -13.91
CA ALA A 973 9.91 -44.62 -13.21
C ALA A 973 9.51 -43.73 -12.01
N LEU A 974 10.40 -42.84 -11.54
CA LEU A 974 10.11 -41.95 -10.42
C LEU A 974 9.14 -40.83 -10.82
N ASP A 975 8.33 -40.42 -9.85
CA ASP A 975 7.55 -39.18 -9.90
C ASP A 975 8.28 -38.08 -9.12
N TYR A 976 8.97 -37.21 -9.87
CA TYR A 976 9.77 -36.13 -9.32
C TYR A 976 8.97 -35.03 -8.62
N SER A 977 7.62 -35.09 -8.66
CA SER A 977 6.74 -34.16 -7.95
C SER A 977 6.65 -34.47 -6.45
N ILE A 978 6.90 -35.74 -6.06
CA ILE A 978 6.68 -36.26 -4.69
C ILE A 978 7.98 -36.80 -4.08
N VAL A 979 9.08 -36.82 -4.84
CA VAL A 979 10.38 -37.34 -4.37
C VAL A 979 11.10 -36.32 -3.50
N ASN A 980 11.64 -36.77 -2.36
CA ASN A 980 12.47 -35.93 -1.51
C ASN A 980 13.86 -35.76 -2.16
N PRO A 981 14.34 -34.54 -2.43
CA PRO A 981 15.62 -34.31 -3.08
C PRO A 981 16.85 -34.50 -2.16
N LEU A 982 16.65 -34.70 -0.85
CA LEU A 982 17.73 -34.77 0.13
C LEU A 982 18.28 -36.20 0.30
N ASN A 983 19.59 -36.30 0.58
CA ASN A 983 20.28 -37.52 0.99
C ASN A 983 20.25 -38.71 -0.01
N TRP A 984 20.33 -38.45 -1.31
CA TRP A 984 20.39 -39.52 -2.32
C TRP A 984 21.73 -40.27 -2.31
N THR A 985 22.81 -39.58 -1.97
CA THR A 985 24.18 -40.11 -1.90
C THR A 985 24.84 -39.73 -0.57
N ALA A 986 26.01 -40.29 -0.29
CA ALA A 986 26.81 -39.92 0.90
C ALA A 986 27.52 -38.56 0.76
N ASP A 987 27.55 -37.96 -0.43
CA ASP A 987 28.25 -36.71 -0.71
C ASP A 987 27.29 -35.51 -0.67
N ALA A 988 27.60 -34.53 0.17
CA ALA A 988 26.79 -33.33 0.33
C ALA A 988 26.75 -32.44 -0.93
N SER A 989 27.84 -32.39 -1.71
CA SER A 989 27.94 -31.56 -2.91
C SER A 989 27.05 -32.09 -4.05
N ILE A 990 27.07 -33.41 -4.26
CA ILE A 990 26.24 -34.11 -5.24
C ILE A 990 24.76 -33.97 -4.87
N ASN A 991 24.42 -34.11 -3.59
CA ASN A 991 23.05 -33.94 -3.12
C ASN A 991 22.53 -32.51 -3.34
N GLN A 992 23.38 -31.48 -3.19
CA GLN A 992 23.01 -30.09 -3.54
C GLN A 992 22.75 -29.93 -5.04
N LEU A 993 23.58 -30.52 -5.90
CA LEU A 993 23.38 -30.49 -7.36
C LEU A 993 22.11 -31.22 -7.80
N ILE A 994 21.81 -32.39 -7.20
CA ILE A 994 20.56 -33.13 -7.44
C ILE A 994 19.35 -32.30 -7.02
N SER A 995 19.42 -31.68 -5.83
CA SER A 995 18.35 -30.83 -5.33
C SER A 995 18.08 -29.66 -6.27
N ARG A 996 19.14 -28.97 -6.73
CA ARG A 996 19.04 -27.86 -7.69
C ARG A 996 18.52 -28.33 -9.06
N LEU A 997 18.92 -29.52 -9.53
CA LEU A 997 18.44 -30.09 -10.80
C LEU A 997 16.96 -30.44 -10.75
N ILE A 998 16.50 -31.13 -9.69
CA ILE A 998 15.09 -31.47 -9.50
C ILE A 998 14.25 -30.19 -9.36
N HIS A 999 14.76 -29.19 -8.64
CA HIS A 999 14.09 -27.89 -8.52
C HIS A 999 13.91 -27.20 -9.88
N ASN A 1000 14.97 -27.09 -10.68
CA ASN A 1000 14.91 -26.50 -12.02
C ASN A 1000 13.98 -27.29 -12.96
N PHE A 1001 13.95 -28.62 -12.85
CA PHE A 1001 13.01 -29.45 -13.59
C PHE A 1001 11.56 -29.15 -13.23
N ASN A 1002 11.26 -29.03 -11.93
CA ASN A 1002 9.92 -28.72 -11.45
C ASN A 1002 9.45 -27.34 -11.94
N ILE A 1003 10.33 -26.33 -11.96
CA ILE A 1003 10.04 -25.01 -12.56
C ILE A 1003 9.68 -25.17 -14.04
N LYS A 1004 10.54 -25.85 -14.82
CA LYS A 1004 10.33 -25.99 -16.27
C LYS A 1004 9.08 -26.82 -16.61
N SER A 1005 8.83 -27.88 -15.85
CA SER A 1005 7.63 -28.71 -15.94
C SER A 1005 6.36 -27.88 -15.71
N ASN A 1006 6.37 -27.02 -14.68
CA ASN A 1006 5.27 -26.11 -14.39
C ASN A 1006 5.04 -25.07 -15.49
N ASP A 1007 6.10 -24.56 -16.13
CA ASP A 1007 5.99 -23.65 -17.27
C ASP A 1007 5.33 -24.31 -18.49
N ILE A 1008 5.75 -25.53 -18.84
CA ILE A 1008 5.16 -26.30 -19.94
C ILE A 1008 3.69 -26.60 -19.63
N LEU A 1009 3.38 -27.06 -18.41
CA LEU A 1009 2.02 -27.31 -17.96
C LEU A 1009 1.17 -26.04 -18.02
N GLY A 1010 1.74 -24.90 -17.63
CA GLY A 1010 1.11 -23.58 -17.72
C GLY A 1010 0.75 -23.23 -19.16
N ASN A 1011 1.71 -23.27 -20.07
CA ASN A 1011 1.49 -22.97 -21.49
C ASN A 1011 0.43 -23.89 -22.13
N TYR A 1012 0.49 -25.20 -21.82
CA TYR A 1012 -0.51 -26.17 -22.25
C TYR A 1012 -1.92 -25.80 -21.74
N LYS A 1013 -2.07 -25.57 -20.42
CA LYS A 1013 -3.35 -25.18 -19.82
C LYS A 1013 -3.89 -23.88 -20.42
N ARG A 1014 -3.04 -22.88 -20.68
CA ARG A 1014 -3.45 -21.60 -21.30
C ARG A 1014 -3.96 -21.77 -22.73
N ARG A 1015 -3.22 -22.48 -23.58
CA ARG A 1015 -3.62 -22.76 -24.97
C ARG A 1015 -4.94 -23.53 -25.02
N LYS A 1016 -5.07 -24.57 -24.18
CA LYS A 1016 -6.29 -25.37 -24.04
C LYS A 1016 -7.48 -24.51 -23.59
N PHE A 1017 -7.27 -23.66 -22.59
CA PHE A 1017 -8.30 -22.78 -22.06
C PHE A 1017 -8.79 -21.77 -23.09
N HIS A 1018 -7.88 -21.09 -23.79
CA HIS A 1018 -8.20 -20.05 -24.77
C HIS A 1018 -9.11 -20.57 -25.89
N ILE A 1019 -8.81 -21.75 -26.43
CA ILE A 1019 -9.64 -22.40 -27.45
C ILE A 1019 -10.98 -22.86 -26.84
N SER A 1020 -10.94 -23.42 -25.64
CA SER A 1020 -12.15 -23.98 -25.03
C SER A 1020 -13.16 -22.92 -24.56
N VAL A 1021 -12.77 -21.73 -24.11
CA VAL A 1021 -13.69 -20.75 -23.52
C VAL A 1021 -13.87 -19.51 -24.41
N GLY A 1022 -12.90 -19.20 -25.29
CA GLY A 1022 -12.84 -17.92 -25.99
C GLY A 1022 -12.43 -16.78 -25.05
N ASP A 1023 -12.71 -15.53 -25.44
CA ASP A 1023 -12.42 -14.38 -24.59
C ASP A 1023 -13.45 -14.23 -23.46
N GLU A 1024 -12.94 -14.07 -22.24
CA GLU A 1024 -13.76 -13.80 -21.06
C GLU A 1024 -14.12 -12.31 -21.00
N LEU A 1025 -15.41 -12.00 -21.13
CA LEU A 1025 -15.97 -10.65 -21.04
C LEU A 1025 -16.98 -10.55 -19.88
N PRO A 1026 -17.20 -9.36 -19.30
CA PRO A 1026 -18.20 -9.16 -18.26
C PRO A 1026 -19.62 -9.58 -18.71
N ALA A 1027 -20.46 -9.97 -17.76
CA ALA A 1027 -21.80 -10.48 -18.04
C ALA A 1027 -22.66 -9.42 -18.76
N GLY A 1028 -23.31 -9.81 -19.86
CA GLY A 1028 -24.14 -8.94 -20.69
C GLY A 1028 -23.39 -8.22 -21.82
N ILE A 1029 -22.06 -8.32 -21.88
CA ILE A 1029 -21.24 -7.81 -22.98
C ILE A 1029 -20.93 -8.95 -23.95
N VAL A 1030 -21.24 -8.74 -25.22
CA VAL A 1030 -21.01 -9.72 -26.30
C VAL A 1030 -19.67 -9.49 -26.98
N LYS A 1031 -19.39 -8.23 -27.33
CA LYS A 1031 -18.13 -7.78 -27.94
C LYS A 1031 -17.62 -6.53 -27.22
N LEU A 1032 -16.30 -6.39 -27.13
CA LEU A 1032 -15.62 -5.21 -26.61
C LEU A 1032 -14.60 -4.75 -27.65
N ALA A 1033 -14.80 -3.54 -28.15
CA ALA A 1033 -13.86 -2.88 -29.04
C ALA A 1033 -13.01 -1.88 -28.27
N LYS A 1034 -11.71 -1.85 -28.53
CA LYS A 1034 -10.75 -0.88 -27.98
C LYS A 1034 -9.94 -0.27 -29.10
N VAL A 1035 -9.77 1.05 -29.06
CA VAL A 1035 -8.94 1.82 -29.98
C VAL A 1035 -7.97 2.66 -29.16
N TYR A 1036 -6.68 2.55 -29.48
CA TYR A 1036 -5.62 3.31 -28.82
C TYR A 1036 -5.18 4.46 -29.72
N VAL A 1037 -5.22 5.67 -29.18
CA VAL A 1037 -4.86 6.90 -29.91
C VAL A 1037 -3.66 7.55 -29.25
N ALA A 1038 -2.58 7.70 -29.99
CA ALA A 1038 -1.39 8.41 -29.55
C ALA A 1038 -1.49 9.91 -29.89
N LYS A 1039 -1.26 10.74 -28.89
CA LYS A 1039 -1.24 12.21 -28.96
C LYS A 1039 0.17 12.70 -28.72
N LYS A 1040 0.70 13.48 -29.66
CA LYS A 1040 1.96 14.22 -29.47
C LYS A 1040 1.66 15.58 -28.86
N ARG A 1041 2.05 15.79 -27.60
CA ARG A 1041 1.79 17.03 -26.86
C ARG A 1041 3.04 17.88 -26.71
N LYS A 1042 3.12 18.94 -27.52
CA LYS A 1042 4.17 19.96 -27.40
C LYS A 1042 3.93 20.87 -26.19
N LEU A 1043 4.95 21.63 -25.80
CA LEU A 1043 4.84 22.65 -24.76
C LEU A 1043 4.00 23.84 -25.28
N LYS A 1044 3.04 24.30 -24.49
CA LYS A 1044 2.16 25.43 -24.81
C LYS A 1044 2.13 26.47 -23.68
N VAL A 1045 1.66 27.67 -24.00
CA VAL A 1045 1.31 28.69 -22.99
C VAL A 1045 0.20 28.13 -22.08
N GLY A 1046 0.38 28.26 -20.77
CA GLY A 1046 -0.50 27.68 -19.75
C GLY A 1046 -0.03 26.34 -19.20
N ASP A 1047 0.93 25.66 -19.84
CA ASP A 1047 1.52 24.43 -19.28
C ASP A 1047 2.36 24.75 -18.03
N LYS A 1048 2.35 23.81 -17.08
CA LYS A 1048 3.10 23.93 -15.83
C LYS A 1048 4.46 23.25 -15.93
N MET A 1049 5.51 23.99 -15.58
CA MET A 1049 6.87 23.49 -15.46
C MET A 1049 7.38 23.66 -14.03
N ALA A 1050 8.41 22.90 -13.67
CA ALA A 1050 9.08 23.05 -12.38
C ALA A 1050 10.54 22.62 -12.45
N GLY A 1051 11.38 23.14 -11.57
CA GLY A 1051 12.69 22.55 -11.25
C GLY A 1051 12.58 21.57 -10.07
N ARG A 1052 13.72 21.00 -9.68
CA ARG A 1052 13.81 20.06 -8.54
C ARG A 1052 13.74 20.74 -7.17
N HIS A 1053 13.99 22.05 -7.12
CA HIS A 1053 14.08 22.86 -5.91
C HIS A 1053 12.75 23.52 -5.50
N GLY A 1054 11.62 22.93 -5.88
CA GLY A 1054 10.28 23.45 -5.59
C GLY A 1054 9.92 24.77 -6.31
N ASN A 1055 10.73 25.20 -7.28
CA ASN A 1055 10.45 26.33 -8.17
C ASN A 1055 9.46 25.89 -9.26
N LYS A 1056 8.19 26.23 -9.07
CA LYS A 1056 7.11 25.97 -10.05
C LYS A 1056 6.79 27.23 -10.83
N GLY A 1057 6.36 27.06 -12.07
CA GLY A 1057 5.87 28.17 -12.87
C GLY A 1057 4.99 27.73 -14.03
N ILE A 1058 4.24 28.69 -14.56
CA ILE A 1058 3.38 28.51 -15.74
C ILE A 1058 4.06 29.17 -16.91
N VAL A 1059 4.12 28.49 -18.06
CA VAL A 1059 4.63 29.10 -19.29
C VAL A 1059 3.67 30.21 -19.71
N ALA A 1060 4.11 31.47 -19.59
CA ALA A 1060 3.28 32.63 -19.91
C ALA A 1060 3.47 33.10 -21.34
N ASN A 1061 4.69 32.98 -21.88
CA ASN A 1061 4.98 33.38 -23.25
C ASN A 1061 6.07 32.50 -23.88
N ILE A 1062 5.95 32.26 -25.18
CA ILE A 1062 6.96 31.59 -26.00
C ILE A 1062 7.52 32.64 -26.96
N VAL A 1063 8.77 33.05 -26.71
CA VAL A 1063 9.43 34.18 -27.38
C VAL A 1063 10.35 33.67 -28.48
N ARG A 1064 10.40 34.34 -29.63
CA ARG A 1064 11.29 33.96 -30.74
C ARG A 1064 12.75 33.95 -30.28
N ALA A 1065 13.56 33.07 -30.85
CA ALA A 1065 14.94 32.88 -30.40
C ALA A 1065 15.79 34.15 -30.53
N GLU A 1066 15.53 34.96 -31.56
CA GLU A 1066 16.19 36.24 -31.81
C GLU A 1066 15.80 37.34 -30.80
N ASP A 1067 14.61 37.27 -30.20
CA ASP A 1067 14.14 38.26 -29.22
C ASP A 1067 14.59 37.91 -27.78
N MET A 1068 15.16 36.73 -27.57
CA MET A 1068 15.63 36.29 -26.26
C MET A 1068 16.92 36.99 -25.85
N PRO A 1069 17.16 37.21 -24.54
CA PRO A 1069 18.45 37.64 -24.05
C PRO A 1069 19.56 36.68 -24.50
N PHE A 1070 20.70 37.21 -24.92
CA PHE A 1070 21.80 36.41 -25.43
C PHE A 1070 23.16 36.79 -24.83
N LEU A 1071 24.07 35.82 -24.82
CA LEU A 1071 25.44 35.94 -24.32
C LEU A 1071 26.34 36.70 -25.32
N ALA A 1072 27.52 37.13 -24.89
CA ALA A 1072 28.47 37.83 -25.76
C ALA A 1072 28.93 36.99 -26.98
N ASP A 1073 28.81 35.67 -26.91
CA ASP A 1073 29.10 34.74 -28.02
C ASP A 1073 27.93 34.58 -29.01
N GLY A 1074 26.82 35.30 -28.81
CA GLY A 1074 25.62 35.22 -29.63
C GLY A 1074 24.64 34.11 -29.21
N THR A 1075 24.95 33.31 -28.19
CA THR A 1075 24.07 32.21 -27.75
C THR A 1075 22.86 32.77 -27.01
N PRO A 1076 21.62 32.57 -27.50
CA PRO A 1076 20.42 32.96 -26.77
C PRO A 1076 20.15 32.00 -25.61
N VAL A 1077 19.54 32.52 -24.54
CA VAL A 1077 19.07 31.68 -23.42
C VAL A 1077 17.78 30.95 -23.80
N ASP A 1078 17.60 29.74 -23.25
CA ASP A 1078 16.43 28.90 -23.56
C ASP A 1078 15.22 29.25 -22.66
N ILE A 1079 15.47 29.71 -21.43
CA ILE A 1079 14.45 30.04 -20.42
C ILE A 1079 14.86 31.28 -19.61
N VAL A 1080 13.90 32.13 -19.27
CA VAL A 1080 14.12 33.27 -18.36
C VAL A 1080 13.24 33.11 -17.12
N LEU A 1081 13.87 33.14 -15.94
CA LEU A 1081 13.21 32.99 -14.65
C LEU A 1081 13.31 34.28 -13.83
N ASN A 1082 12.31 34.52 -12.99
CA ASN A 1082 12.27 35.68 -12.12
C ASN A 1082 13.25 35.52 -10.93
N PRO A 1083 14.23 36.43 -10.75
CA PRO A 1083 15.17 36.33 -9.64
C PRO A 1083 14.50 36.57 -8.27
N LEU A 1084 13.38 37.31 -8.22
CA LEU A 1084 12.70 37.66 -6.97
C LEU A 1084 12.08 36.44 -6.27
N GLY A 1085 11.79 35.38 -7.02
CA GLY A 1085 11.25 34.14 -6.46
C GLY A 1085 12.25 33.35 -5.62
N VAL A 1086 13.56 33.58 -5.77
CA VAL A 1086 14.60 32.80 -5.08
C VAL A 1086 14.77 33.22 -3.61
N PRO A 1087 14.96 34.51 -3.26
CA PRO A 1087 15.14 34.92 -1.86
C PRO A 1087 13.89 34.69 -1.01
N SER A 1088 12.70 34.99 -1.54
CA SER A 1088 11.42 34.83 -0.83
C SER A 1088 11.13 33.37 -0.46
N ARG A 1089 11.62 32.43 -1.27
CA ARG A 1089 11.39 30.99 -1.09
C ARG A 1089 12.56 30.24 -0.48
N MET A 1090 13.70 30.91 -0.32
CA MET A 1090 14.92 30.36 0.27
C MET A 1090 15.35 29.03 -0.36
N ASN A 1091 15.30 28.94 -1.70
CA ASN A 1091 15.75 27.77 -2.46
C ASN A 1091 16.98 28.10 -3.32
N LEU A 1092 18.10 28.32 -2.64
CA LEU A 1092 19.36 28.73 -3.25
C LEU A 1092 20.03 27.59 -4.03
N GLY A 1093 19.67 26.32 -3.75
CA GLY A 1093 20.22 25.15 -4.43
C GLY A 1093 20.09 25.24 -5.95
N GLN A 1094 19.01 25.83 -6.47
CA GLN A 1094 18.80 26.00 -7.91
C GLN A 1094 19.87 26.90 -8.58
N ILE A 1095 20.46 27.85 -7.84
CA ILE A 1095 21.51 28.72 -8.38
C ILE A 1095 22.83 27.93 -8.46
N TYR A 1096 23.17 27.16 -7.43
CA TYR A 1096 24.36 26.31 -7.45
C TYR A 1096 24.27 25.23 -8.54
N GLU A 1097 23.09 24.60 -8.68
CA GLU A 1097 22.79 23.69 -9.78
C GLU A 1097 23.02 24.36 -11.14
N THR A 1098 22.53 25.59 -11.31
CA THR A 1098 22.64 26.36 -12.55
C THR A 1098 24.10 26.62 -12.94
N VAL A 1099 24.94 27.03 -12.00
CA VAL A 1099 26.35 27.37 -12.25
C VAL A 1099 27.16 26.09 -12.54
N LEU A 1100 27.03 25.06 -11.69
CA LEU A 1100 27.75 23.80 -11.86
C LEU A 1100 27.30 23.06 -13.13
N GLY A 1101 26.02 23.12 -13.47
CA GLY A 1101 25.47 22.60 -14.71
C GLY A 1101 26.08 23.25 -15.95
N TRP A 1102 26.35 24.56 -15.90
CA TRP A 1102 27.01 25.26 -17.01
C TRP A 1102 28.46 24.81 -17.20
N ALA A 1103 29.19 24.61 -16.10
CA ALA A 1103 30.54 24.05 -16.15
C ALA A 1103 30.54 22.64 -16.75
N GLY A 1104 29.58 21.80 -16.34
CA GLY A 1104 29.44 20.43 -16.83
C GLY A 1104 29.07 20.36 -18.31
N GLU A 1105 28.18 21.24 -18.78
CA GLU A 1105 27.82 21.35 -20.20
C GLU A 1105 29.04 21.71 -21.06
N LYS A 1106 29.84 22.70 -20.64
CA LYS A 1106 31.03 23.16 -21.39
C LYS A 1106 32.16 22.12 -21.41
N LEU A 1107 32.34 21.38 -20.31
CA LEU A 1107 33.39 20.36 -20.18
C LEU A 1107 32.96 18.98 -20.71
N GLY A 1108 31.67 18.75 -20.95
CA GLY A 1108 31.13 17.45 -21.34
C GLY A 1108 31.14 16.42 -20.21
N VAL A 1109 31.09 16.86 -18.95
CA VAL A 1109 31.12 15.99 -17.76
C VAL A 1109 29.82 16.11 -16.96
N LYS A 1110 29.49 15.05 -16.23
CA LYS A 1110 28.37 15.02 -15.28
C LYS A 1110 28.89 14.94 -13.85
N PHE A 1111 28.18 15.59 -12.94
CA PHE A 1111 28.51 15.67 -11.52
C PHE A 1111 27.52 14.89 -10.66
N ALA A 1112 27.99 14.39 -9.53
CA ALA A 1112 27.19 13.85 -8.45
C ALA A 1112 27.46 14.68 -7.19
N THR A 1113 26.43 15.36 -6.69
CA THR A 1113 26.42 16.14 -5.45
C THR A 1113 25.42 15.49 -4.50
N PRO A 1114 25.83 14.47 -3.70
CA PRO A 1114 24.96 13.86 -2.71
C PRO A 1114 24.43 14.88 -1.70
N ILE A 1115 23.25 14.61 -1.13
CA ILE A 1115 22.65 15.54 -0.17
C ILE A 1115 23.46 15.60 1.13
N PHE A 1116 23.63 16.81 1.69
CA PHE A 1116 24.42 17.08 2.90
C PHE A 1116 25.92 16.72 2.84
N ASP A 1117 26.40 16.19 1.72
CA ASP A 1117 27.82 15.86 1.42
C ASP A 1117 28.12 16.18 -0.06
N GLY A 1118 27.67 17.36 -0.49
CA GLY A 1118 27.72 17.83 -1.88
C GLY A 1118 28.89 18.78 -2.16
N ALA A 1119 28.92 19.34 -3.38
CA ALA A 1119 29.95 20.28 -3.80
C ALA A 1119 29.89 21.58 -3.00
N THR A 1120 31.04 22.06 -2.54
CA THR A 1120 31.16 23.35 -1.86
C THR A 1120 31.16 24.52 -2.86
N PRO A 1121 30.78 25.74 -2.45
CA PRO A 1121 30.85 26.91 -3.33
C PRO A 1121 32.25 27.17 -3.91
N GLN A 1122 33.33 26.88 -3.17
CA GLN A 1122 34.69 27.02 -3.70
C GLN A 1122 34.95 26.03 -4.83
N GLU A 1123 34.57 24.76 -4.68
CA GLU A 1123 34.73 23.75 -5.72
C GLU A 1123 33.92 24.10 -6.97
N ILE A 1124 32.70 24.64 -6.82
CA ILE A 1124 31.90 25.11 -7.96
C ILE A 1124 32.63 26.21 -8.73
N ASP A 1125 33.25 27.16 -8.04
CA ASP A 1125 34.04 28.23 -8.68
C ASP A 1125 35.33 27.69 -9.34
N GLU A 1126 35.96 26.67 -8.76
CA GLU A 1126 37.11 25.99 -9.38
C GLU A 1126 36.72 25.28 -10.69
N TRP A 1127 35.60 24.56 -10.68
CA TRP A 1127 35.07 23.92 -11.89
C TRP A 1127 34.61 24.94 -12.92
N SER A 1128 34.04 26.06 -12.48
CA SER A 1128 33.69 27.19 -13.33
C SER A 1128 34.94 27.79 -14.00
N ALA A 1129 36.03 27.97 -13.25
CA ALA A 1129 37.31 28.42 -13.78
C ALA A 1129 37.91 27.43 -14.79
N LYS A 1130 37.87 26.11 -14.49
CA LYS A 1130 38.30 25.06 -15.42
C LYS A 1130 37.51 25.05 -16.73
N ALA A 1131 36.20 25.35 -16.66
CA ALA A 1131 35.33 25.45 -17.82
C ALA A 1131 35.47 26.78 -18.59
N GLY A 1132 36.25 27.74 -18.09
CA GLY A 1132 36.39 29.06 -18.69
C GLY A 1132 35.12 29.93 -18.61
N ILE A 1133 34.23 29.64 -17.66
CA ILE A 1133 33.01 30.42 -17.43
C ILE A 1133 33.19 31.42 -16.28
N PRO A 1134 32.41 32.52 -16.24
CA PRO A 1134 32.50 33.50 -15.16
C PRO A 1134 32.21 32.91 -13.77
N LYS A 1135 32.95 33.36 -12.74
CA LYS A 1135 32.71 32.97 -11.35
C LYS A 1135 31.26 33.24 -10.95
N SER A 1136 30.66 32.30 -10.22
CA SER A 1136 29.24 32.33 -9.82
C SER A 1136 28.23 32.49 -10.98
N GLY A 1137 28.62 32.24 -12.24
CA GLY A 1137 27.76 32.34 -13.42
C GLY A 1137 27.26 33.76 -13.75
N LYS A 1138 27.84 34.81 -13.16
CA LYS A 1138 27.42 36.20 -13.41
C LYS A 1138 28.04 36.74 -14.68
N THR A 1139 27.21 37.12 -15.65
CA THR A 1139 27.65 37.67 -16.94
C THR A 1139 26.72 38.75 -17.47
N TYR A 1140 27.23 39.59 -18.35
CA TYR A 1140 26.39 40.52 -19.11
C TYR A 1140 25.64 39.78 -20.21
N LEU A 1141 24.38 40.16 -20.40
CA LEU A 1141 23.53 39.74 -21.49
C LEU A 1141 23.19 40.94 -22.38
N HIS A 1142 22.74 40.68 -23.59
CA HIS A 1142 22.23 41.66 -24.54
C HIS A 1142 20.74 41.39 -24.80
N ASP A 1143 19.95 42.45 -24.97
CA ASP A 1143 18.54 42.36 -25.35
C ASP A 1143 18.44 41.92 -26.81
N GLY A 1144 17.75 40.81 -27.08
CA GLY A 1144 17.55 40.32 -28.44
C GLY A 1144 16.77 41.28 -29.36
N GLY A 1145 15.89 42.10 -28.79
CA GLY A 1145 15.07 43.04 -29.55
C GLY A 1145 15.80 44.32 -29.96
N THR A 1146 16.70 44.84 -29.11
CA THR A 1146 17.43 46.10 -29.37
C THR A 1146 18.90 45.88 -29.73
N GLY A 1147 19.48 44.75 -29.33
CA GLY A 1147 20.92 44.47 -29.41
C GLY A 1147 21.73 45.16 -28.30
N GLU A 1148 21.12 45.98 -27.45
CA GLU A 1148 21.81 46.71 -26.39
C GLU A 1148 22.15 45.80 -25.21
N ARG A 1149 23.30 46.06 -24.58
CA ARG A 1149 23.74 45.35 -23.38
C ARG A 1149 22.93 45.80 -22.16
N PHE A 1150 22.48 44.86 -21.33
CA PHE A 1150 21.84 45.22 -20.05
C PHE A 1150 22.81 45.94 -19.10
N HIS A 1151 22.27 46.86 -18.30
CA HIS A 1151 23.04 47.67 -17.36
C HIS A 1151 23.71 46.83 -16.25
N GLN A 1152 23.05 45.77 -15.79
CA GLN A 1152 23.51 44.89 -14.72
C GLN A 1152 23.76 43.47 -15.24
N PRO A 1153 24.78 42.77 -14.72
CA PRO A 1153 24.98 41.36 -15.03
C PRO A 1153 23.85 40.51 -14.43
N ALA A 1154 23.48 39.45 -15.13
CA ALA A 1154 22.53 38.45 -14.68
C ALA A 1154 23.24 37.14 -14.37
N THR A 1155 22.65 36.32 -13.51
CA THR A 1155 23.10 34.94 -13.31
C THR A 1155 22.61 34.08 -14.45
N VAL A 1156 23.54 33.44 -15.16
CA VAL A 1156 23.28 32.55 -16.29
C VAL A 1156 23.90 31.19 -15.99
N GLY A 1157 23.27 30.13 -16.47
CA GLY A 1157 23.88 28.80 -16.47
C GLY A 1157 22.92 27.75 -17.02
N VAL A 1158 23.06 26.50 -16.57
CA VAL A 1158 22.26 25.37 -17.05
C VAL A 1158 21.51 24.73 -15.90
N ILE A 1159 20.19 24.81 -15.93
CA ILE A 1159 19.28 24.28 -14.89
C ILE A 1159 18.52 23.05 -15.42
N TYR A 1160 18.19 22.10 -14.55
CA TYR A 1160 17.37 20.94 -14.91
C TYR A 1160 15.88 21.21 -14.69
N MET A 1161 15.11 21.27 -15.77
CA MET A 1161 13.68 21.58 -15.76
C MET A 1161 12.82 20.38 -16.14
N LEU A 1162 11.65 20.31 -15.51
CA LEU A 1162 10.64 19.25 -15.65
C LEU A 1162 9.36 19.84 -16.26
N LYS A 1163 8.72 19.07 -17.15
CA LYS A 1163 7.33 19.30 -17.57
C LYS A 1163 6.41 18.47 -16.69
N LEU A 1164 5.43 19.10 -16.04
CA LEU A 1164 4.50 18.40 -15.17
C LEU A 1164 3.28 17.89 -15.95
N SER A 1165 2.58 16.89 -15.41
CA SER A 1165 1.34 16.35 -15.97
C SER A 1165 0.18 17.34 -16.03
N HIS A 1166 0.32 18.50 -15.39
CA HIS A 1166 -0.65 19.60 -15.43
C HIS A 1166 -0.55 20.41 -16.73
N MET A 1167 -1.12 19.87 -17.80
CA MET A 1167 -1.19 20.52 -19.11
C MET A 1167 -2.46 21.37 -19.27
N VAL A 1168 -2.36 22.44 -20.05
CA VAL A 1168 -3.49 23.36 -20.27
C VAL A 1168 -4.65 22.71 -21.03
N ASP A 1169 -4.35 21.86 -22.02
CA ASP A 1169 -5.36 21.18 -22.86
C ASP A 1169 -6.32 20.30 -22.02
N ASP A 1170 -5.82 19.74 -20.90
CA ASP A 1170 -6.64 18.94 -20.00
C ASP A 1170 -7.52 19.80 -19.08
N LYS A 1171 -7.06 21.01 -18.75
CA LYS A 1171 -7.75 21.94 -17.83
C LYS A 1171 -8.75 22.86 -18.52
N MET A 1172 -8.53 23.17 -19.79
CA MET A 1172 -9.45 24.02 -20.55
C MET A 1172 -10.81 23.32 -20.68
N HIS A 1173 -11.86 23.99 -20.22
CA HIS A 1173 -13.24 23.52 -20.30
C HIS A 1173 -14.18 24.71 -20.46
N ALA A 1174 -15.11 24.59 -21.40
CA ALA A 1174 -16.12 25.60 -21.66
C ALA A 1174 -17.45 24.88 -21.94
N ARG A 1175 -18.54 25.48 -21.47
CA ARG A 1175 -19.90 24.98 -21.69
C ARG A 1175 -20.81 26.17 -22.00
N SER A 1176 -21.59 26.04 -23.05
CA SER A 1176 -22.75 26.89 -23.32
C SER A 1176 -24.01 26.20 -22.78
N THR A 1177 -24.43 25.13 -23.44
CA THR A 1177 -25.51 24.22 -23.02
C THR A 1177 -24.96 22.80 -22.95
N GLY A 1178 -25.65 21.90 -22.24
CA GLY A 1178 -25.16 20.54 -22.06
C GLY A 1178 -26.18 19.67 -21.33
N PRO A 1179 -25.79 18.44 -20.94
CA PRO A 1179 -26.68 17.56 -20.20
C PRO A 1179 -26.98 18.12 -18.79
N TYR A 1180 -28.14 17.72 -18.29
CA TYR A 1180 -28.69 18.10 -16.99
C TYR A 1180 -28.97 16.86 -16.16
N SER A 1181 -28.89 17.00 -14.84
CA SER A 1181 -29.29 15.99 -13.87
C SER A 1181 -30.77 15.69 -14.01
N MET A 1182 -31.15 14.41 -13.97
CA MET A 1182 -32.58 14.04 -14.05
C MET A 1182 -33.36 14.48 -12.82
N ILE A 1183 -32.72 14.49 -11.64
CA ILE A 1183 -33.40 14.78 -10.37
C ILE A 1183 -33.46 16.29 -10.14
N THR A 1184 -32.31 16.95 -10.11
CA THR A 1184 -32.21 18.36 -9.75
C THR A 1184 -32.37 19.32 -10.93
N GLN A 1185 -32.42 18.81 -12.17
CA GLN A 1185 -32.42 19.60 -13.41
C GLN A 1185 -31.23 20.55 -13.59
N GLN A 1186 -30.24 20.51 -12.70
CA GLN A 1186 -29.03 21.31 -12.78
C GLN A 1186 -28.06 20.77 -13.84
N PRO A 1187 -27.19 21.63 -14.41
CA PRO A 1187 -26.04 21.20 -15.19
C PRO A 1187 -25.28 20.07 -14.51
N LEU A 1188 -24.96 18.99 -15.24
CA LEU A 1188 -24.07 17.96 -14.70
C LEU A 1188 -22.71 18.57 -14.30
N GLY A 1189 -22.01 17.94 -13.37
CA GLY A 1189 -20.66 18.35 -12.97
C GLY A 1189 -19.56 17.70 -13.81
N GLY A 1190 -18.50 18.45 -14.08
CA GLY A 1190 -17.24 17.92 -14.61
C GLY A 1190 -17.10 17.85 -16.13
N LYS A 1191 -15.86 17.96 -16.62
CA LYS A 1191 -15.51 18.04 -18.06
C LYS A 1191 -15.97 16.82 -18.87
N ALA A 1192 -15.85 15.61 -18.30
CA ALA A 1192 -16.20 14.36 -18.99
C ALA A 1192 -17.68 14.26 -19.37
N GLN A 1193 -18.56 14.93 -18.61
CA GLN A 1193 -20.01 14.99 -18.88
C GLN A 1193 -20.41 16.31 -19.55
N PHE A 1194 -19.45 17.09 -20.04
CA PHE A 1194 -19.69 18.44 -20.54
C PHE A 1194 -20.46 19.32 -19.52
N GLY A 1195 -20.02 19.22 -18.26
CA GLY A 1195 -20.68 19.80 -17.10
C GLY A 1195 -20.49 21.31 -16.92
N GLY A 1196 -21.29 21.95 -16.07
CA GLY A 1196 -21.15 23.36 -15.69
C GLY A 1196 -20.13 23.58 -14.57
N GLN A 1197 -19.69 24.83 -14.39
CA GLN A 1197 -18.96 25.24 -13.19
C GLN A 1197 -19.91 25.34 -12.00
N ARG A 1198 -19.43 24.98 -10.81
CA ARG A 1198 -20.18 25.18 -9.57
C ARG A 1198 -20.08 26.64 -9.16
N PHE A 1199 -21.22 27.30 -9.01
CA PHE A 1199 -21.34 28.61 -8.38
C PHE A 1199 -21.82 28.39 -6.94
N GLY A 1200 -20.93 28.61 -5.97
CA GLY A 1200 -21.15 28.30 -4.57
C GLY A 1200 -21.62 29.50 -3.76
N GLU A 1201 -21.77 29.28 -2.46
CA GLU A 1201 -22.21 30.30 -1.50
C GLU A 1201 -21.29 31.53 -1.47
N MET A 1202 -19.97 31.33 -1.51
CA MET A 1202 -19.01 32.43 -1.49
C MET A 1202 -19.10 33.30 -2.75
N GLU A 1203 -19.34 32.71 -3.91
CA GLU A 1203 -19.52 33.46 -5.15
C GLU A 1203 -20.87 34.21 -5.17
N VAL A 1204 -21.91 33.65 -4.54
CA VAL A 1204 -23.19 34.34 -4.31
C VAL A 1204 -23.00 35.59 -3.46
N TRP A 1205 -22.33 35.48 -2.31
CA TRP A 1205 -22.03 36.62 -1.45
C TRP A 1205 -21.25 37.72 -2.17
N ALA A 1206 -20.34 37.34 -3.07
CA ALA A 1206 -19.62 38.31 -3.87
C ALA A 1206 -20.56 39.14 -4.76
N LEU A 1207 -21.53 38.50 -5.45
CA LEU A 1207 -22.51 39.22 -6.27
C LEU A 1207 -23.50 40.05 -5.43
N GLU A 1208 -23.91 39.55 -4.27
CA GLU A 1208 -24.74 40.29 -3.31
C GLU A 1208 -24.03 41.55 -2.84
N ALA A 1209 -22.73 41.47 -2.51
CA ALA A 1209 -21.93 42.61 -2.09
C ALA A 1209 -21.81 43.70 -3.19
N PHE A 1210 -21.82 43.31 -4.47
CA PHE A 1210 -21.86 44.26 -5.60
C PHE A 1210 -23.27 44.79 -5.90
N GLY A 1211 -24.33 44.25 -5.28
CA GLY A 1211 -25.71 44.57 -5.60
C GLY A 1211 -26.15 44.05 -6.98
N ALA A 1212 -25.47 43.03 -7.51
CA ALA A 1212 -25.71 42.49 -8.85
C ALA A 1212 -26.89 41.49 -8.89
N SER A 1213 -28.07 41.93 -8.45
CA SER A 1213 -29.27 41.09 -8.26
C SER A 1213 -29.69 40.35 -9.52
N ASN A 1214 -29.68 41.00 -10.69
CA ASN A 1214 -30.12 40.39 -11.95
C ASN A 1214 -29.18 39.29 -12.42
N ILE A 1215 -27.87 39.49 -12.26
CA ILE A 1215 -26.85 38.47 -12.59
C ILE A 1215 -27.00 37.27 -11.67
N LEU A 1216 -27.18 37.52 -10.37
CA LEU A 1216 -27.38 36.47 -9.39
C LEU A 1216 -28.66 35.67 -9.69
N GLN A 1217 -29.77 36.37 -9.98
CA GLN A 1217 -31.05 35.75 -10.34
C GLN A 1217 -30.89 34.88 -11.59
N GLU A 1218 -30.26 35.36 -12.65
CA GLU A 1218 -30.02 34.60 -13.88
C GLU A 1218 -29.18 33.32 -13.62
N ILE A 1219 -28.12 33.44 -12.82
CA ILE A 1219 -27.23 32.31 -12.48
C ILE A 1219 -27.99 31.23 -11.68
N LEU A 1220 -28.79 31.64 -10.70
CA LEU A 1220 -29.53 30.71 -9.84
C LEU A 1220 -30.76 30.09 -10.51
N THR A 1221 -31.25 30.65 -11.63
CA THR A 1221 -32.48 30.21 -12.30
C THR A 1221 -32.20 29.71 -13.73
N VAL A 1222 -32.22 30.62 -14.71
CA VAL A 1222 -32.17 30.37 -16.16
C VAL A 1222 -30.88 29.66 -16.60
N LYS A 1223 -29.75 29.93 -15.95
CA LYS A 1223 -28.47 29.25 -16.23
C LYS A 1223 -28.32 27.91 -15.50
N SER A 1224 -29.23 27.59 -14.58
CA SER A 1224 -29.18 26.42 -13.71
C SER A 1224 -30.37 25.49 -13.97
N ASP A 1225 -31.42 25.57 -13.15
CA ASP A 1225 -32.46 24.56 -13.00
C ASP A 1225 -33.88 25.05 -13.32
N ASP A 1226 -34.05 26.28 -13.80
CA ASP A 1226 -35.33 26.69 -14.42
C ASP A 1226 -35.45 26.08 -15.83
N VAL A 1227 -36.17 24.96 -15.92
CA VAL A 1227 -36.34 24.17 -17.16
C VAL A 1227 -37.01 24.96 -18.27
N ASN A 1228 -38.03 25.76 -17.93
CA ASN A 1228 -38.79 26.52 -18.91
C ASN A 1228 -38.08 27.84 -19.24
N GLY A 1229 -37.56 28.52 -18.21
CA GLY A 1229 -36.82 29.77 -18.38
C GLY A 1229 -35.58 29.60 -19.23
N ARG A 1230 -34.79 28.53 -19.03
CA ARG A 1230 -33.59 28.28 -19.85
C ARG A 1230 -33.88 28.07 -21.33
N ALA A 1231 -34.97 27.37 -21.66
CA ALA A 1231 -35.36 27.14 -23.06
C ALA A 1231 -35.80 28.43 -23.73
N LYS A 1232 -36.65 29.22 -23.06
CA LYS A 1232 -37.10 30.53 -23.56
C LYS A 1232 -35.96 31.54 -23.65
N ALA A 1233 -35.05 31.54 -22.69
CA ALA A 1233 -33.88 32.41 -22.72
C ALA A 1233 -32.95 32.05 -23.88
N TYR A 1234 -32.72 30.75 -24.14
CA TYR A 1234 -31.95 30.33 -25.30
C TYR A 1234 -32.62 30.78 -26.61
N GLU A 1235 -33.93 30.60 -26.73
CA GLU A 1235 -34.71 31.06 -27.89
C GLU A 1235 -34.61 32.58 -28.08
N ALA A 1236 -34.75 33.35 -27.00
CA ALA A 1236 -34.62 34.81 -27.01
C ALA A 1236 -33.21 35.25 -27.45
N ILE A 1237 -32.16 34.61 -26.93
CA ILE A 1237 -30.76 34.89 -27.32
C ILE A 1237 -30.55 34.62 -28.82
N VAL A 1238 -31.10 33.52 -29.36
CA VAL A 1238 -30.98 33.18 -30.79
C VAL A 1238 -31.74 34.18 -31.67
N LYS A 1239 -32.90 34.66 -31.21
CA LYS A 1239 -33.70 35.68 -31.93
C LYS A 1239 -33.17 37.11 -31.78
N GLY A 1240 -32.32 37.36 -30.79
CA GLY A 1240 -31.87 38.70 -30.42
C GLY A 1240 -32.90 39.48 -29.58
N ASP A 1241 -33.84 38.78 -28.94
CA ASP A 1241 -34.87 39.35 -28.06
C ASP A 1241 -34.36 39.48 -26.61
N ASN A 1242 -35.04 40.29 -25.81
CA ASN A 1242 -34.74 40.41 -24.38
C ASN A 1242 -35.05 39.10 -23.63
N ILE A 1243 -34.20 38.77 -22.66
CA ILE A 1243 -34.36 37.58 -21.83
C ILE A 1243 -35.65 37.72 -21.00
N PRO A 1244 -36.54 36.71 -21.01
CA PRO A 1244 -37.79 36.74 -20.25
C PRO A 1244 -37.53 36.64 -18.74
N GLU A 1245 -38.53 37.03 -17.93
CA GLU A 1245 -38.45 36.89 -16.48
C GLU A 1245 -38.29 35.41 -16.06
N PRO A 1246 -37.36 35.10 -15.13
CA PRO A 1246 -37.16 33.74 -14.66
C PRO A 1246 -38.33 33.18 -13.85
N GLY A 1247 -38.53 31.87 -13.93
CA GLY A 1247 -39.46 31.12 -13.10
C GLY A 1247 -38.84 30.64 -11.77
N ILE A 1248 -39.52 29.67 -11.16
CA ILE A 1248 -39.09 29.04 -9.90
C ILE A 1248 -38.04 27.96 -10.20
N PRO A 1249 -36.90 27.93 -9.48
CA PRO A 1249 -35.91 26.85 -9.55
C PRO A 1249 -36.49 25.47 -9.28
N GLU A 1250 -36.11 24.48 -10.07
CA GLU A 1250 -36.59 23.12 -9.85
C GLU A 1250 -36.05 22.51 -8.55
N SER A 1251 -34.85 22.89 -8.10
CA SER A 1251 -34.33 22.47 -6.79
C SER A 1251 -35.24 22.89 -5.63
N PHE A 1252 -35.91 24.03 -5.73
CA PHE A 1252 -36.87 24.49 -4.74
C PHE A 1252 -38.19 23.71 -4.80
N ASN A 1253 -38.65 23.36 -6.02
CA ASN A 1253 -39.78 22.45 -6.19
C ASN A 1253 -39.48 21.08 -5.58
N VAL A 1254 -38.28 20.52 -5.82
CA VAL A 1254 -37.86 19.25 -5.21
C VAL A 1254 -37.90 19.32 -3.69
N LEU A 1255 -37.36 20.39 -3.10
CA LEU A 1255 -37.42 20.61 -1.64
C LEU A 1255 -38.87 20.62 -1.12
N LEU A 1256 -39.78 21.32 -1.80
CA LEU A 1256 -41.20 21.33 -1.41
C LEU A 1256 -41.83 19.94 -1.46
N HIS A 1257 -41.48 19.13 -2.47
CA HIS A 1257 -41.96 17.75 -2.57
C HIS A 1257 -41.34 16.85 -1.50
N GLU A 1258 -40.06 17.03 -1.15
CA GLU A 1258 -39.41 16.30 -0.05
C GLU A 1258 -40.06 16.62 1.29
N LEU A 1259 -40.34 17.91 1.57
CA LEU A 1259 -41.05 18.33 2.79
C LEU A 1259 -42.47 17.76 2.85
N ARG A 1260 -43.21 17.77 1.72
CA ARG A 1260 -44.52 17.11 1.62
C ARG A 1260 -44.44 15.59 1.78
N GLY A 1261 -43.35 14.97 1.34
CA GLY A 1261 -43.05 13.56 1.56
C GLY A 1261 -42.83 13.20 3.03
N LEU A 1262 -42.38 14.17 3.84
CA LEU A 1262 -42.33 14.09 5.31
C LEU A 1262 -43.70 14.38 5.96
N CYS A 1263 -44.78 14.48 5.17
CA CYS A 1263 -46.12 14.86 5.60
C CYS A 1263 -46.24 16.28 6.16
N LEU A 1264 -45.32 17.19 5.80
CA LEU A 1264 -45.44 18.61 6.14
C LEU A 1264 -46.26 19.33 5.07
N ASN A 1265 -47.33 20.03 5.49
CA ASN A 1265 -48.12 20.84 4.57
C ASN A 1265 -47.43 22.20 4.34
N VAL A 1266 -46.74 22.33 3.20
CA VAL A 1266 -46.10 23.58 2.78
C VAL A 1266 -46.82 24.11 1.53
N SER A 1267 -47.46 25.27 1.68
CA SER A 1267 -48.06 26.06 0.60
C SER A 1267 -47.22 27.31 0.35
N MET A 1268 -47.27 27.80 -0.88
CA MET A 1268 -46.73 29.12 -1.25
C MET A 1268 -47.94 30.01 -1.55
N ASP A 1269 -48.07 31.10 -0.80
CA ASP A 1269 -49.14 32.09 -0.97
C ASP A 1269 -48.83 33.09 -2.10
#